data_AF-A0A418XMH6-F1
#
_entry.id   AF-A0A418XMH6-F1
#
_cell.length_a   1.000
_cell.length_b   1.000
_cell.length_c   1.000
_cell.angle_alpha   90.00
_cell.angle_beta   90.00
_cell.angle_gamma   90.00
#
_symmetry.space_group_name_H-M   'P 1'
#
loop_
_entity.id
_entity.type
_entity.pdbx_description
1 polymer ?
#
loop_
_entity_poly.entity_id
_entity_poly.type
_entity_poly.pdbx_seq_one_letter_code
_entity_poly.pdbx_strand_id
1 'polypeptide(L)'
;MVVKNKLKKYSTYIEAQAAVRALGIQSSTDYKRHYKQDPRLPSHPHVVYAGIGWEDWYKFLGVEKIELYTYAEAKLAIKRLGLKDSVEYKRRFKEDRRLPSNPHVAYKNKGWVAFLDFFDRPNRLIYPTYEEARAAVRVLKIRSVQQYLLRYGEDPLLPHKPDSYYRDCGWVDWYDFFGKGKPYSTYLEARAAALALGVKNSTEYFLRRSEDPRLPRSPSNVYARKGWVNWYVFLGNESPDFYRTYTEARSAVQKLQINNIKEYKKHYSQDSKLPCQPDLVYSDEWVDWYDFLNKERSTLYYEYFDAKLAVQKLTILSYKDYLKRYQEDPRLPCNPNYHYEGKGWVSWNEFLGIGRNIYFTYAEAQTAAQKLGIQTSHEYKRRYREDPKLPSSPNSYYAGVGWTDVYDFLGRERPDYYQTYEEAQAAVKALGIQSMDEYRDRYREDPRLSPQPHVLYLFNGWSGGYAFLGKEKPVYFPAGYPKMLEEAEKWLATQVGIAAKRKSIKIFLSFIESQKYPDDPRYLLLRSNKFDVNVYICLVESQAESMRRPLHSNVQAFYQWVLDEHCTDVDGSEKIVLPEYRNPFSSILSGFLDGLPSYRPSQSTKPPLGYEFILRARNFLVPNGFQTLGDMPHLQEFFNSYTDWIDIDESKLDKNDPNCVWRYLENAERRIDGRRERVNTFQIWTPVRFVALYTLLRYPLRGQQILWLDGGEADKEIAVRDADGQIRWVENAGPLVGRGTKKRRAQAAVQRGASDAPKLFVTTNKTGRREGGYDVEWIPDDLVYWFLLLRDWQAKYLPLSEPTPWDEIKVRAETNSKILKSRGTQCFLFRTDSSGQPLHTTTAFSHLLPALLHAIQRPGEDLAYPSEINKGRFISPYTPHSLRVSLITAYIADGNAPIHLIAKLVGHSSLVMTIYYTKLNNEQMRRPMGEVEKRIALLAADREIEMLKTHGLHSLSSQLIATDGNRSLIESNVPNTACVIFDWGICPMSAASCHLGGECLTERKAESIYAPVEAGYLGQKNCLRCRFFITGVPFYGGLTALWNEISLESHTEVERYNSFTAEVDRLERDQYDALKEGRAFLYESDRKRAIANQQQSASKLDALLNDAVFAYRFMLGCEELIKESAEIKDGIRLIAGGDLYEVGVAIEESKTNYHLLAEICQNATIYQSSNPSRAIPLIAQAIDRMAENNGLKPAMFRLTDQKKLVVCNELNRLLLQRLGSWERIDDLFAGDLMLLDIDAHQPELKRISPEIQLLLSSGGTVKTALAEDLIYE
;
A
#
# COMPACT_ATOMS: atom_id res chain seq x y z
N MET A 1 -33.99 46.56 -26.61
CA MET A 1 -32.80 47.30 -26.12
C MET A 1 -33.02 47.66 -24.65
N VAL A 2 -32.27 47.06 -23.72
CA VAL A 2 -32.23 47.50 -22.32
C VAL A 2 -30.79 47.87 -22.00
N VAL A 3 -30.54 49.18 -21.93
CA VAL A 3 -29.24 49.78 -21.63
C VAL A 3 -28.94 49.54 -20.14
N LYS A 4 -27.92 48.73 -19.84
CA LYS A 4 -27.35 48.64 -18.49
C LYS A 4 -26.51 49.89 -18.22
N ASN A 5 -27.08 50.89 -17.55
CA ASN A 5 -26.34 52.02 -17.01
C ASN A 5 -25.36 51.54 -15.92
N LYS A 6 -24.05 51.71 -16.14
CA LYS A 6 -23.01 51.53 -15.10
C LYS A 6 -22.99 52.78 -14.22
N LEU A 7 -23.38 52.65 -12.94
CA LEU A 7 -23.26 53.70 -11.94
C LEU A 7 -21.78 54.07 -11.70
N LYS A 8 -21.47 55.38 -11.64
CA LYS A 8 -20.12 55.95 -11.47
C LYS A 8 -19.71 55.97 -9.98
N LYS A 9 -18.49 55.53 -9.66
CA LYS A 9 -17.92 55.51 -8.29
C LYS A 9 -17.67 56.93 -7.73
N TYR A 10 -17.53 57.06 -6.40
CA TYR A 10 -17.22 58.35 -5.74
C TYR A 10 -15.89 58.92 -6.22
N SER A 11 -15.93 60.15 -6.73
CA SER A 11 -14.79 60.85 -7.33
C SER A 11 -13.86 61.51 -6.32
N THR A 12 -14.34 61.78 -5.09
CA THR A 12 -13.55 62.46 -4.06
C THR A 12 -13.39 61.61 -2.79
N TYR A 13 -12.24 61.76 -2.11
CA TYR A 13 -11.92 61.06 -0.87
C TYR A 13 -12.92 61.41 0.26
N ILE A 14 -13.38 62.66 0.31
CA ILE A 14 -14.31 63.17 1.32
C ILE A 14 -15.72 62.58 1.15
N GLU A 15 -16.22 62.48 -0.09
CA GLU A 15 -17.52 61.83 -0.35
C GLU A 15 -17.50 60.35 0.02
N ALA A 16 -16.41 59.64 -0.33
CA ALA A 16 -16.24 58.25 0.03
C ALA A 16 -16.14 58.05 1.55
N GLN A 17 -15.45 58.94 2.25
CA GLN A 17 -15.37 58.92 3.72
C GLN A 17 -16.73 59.19 4.38
N ALA A 18 -17.52 60.13 3.86
CA ALA A 18 -18.87 60.40 4.35
C ALA A 18 -19.81 59.19 4.14
N ALA A 19 -19.74 58.54 2.98
CA ALA A 19 -20.52 57.33 2.69
C ALA A 19 -20.11 56.16 3.61
N VAL A 20 -18.82 55.99 3.89
CA VAL A 20 -18.31 54.98 4.82
C VAL A 20 -18.79 55.21 6.25
N ARG A 21 -18.81 56.47 6.70
CA ARG A 21 -19.35 56.85 8.02
C ARG A 21 -20.87 56.65 8.09
N ALA A 22 -21.60 56.99 7.03
CA ALA A 22 -23.05 56.79 6.94
C ALA A 22 -23.44 55.30 6.97
N LEU A 23 -22.59 54.43 6.40
CA LEU A 23 -22.75 52.98 6.46
C LEU A 23 -22.30 52.36 7.79
N GLY A 24 -21.82 53.16 8.74
CA GLY A 24 -21.38 52.68 10.06
C GLY A 24 -20.13 51.79 10.01
N ILE A 25 -19.32 51.89 8.95
CA ILE A 25 -18.16 51.01 8.75
C ILE A 25 -16.99 51.49 9.61
N GLN A 26 -16.59 50.68 10.60
CA GLN A 26 -15.61 51.09 11.61
C GLN A 26 -14.24 50.40 11.50
N SER A 27 -14.05 49.43 10.61
CA SER A 27 -12.75 48.78 10.40
C SER A 27 -12.46 48.47 8.93
N SER A 28 -11.18 48.28 8.56
CA SER A 28 -10.81 47.94 7.18
C SER A 28 -11.33 46.57 6.74
N THR A 29 -11.45 45.64 7.68
CA THR A 29 -12.11 44.34 7.49
C THR A 29 -13.60 44.48 7.24
N ASP A 30 -14.24 45.40 7.96
CA ASP A 30 -15.67 45.69 7.85
C ASP A 30 -15.98 46.38 6.51
N TYR A 31 -15.11 47.31 6.11
CA TYR A 31 -15.15 47.93 4.79
C TYR A 31 -15.12 46.89 3.67
N LYS A 32 -14.23 45.88 3.72
CA LYS A 32 -14.16 44.83 2.67
C LYS A 32 -15.44 44.00 2.58
N ARG A 33 -16.18 43.83 3.68
CA ARG A 33 -17.44 43.07 3.70
C ARG A 33 -18.63 43.91 3.25
N HIS A 34 -18.66 45.18 3.62
CA HIS A 34 -19.85 46.02 3.51
C HIS A 34 -19.77 47.14 2.46
N TYR A 35 -18.60 47.43 1.87
CA TYR A 35 -18.48 48.52 0.87
C TYR A 35 -19.42 48.36 -0.33
N LYS A 36 -19.82 47.13 -0.68
CA LYS A 36 -20.76 46.86 -1.79
C LYS A 36 -22.20 47.29 -1.48
N GLN A 37 -22.52 47.62 -0.23
CA GLN A 37 -23.83 48.18 0.14
C GLN A 37 -24.03 49.56 -0.48
N ASP A 38 -22.94 50.29 -0.75
CA ASP A 38 -22.94 51.43 -1.65
C ASP A 38 -22.17 51.09 -2.94
N PRO A 39 -22.87 50.89 -4.09
CA PRO A 39 -22.26 50.55 -5.36
C PRO A 39 -21.19 51.54 -5.86
N ARG A 40 -21.13 52.75 -5.27
CA ARG A 40 -20.19 53.80 -5.64
C ARG A 40 -18.86 53.73 -4.87
N LEU A 41 -18.75 52.93 -3.80
CA LEU A 41 -17.50 52.76 -3.06
C LEU A 41 -16.51 51.81 -3.78
N PRO A 42 -15.21 52.15 -3.88
CA PRO A 42 -14.21 51.28 -4.50
C PRO A 42 -13.77 50.14 -3.58
N SER A 43 -13.43 48.99 -4.17
CA SER A 43 -12.90 47.83 -3.44
C SER A 43 -11.53 48.05 -2.80
N HIS A 44 -10.72 48.96 -3.37
CA HIS A 44 -9.38 49.29 -2.92
C HIS A 44 -9.23 50.82 -2.76
N PRO A 45 -9.82 51.41 -1.71
CA PRO A 45 -9.86 52.87 -1.56
C PRO A 45 -8.47 53.49 -1.38
N HIS A 46 -7.54 52.78 -0.73
CA HIS A 46 -6.13 53.21 -0.59
C HIS A 46 -5.35 53.33 -1.90
N VAL A 47 -5.79 52.64 -2.96
CA VAL A 47 -5.18 52.75 -4.30
C VAL A 47 -5.89 53.82 -5.11
N VAL A 48 -7.22 53.85 -5.05
CA VAL A 48 -8.05 54.79 -5.82
C VAL A 48 -7.89 56.23 -5.34
N TYR A 49 -7.71 56.44 -4.04
CA TYR A 49 -7.53 57.78 -3.45
C TYR A 49 -6.07 58.10 -3.10
N ALA A 50 -5.11 57.26 -3.49
CA ALA A 50 -3.67 57.44 -3.20
C ALA A 50 -3.13 58.82 -3.60
N GLY A 51 -3.60 59.37 -4.74
CA GLY A 51 -3.23 60.70 -5.24
C GLY A 51 -4.26 61.80 -4.96
N ILE A 52 -5.32 61.51 -4.20
CA ILE A 52 -6.49 62.39 -4.00
C ILE A 52 -6.79 62.61 -2.50
N GLY A 53 -5.79 62.42 -1.62
CA GLY A 53 -5.88 62.73 -0.18
C GLY A 53 -5.93 61.52 0.76
N TRP A 54 -5.57 60.31 0.32
CA TRP A 54 -5.49 59.15 1.20
C TRP A 54 -4.32 59.26 2.20
N GLU A 55 -4.63 59.29 3.50
CA GLU A 55 -3.62 59.25 4.57
C GLU A 55 -3.46 57.85 5.16
N ASP A 56 -4.43 57.41 5.97
CA ASP A 56 -4.45 56.07 6.55
C ASP A 56 -5.89 55.58 6.74
N TRP A 57 -6.01 54.30 7.13
CA TRP A 57 -7.30 53.67 7.36
C TRP A 57 -8.07 54.28 8.54
N TYR A 58 -7.39 54.77 9.56
CA TYR A 58 -8.03 55.30 10.77
C TYR A 58 -8.74 56.62 10.47
N LYS A 59 -8.08 57.52 9.73
CA LYS A 59 -8.71 58.74 9.23
C LYS A 59 -9.83 58.44 8.24
N PHE A 60 -9.62 57.54 7.27
CA PHE A 60 -10.65 57.19 6.28
C PHE A 60 -11.92 56.58 6.90
N LEU A 61 -11.78 55.84 8.00
CA LEU A 61 -12.91 55.21 8.72
C LEU A 61 -13.45 56.09 9.86
N GLY A 62 -12.75 57.17 10.24
CA GLY A 62 -13.16 58.07 11.32
C GLY A 62 -13.01 57.48 12.73
N VAL A 63 -12.05 56.57 12.94
CA VAL A 63 -11.79 55.88 14.21
C VAL A 63 -10.47 56.32 14.84
N GLU A 64 -10.45 56.50 16.17
CA GLU A 64 -9.26 56.88 16.92
C GLU A 64 -8.18 55.78 16.91
N LYS A 65 -6.92 56.20 16.80
CA LYS A 65 -5.76 55.30 16.79
C LYS A 65 -5.35 54.96 18.23
N ILE A 66 -5.57 53.71 18.64
CA ILE A 66 -5.22 53.23 19.99
C ILE A 66 -3.71 52.98 20.09
N GLU A 67 -3.06 53.53 21.13
CA GLU A 67 -1.64 53.28 21.43
C GLU A 67 -1.41 51.95 22.16
N LEU A 68 -0.53 51.13 21.58
CA LEU A 68 -0.15 49.80 22.10
C LEU A 68 0.77 49.91 23.32
N TYR A 69 0.71 48.93 24.22
CA TYR A 69 1.63 48.86 25.37
C TYR A 69 3.09 48.76 24.96
N THR A 70 4.00 49.22 25.81
CA THR A 70 5.43 48.92 25.69
C THR A 70 5.72 47.43 25.94
N TYR A 71 6.89 46.94 25.57
CA TYR A 71 7.23 45.50 25.70
C TYR A 71 7.13 45.02 27.16
N ALA A 72 7.60 45.81 28.13
CA ALA A 72 7.53 45.48 29.55
C ALA A 72 6.09 45.48 30.08
N GLU A 73 5.28 46.47 29.70
CA GLU A 73 3.86 46.54 30.06
C GLU A 73 3.06 45.40 29.42
N ALA A 74 3.39 45.02 28.19
CA ALA A 74 2.76 43.89 27.51
C ALA A 74 3.06 42.57 28.22
N LYS A 75 4.30 42.35 28.71
CA LYS A 75 4.65 41.17 29.53
C LYS A 75 3.85 41.13 30.84
N LEU A 76 3.64 42.28 31.48
CA LEU A 76 2.79 42.38 32.67
C LEU A 76 1.31 42.13 32.36
N ALA A 77 0.82 42.67 31.25
CA ALA A 77 -0.57 42.50 30.82
C ALA A 77 -0.90 41.04 30.46
N ILE A 78 -0.02 40.34 29.75
CA ILE A 78 -0.25 38.91 29.44
C ILE A 78 -0.18 38.04 30.69
N LYS A 79 0.66 38.40 31.67
CA LYS A 79 0.74 37.71 32.97
C LYS A 79 -0.52 37.93 33.78
N ARG A 80 -1.08 39.14 33.77
CA ARG A 80 -2.38 39.47 34.39
C ARG A 80 -3.55 38.72 33.74
N LEU A 81 -3.51 38.55 32.42
CA LEU A 81 -4.52 37.80 31.65
C LEU A 81 -4.35 36.28 31.71
N GLY A 82 -3.25 35.80 32.31
CA GLY A 82 -2.94 34.38 32.45
C GLY A 82 -2.62 33.67 31.13
N LEU A 83 -2.11 34.39 30.12
CA LEU A 83 -1.79 33.84 28.80
C LEU A 83 -0.44 33.12 28.84
N LYS A 84 -0.41 31.81 28.56
CA LYS A 84 0.76 30.98 28.83
C LYS A 84 1.61 30.69 27.60
N ASP A 85 1.05 30.78 26.39
CA ASP A 85 1.79 30.50 25.15
C ASP A 85 1.28 31.31 23.94
N SER A 86 1.96 31.13 22.81
CA SER A 86 1.71 31.89 21.58
C SER A 86 0.37 31.56 20.91
N VAL A 87 -0.18 30.38 21.17
CA VAL A 87 -1.48 29.95 20.64
C VAL A 87 -2.60 30.61 21.46
N GLU A 88 -2.45 30.58 22.78
CA GLU A 88 -3.37 31.24 23.71
C GLU A 88 -3.39 32.75 23.50
N TYR A 89 -2.21 33.36 23.32
CA TYR A 89 -2.08 34.78 23.00
C TYR A 89 -2.82 35.14 21.71
N LYS A 90 -2.65 34.39 20.61
CA LYS A 90 -3.35 34.67 19.33
C LYS A 90 -4.87 34.59 19.45
N ARG A 91 -5.38 33.72 20.32
CA ARG A 91 -6.82 33.53 20.53
C ARG A 91 -7.41 34.65 21.40
N ARG A 92 -6.67 35.08 22.42
CA ARG A 92 -7.19 35.90 23.53
C ARG A 92 -6.59 37.30 23.66
N PHE A 93 -5.61 37.71 22.85
CA PHE A 93 -5.01 39.05 22.94
C PHE A 93 -6.02 40.20 22.81
N LYS A 94 -7.16 39.97 22.13
CA LYS A 94 -8.24 40.97 21.98
C LYS A 94 -8.96 41.29 23.30
N GLU A 95 -8.74 40.50 24.36
CA GLU A 95 -9.23 40.79 25.72
C GLU A 95 -8.63 42.08 26.28
N ASP A 96 -7.43 42.48 25.82
CA ASP A 96 -6.87 43.81 26.07
C ASP A 96 -6.57 44.53 24.75
N ARG A 97 -7.30 45.62 24.50
CA ARG A 97 -7.25 46.40 23.25
C ARG A 97 -5.87 47.03 22.96
N ARG A 98 -4.97 47.10 23.94
CA ARG A 98 -3.62 47.66 23.79
C ARG A 98 -2.55 46.60 23.51
N LEU A 99 -2.90 45.31 23.48
CA LEU A 99 -2.00 44.23 23.07
C LEU A 99 -1.99 44.06 21.53
N PRO A 100 -0.80 43.96 20.89
CA PRO A 100 -0.71 43.80 19.44
C PRO A 100 -1.05 42.36 18.99
N SER A 101 -1.69 42.24 17.83
CA SER A 101 -1.95 40.94 17.18
C SER A 101 -0.67 40.19 16.79
N ASN A 102 0.39 40.92 16.45
CA ASN A 102 1.71 40.39 16.08
C ASN A 102 2.80 41.02 16.96
N PRO A 103 3.06 40.50 18.16
CA PRO A 103 3.97 41.12 19.11
C PRO A 103 5.43 41.12 18.62
N HIS A 104 5.88 40.07 17.91
CA HIS A 104 7.21 40.01 17.30
C HIS A 104 7.46 41.08 16.22
N VAL A 105 6.42 41.62 15.59
CA VAL A 105 6.52 42.73 14.64
C VAL A 105 6.41 44.07 15.37
N ALA A 106 5.44 44.18 16.28
CA ALA A 106 5.20 45.41 17.04
C ALA A 106 6.38 45.79 17.96
N TYR A 107 7.08 44.78 18.50
CA TYR A 107 8.18 44.96 19.44
C TYR A 107 9.57 44.68 18.84
N LYS A 108 9.68 44.44 17.53
CA LYS A 108 10.90 44.02 16.83
C LYS A 108 12.16 44.82 17.21
N ASN A 109 12.02 46.14 17.40
CA ASN A 109 13.11 47.04 17.80
C ASN A 109 12.83 47.72 19.16
N LYS A 110 11.93 47.16 19.96
CA LYS A 110 11.48 47.70 21.26
C LYS A 110 11.64 46.66 22.39
N GLY A 111 12.63 45.78 22.28
CA GLY A 111 12.97 44.78 23.30
C GLY A 111 12.48 43.35 23.02
N TRP A 112 11.92 43.06 21.84
CA TRP A 112 11.52 41.69 21.49
C TRP A 112 12.70 40.74 21.39
N VAL A 113 12.70 39.68 22.20
CA VAL A 113 13.71 38.62 22.16
C VAL A 113 13.16 37.39 21.46
N ALA A 114 12.19 36.72 22.07
CA ALA A 114 11.53 35.55 21.52
C ALA A 114 10.17 35.36 22.20
N PHE A 115 9.30 34.54 21.61
CA PHE A 115 8.02 34.22 22.23
C PHE A 115 8.18 33.59 23.63
N LEU A 116 9.24 32.80 23.85
CA LEU A 116 9.48 32.16 25.15
C LEU A 116 9.86 33.17 26.24
N ASP A 117 10.68 34.18 25.91
CA ASP A 117 10.99 35.30 26.82
C ASP A 117 9.75 36.16 27.10
N PHE A 118 8.91 36.36 26.09
CA PHE A 118 7.66 37.11 26.25
C PHE A 118 6.75 36.47 27.31
N PHE A 119 6.76 35.14 27.48
CA PHE A 119 5.97 34.39 28.48
C PHE A 119 6.77 33.95 29.73
N ASP A 120 7.97 34.49 29.97
CA ASP A 120 8.84 34.13 31.11
C ASP A 120 9.11 32.61 31.25
N ARG A 121 9.23 31.88 30.13
CA ARG A 121 9.54 30.43 30.13
C ARG A 121 11.05 30.16 29.94
N PRO A 122 11.66 29.19 30.66
CA PRO A 122 13.06 28.85 30.49
C PRO A 122 13.32 28.18 29.12
N ASN A 123 14.36 28.63 28.42
CA ASN A 123 14.69 28.22 27.06
C ASN A 123 15.38 26.83 27.05
N ARG A 124 15.18 26.04 25.97
CA ARG A 124 15.94 24.80 25.73
C ARG A 124 17.43 25.14 25.69
N LEU A 125 18.24 24.39 26.43
CA LEU A 125 19.69 24.54 26.57
C LEU A 125 20.35 24.39 25.17
N ILE A 126 20.60 25.51 24.50
CA ILE A 126 21.48 25.66 23.33
C ILE A 126 22.52 26.69 23.79
N TYR A 127 23.76 26.60 23.31
CA TYR A 127 24.77 27.60 23.64
C TYR A 127 24.23 29.02 23.36
N PRO A 128 24.12 29.88 24.38
CA PRO A 128 23.50 31.19 24.23
C PRO A 128 24.37 32.12 23.38
N THR A 129 25.67 31.86 23.29
CA THR A 129 26.61 32.73 22.57
C THR A 129 27.32 32.04 21.42
N TYR A 130 27.66 32.83 20.39
CA TYR A 130 28.47 32.40 19.27
C TYR A 130 29.82 31.82 19.72
N GLU A 131 30.42 32.40 20.75
CA GLU A 131 31.74 32.05 21.25
C GLU A 131 31.80 30.66 21.88
N GLU A 132 30.79 30.31 22.69
CA GLU A 132 30.68 28.98 23.30
C GLU A 132 30.42 27.91 22.23
N ALA A 133 29.53 28.19 21.28
CA ALA A 133 29.27 27.28 20.17
C ALA A 133 30.51 27.09 19.28
N ARG A 134 31.26 28.16 19.02
CA ARG A 134 32.52 28.11 18.27
C ARG A 134 33.58 27.29 19.01
N ALA A 135 33.68 27.42 20.33
CA ALA A 135 34.57 26.61 21.15
C ALA A 135 34.21 25.11 21.08
N ALA A 136 32.92 24.78 21.23
CA ALA A 136 32.44 23.40 21.12
C ALA A 136 32.71 22.78 19.74
N VAL A 137 32.47 23.53 18.65
CA VAL A 137 32.76 23.08 17.27
C VAL A 137 34.26 22.81 17.05
N ARG A 138 35.13 23.62 17.66
CA ARG A 138 36.58 23.42 17.62
C ARG A 138 37.01 22.18 18.41
N VAL A 139 36.38 21.92 19.57
CA VAL A 139 36.61 20.69 20.37
C VAL A 139 36.20 19.43 19.59
N LEU A 140 35.05 19.48 18.90
CA LEU A 140 34.58 18.38 18.04
C LEU A 140 35.40 18.20 16.75
N LYS A 141 36.40 19.06 16.52
CA LYS A 141 37.29 19.06 15.34
C LYS A 141 36.53 19.11 14.01
N ILE A 142 35.36 19.76 13.99
CA ILE A 142 34.55 19.90 12.77
C ILE A 142 35.18 20.99 11.90
N ARG A 143 35.53 20.64 10.65
CA ARG A 143 36.33 21.51 9.77
C ARG A 143 35.59 21.95 8.50
N SER A 144 34.34 21.53 8.28
CA SER A 144 33.56 21.93 7.11
C SER A 144 32.06 21.98 7.41
N VAL A 145 31.31 22.71 6.58
CA VAL A 145 29.85 22.84 6.71
C VAL A 145 29.17 21.47 6.57
N GLN A 146 29.62 20.62 5.63
CA GLN A 146 29.08 19.27 5.46
C GLN A 146 29.31 18.40 6.70
N GLN A 147 30.49 18.49 7.31
CA GLN A 147 30.76 17.77 8.56
C GLN A 147 29.90 18.31 9.71
N TYR A 148 29.70 19.63 9.78
CA TYR A 148 28.86 20.23 10.81
C TYR A 148 27.41 19.74 10.73
N LEU A 149 26.81 19.72 9.54
CA LEU A 149 25.41 19.26 9.38
C LEU A 149 25.19 17.80 9.78
N LEU A 150 26.21 16.95 9.62
CA LEU A 150 26.15 15.54 10.00
C LEU A 150 26.42 15.33 11.50
N ARG A 151 27.26 16.17 12.11
CA ARG A 151 27.86 15.91 13.43
C ARG A 151 27.53 16.93 14.51
N TYR A 152 26.78 17.98 14.22
CA TYR A 152 26.42 19.00 15.23
C TYR A 152 25.65 18.39 16.42
N GLY A 153 24.88 17.32 16.19
CA GLY A 153 24.15 16.60 17.25
C GLY A 153 25.04 15.82 18.23
N GLU A 154 26.36 15.73 17.98
CA GLU A 154 27.31 15.16 18.95
C GLU A 154 27.45 16.04 20.19
N ASP A 155 27.20 17.35 20.08
CA ASP A 155 26.96 18.23 21.23
C ASP A 155 25.50 18.71 21.19
N PRO A 156 24.64 18.22 22.11
CA PRO A 156 23.21 18.56 22.15
C PRO A 156 22.92 20.07 22.26
N LEU A 157 23.91 20.87 22.66
CA LEU A 157 23.81 22.31 22.84
C LEU A 157 24.14 23.10 21.56
N LEU A 158 24.60 22.46 20.48
CA LEU A 158 24.90 23.13 19.21
C LEU A 158 23.64 23.29 18.34
N PRO A 159 23.37 24.50 17.77
CA PRO A 159 22.20 24.71 16.94
C PRO A 159 22.38 24.13 15.53
N HIS A 160 21.30 23.57 14.97
CA HIS A 160 21.28 23.04 13.60
C HIS A 160 21.62 24.11 12.53
N LYS A 161 21.29 25.39 12.79
CA LYS A 161 21.60 26.52 11.89
C LYS A 161 22.28 27.67 12.64
N PRO A 162 23.59 27.57 12.91
CA PRO A 162 24.31 28.53 13.73
C PRO A 162 24.42 29.91 13.04
N ASP A 163 24.47 29.96 11.71
CA ASP A 163 24.54 31.18 10.91
C ASP A 163 23.27 32.04 10.98
N SER A 164 22.13 31.39 11.18
CA SER A 164 20.86 32.07 11.38
C SER A 164 20.58 32.35 12.85
N TYR A 165 21.02 31.48 13.75
CA TYR A 165 20.76 31.60 15.19
C TYR A 165 21.63 32.66 15.86
N TYR A 166 22.93 32.73 15.50
CA TYR A 166 23.86 33.73 16.04
C TYR A 166 23.98 34.98 15.17
N ARG A 167 23.15 35.13 14.12
CA ARG A 167 23.23 36.22 13.14
C ARG A 167 23.35 37.60 13.80
N ASP A 168 22.51 37.84 14.80
CA ASP A 168 22.43 39.12 15.52
C ASP A 168 23.21 39.06 16.85
N CYS A 169 23.89 37.93 17.13
CA CYS A 169 24.62 37.61 18.36
C CYS A 169 26.10 37.26 18.07
N GLY A 170 26.73 37.99 17.15
CA GLY A 170 28.18 37.91 16.91
C GLY A 170 28.64 36.93 15.84
N TRP A 171 27.74 36.35 15.04
CA TRP A 171 28.12 35.49 13.92
C TRP A 171 29.01 36.23 12.91
N VAL A 172 30.21 35.69 12.69
CA VAL A 172 31.19 36.26 11.75
C VAL A 172 31.04 35.62 10.37
N ASP A 173 31.49 34.37 10.22
CA ASP A 173 31.29 33.53 9.05
C ASP A 173 31.71 32.09 9.35
N TRP A 174 31.51 31.21 8.36
CA TRP A 174 31.85 29.80 8.46
C TRP A 174 33.35 29.54 8.59
N TYR A 175 34.24 30.41 8.08
CA TYR A 175 35.68 30.22 8.23
C TYR A 175 36.10 30.45 9.67
N ASP A 176 35.64 31.54 10.30
CA ASP A 176 35.91 31.83 11.72
C ASP A 176 35.30 30.77 12.65
N PHE A 177 34.08 30.32 12.35
CA PHE A 177 33.36 29.32 13.14
C PHE A 177 34.09 27.96 13.18
N PHE A 178 34.72 27.55 12.07
CA PHE A 178 35.57 26.34 12.02
C PHE A 178 37.05 26.58 12.38
N GLY A 179 37.43 27.83 12.69
CA GLY A 179 38.82 28.20 12.97
C GLY A 179 39.75 28.10 11.75
N LYS A 180 39.23 28.30 10.53
CA LYS A 180 40.02 28.35 9.28
C LYS A 180 40.35 29.78 8.90
N GLY A 181 41.61 30.03 8.52
CA GLY A 181 42.03 31.32 7.98
C GLY A 181 41.37 31.60 6.62
N LYS A 182 40.83 32.81 6.43
CA LYS A 182 40.27 33.23 5.14
C LYS A 182 41.34 33.21 4.04
N PRO A 183 41.01 32.77 2.81
CA PRO A 183 41.96 32.82 1.72
C PRO A 183 42.49 34.24 1.46
N TYR A 184 43.72 34.37 0.97
CA TYR A 184 44.30 35.69 0.65
C TYR A 184 43.41 36.46 -0.32
N SER A 185 43.17 37.74 -0.03
CA SER A 185 42.20 38.56 -0.76
C SER A 185 42.72 38.99 -2.12
N THR A 186 44.04 39.14 -2.25
CA THR A 186 44.72 39.68 -3.42
C THR A 186 45.72 38.69 -4.02
N TYR A 187 45.91 38.79 -5.33
CA TYR A 187 46.85 37.96 -6.08
C TYR A 187 48.30 38.14 -5.61
N LEU A 188 48.69 39.37 -5.26
CA LEU A 188 50.05 39.70 -4.84
C LEU A 188 50.39 39.15 -3.45
N GLU A 189 49.45 39.19 -2.50
CA GLU A 189 49.63 38.57 -1.18
C GLU A 189 49.75 37.05 -1.31
N ALA A 190 48.87 36.44 -2.10
CA ALA A 190 48.90 35.00 -2.33
C ALA A 190 50.19 34.55 -3.04
N ARG A 191 50.72 35.37 -3.95
CA ARG A 191 52.00 35.16 -4.63
C ARG A 191 53.16 35.28 -3.64
N ALA A 192 53.20 36.35 -2.84
CA ALA A 192 54.24 36.54 -1.84
C ALA A 192 54.27 35.39 -0.82
N ALA A 193 53.09 34.92 -0.36
CA ALA A 193 52.99 33.77 0.53
C ALA A 193 53.45 32.46 -0.15
N ALA A 194 53.09 32.24 -1.42
CA ALA A 194 53.57 31.08 -2.18
C ALA A 194 55.10 31.08 -2.37
N LEU A 195 55.68 32.26 -2.62
CA LEU A 195 57.13 32.46 -2.74
C LEU A 195 57.85 32.29 -1.39
N ALA A 196 57.27 32.79 -0.30
CA ALA A 196 57.83 32.66 1.05
C ALA A 196 57.88 31.20 1.53
N LEU A 197 56.93 30.36 1.09
CA LEU A 197 56.96 28.91 1.33
C LEU A 197 58.04 28.17 0.50
N GLY A 198 58.72 28.89 -0.41
CA GLY A 198 59.78 28.36 -1.27
C GLY A 198 59.27 27.39 -2.34
N VAL A 199 57.99 27.49 -2.71
CA VAL A 199 57.35 26.58 -3.66
C VAL A 199 57.81 26.88 -5.07
N LYS A 200 58.43 25.91 -5.75
CA LYS A 200 59.09 26.13 -7.04
C LYS A 200 58.29 25.68 -8.26
N ASN A 201 57.21 24.92 -8.12
CA ASN A 201 56.36 24.57 -9.27
C ASN A 201 54.92 24.29 -8.83
N SER A 202 54.01 24.19 -9.80
CA SER A 202 52.57 24.04 -9.54
C SER A 202 52.24 22.75 -8.79
N THR A 203 52.94 21.64 -9.06
CA THR A 203 52.75 20.36 -8.35
C THR A 203 53.12 20.49 -6.88
N GLU A 204 54.27 21.12 -6.59
CA GLU A 204 54.72 21.41 -5.24
C GLU A 204 53.76 22.37 -4.53
N TYR A 205 53.17 23.33 -5.25
CA TYR A 205 52.14 24.21 -4.72
C TYR A 205 50.94 23.42 -4.22
N PHE A 206 50.40 22.47 -5.00
CA PHE A 206 49.23 21.71 -4.55
C PHE A 206 49.49 20.85 -3.31
N LEU A 207 50.70 20.32 -3.18
CA LEU A 207 51.11 19.51 -2.02
C LEU A 207 51.30 20.40 -0.77
N ARG A 208 52.05 21.50 -0.93
CA ARG A 208 52.53 22.32 0.18
C ARG A 208 51.63 23.51 0.49
N ARG A 209 50.61 23.82 -0.32
CA ARG A 209 49.59 24.84 0.01
C ARG A 209 48.74 24.51 1.25
N SER A 210 48.91 23.33 1.84
CA SER A 210 48.32 23.00 3.13
C SER A 210 49.12 23.59 4.30
N GLU A 211 50.42 23.90 4.08
CA GLU A 211 51.32 24.55 5.04
C GLU A 211 50.91 26.00 5.32
N ASP A 212 50.41 26.72 4.31
CA ASP A 212 49.65 27.97 4.51
C ASP A 212 48.18 27.77 4.11
N PRO A 213 47.28 27.56 5.08
CA PRO A 213 45.87 27.28 4.84
C PRO A 213 45.12 28.36 4.03
N ARG A 214 45.66 29.58 3.96
CA ARG A 214 45.04 30.72 3.26
C ARG A 214 45.34 30.72 1.76
N LEU A 215 46.28 29.91 1.29
CA LEU A 215 46.52 29.74 -0.14
C LEU A 215 45.35 28.97 -0.79
N PRO A 216 44.69 29.47 -1.85
CA PRO A 216 43.54 28.79 -2.43
C PRO A 216 43.94 27.53 -3.20
N ARG A 217 43.03 26.56 -3.30
CA ARG A 217 43.27 25.32 -4.05
C ARG A 217 43.48 25.58 -5.53
N SER A 218 42.78 26.56 -6.10
CA SER A 218 42.89 26.90 -7.53
C SER A 218 43.12 28.40 -7.68
N PRO A 219 44.38 28.86 -7.53
CA PRO A 219 44.73 30.28 -7.58
C PRO A 219 44.35 30.94 -8.90
N SER A 220 44.47 30.20 -10.01
CA SER A 220 44.10 30.66 -11.34
C SER A 220 42.66 31.12 -11.44
N ASN A 221 41.73 30.44 -10.75
CA ASN A 221 40.31 30.77 -10.81
C ASN A 221 39.96 31.87 -9.80
N VAL A 222 40.53 31.80 -8.59
CA VAL A 222 40.26 32.79 -7.53
C VAL A 222 40.79 34.18 -7.91
N TYR A 223 41.93 34.22 -8.60
CA TYR A 223 42.57 35.46 -9.01
C TYR A 223 42.48 35.76 -10.50
N ALA A 224 41.67 35.01 -11.27
CA ALA A 224 41.50 35.15 -12.72
C ALA A 224 41.26 36.61 -13.16
N ARG A 225 40.41 37.33 -12.43
CA ARG A 225 40.09 38.75 -12.68
C ARG A 225 40.81 39.72 -11.74
N LYS A 226 41.73 39.20 -10.92
CA LYS A 226 42.52 39.94 -9.92
C LYS A 226 44.02 39.93 -10.22
N GLY A 227 44.40 39.68 -11.48
CA GLY A 227 45.78 39.78 -11.96
C GLY A 227 46.53 38.45 -12.11
N TRP A 228 45.84 37.31 -12.15
CA TRP A 228 46.48 36.03 -12.44
C TRP A 228 47.03 35.98 -13.88
N VAL A 229 48.32 35.63 -14.02
CA VAL A 229 49.00 35.56 -15.32
C VAL A 229 49.26 34.11 -15.70
N ASN A 230 50.28 33.48 -15.12
CA ASN A 230 50.58 32.06 -15.28
C ASN A 230 51.41 31.56 -14.08
N TRP A 231 51.64 30.25 -14.01
CA TRP A 231 52.32 29.63 -12.87
C TRP A 231 53.78 30.07 -12.70
N TYR A 232 54.52 30.31 -13.78
CA TYR A 232 55.92 30.74 -13.71
C TYR A 232 56.04 32.12 -13.07
N VAL A 233 55.18 33.06 -13.49
CA VAL A 233 55.12 34.40 -12.90
C VAL A 233 54.64 34.32 -11.44
N PHE A 234 53.60 33.53 -11.15
CA PHE A 234 53.06 33.39 -9.79
C PHE A 234 54.05 32.76 -8.80
N LEU A 235 54.92 31.84 -9.26
CA LEU A 235 55.91 31.17 -8.41
C LEU A 235 57.33 31.74 -8.58
N GLY A 236 57.48 32.84 -9.33
CA GLY A 236 58.74 33.60 -9.43
C GLY A 236 59.89 32.86 -10.11
N ASN A 237 59.60 31.88 -10.96
CA ASN A 237 60.61 31.14 -11.71
C ASN A 237 60.97 31.83 -13.03
N GLU A 238 62.21 31.68 -13.48
CA GLU A 238 62.61 32.05 -14.85
C GLU A 238 61.82 31.19 -15.85
N SER A 239 61.20 31.85 -16.82
CA SER A 239 60.46 31.15 -17.87
C SER A 239 61.45 30.31 -18.71
N PRO A 240 61.16 29.04 -19.00
CA PRO A 240 62.12 28.17 -19.70
C PRO A 240 62.47 28.69 -21.12
N ASP A 241 63.75 28.61 -21.49
CA ASP A 241 64.32 29.11 -22.75
C ASP A 241 64.04 28.16 -23.92
N PHE A 242 62.77 28.08 -24.31
CA PHE A 242 62.32 27.27 -25.44
C PHE A 242 62.73 27.88 -26.78
N TYR A 243 62.75 27.06 -27.85
CA TYR A 243 62.96 27.57 -29.21
C TYR A 243 62.02 28.74 -29.50
N ARG A 244 62.53 29.81 -30.11
CA ARG A 244 61.76 31.05 -30.24
C ARG A 244 60.57 30.92 -31.18
N THR A 245 60.69 30.08 -32.21
CA THR A 245 59.69 29.95 -33.27
C THR A 245 59.22 28.51 -33.42
N TYR A 246 57.98 28.36 -33.89
CA TYR A 246 57.35 27.05 -34.11
C TYR A 246 58.16 26.17 -35.09
N THR A 247 58.77 26.79 -36.10
CA THR A 247 59.53 26.11 -37.15
C THR A 247 60.87 25.54 -36.66
N GLU A 248 61.57 26.24 -35.78
CA GLU A 248 62.79 25.74 -35.14
C GLU A 248 62.49 24.55 -34.23
N ALA A 249 61.44 24.67 -33.41
CA ALA A 249 60.98 23.58 -32.56
C ALA A 249 60.59 22.35 -33.39
N ARG A 250 59.80 22.53 -34.46
CA ARG A 250 59.40 21.44 -35.37
C ARG A 250 60.60 20.75 -36.01
N SER A 251 61.63 21.50 -36.42
CA SER A 251 62.84 20.95 -37.04
C SER A 251 63.65 20.09 -36.07
N ALA A 252 63.72 20.51 -34.80
CA ALA A 252 64.36 19.73 -33.75
C ALA A 252 63.61 18.41 -33.48
N VAL A 253 62.28 18.45 -33.47
CA VAL A 253 61.44 17.25 -33.31
C VAL A 253 61.59 16.26 -34.46
N GLN A 254 61.70 16.75 -35.69
CA GLN A 254 61.95 15.90 -36.86
C GLN A 254 63.32 15.23 -36.81
N LYS A 255 64.37 15.96 -36.40
CA LYS A 255 65.73 15.40 -36.23
C LYS A 255 65.76 14.28 -35.21
N LEU A 256 64.96 14.40 -34.14
CA LEU A 256 64.83 13.36 -33.11
C LEU A 256 64.00 12.15 -33.56
N GLN A 257 63.47 12.17 -34.79
CA GLN A 257 62.64 11.09 -35.37
C GLN A 257 61.49 10.67 -34.44
N ILE A 258 60.88 11.65 -33.78
CA ILE A 258 59.76 11.41 -32.87
C ILE A 258 58.48 11.39 -33.70
N ASN A 259 57.84 10.22 -33.77
CA ASN A 259 56.89 9.94 -34.85
C ASN A 259 55.43 9.87 -34.38
N ASN A 260 55.17 10.08 -33.10
CA ASN A 260 53.81 10.19 -32.56
C ASN A 260 53.78 10.97 -31.23
N ILE A 261 52.59 11.40 -30.82
CA ILE A 261 52.40 12.24 -29.62
C ILE A 261 52.84 11.53 -28.33
N LYS A 262 52.66 10.20 -28.23
CA LYS A 262 53.12 9.42 -27.07
C LYS A 262 54.65 9.35 -27.00
N GLU A 263 55.31 9.18 -28.15
CA GLU A 263 56.77 9.26 -28.25
C GLU A 263 57.27 10.66 -27.93
N TYR A 264 56.59 11.71 -28.41
CA TYR A 264 56.94 13.09 -28.11
C TYR A 264 56.91 13.37 -26.62
N LYS A 265 55.82 13.03 -25.93
CA LYS A 265 55.71 13.20 -24.48
C LYS A 265 56.76 12.40 -23.69
N LYS A 266 57.31 11.33 -24.27
CA LYS A 266 58.33 10.49 -23.64
C LYS A 266 59.76 10.94 -23.94
N HIS A 267 59.99 11.58 -25.10
CA HIS A 267 61.32 11.85 -25.62
C HIS A 267 61.61 13.34 -25.91
N TYR A 268 60.66 14.26 -25.73
CA TYR A 268 60.86 15.69 -25.97
C TYR A 268 62.00 16.29 -25.12
N SER A 269 62.19 15.78 -23.90
CA SER A 269 63.25 16.22 -22.99
C SER A 269 64.66 15.83 -23.44
N GLN A 270 64.80 15.05 -24.52
CA GLN A 270 66.09 14.78 -25.15
C GLN A 270 66.67 16.04 -25.82
N ASP A 271 65.83 17.01 -26.14
CA ASP A 271 66.25 18.39 -26.43
C ASP A 271 65.65 19.32 -25.39
N SER A 272 66.52 19.86 -24.54
CA SER A 272 66.14 20.71 -23.41
C SER A 272 65.40 21.99 -23.80
N LYS A 273 65.42 22.39 -25.09
CA LYS A 273 64.73 23.58 -25.60
C LYS A 273 63.34 23.29 -26.18
N LEU A 274 62.91 22.03 -26.22
CA LEU A 274 61.55 21.66 -26.62
C LEU A 274 60.58 21.68 -25.43
N PRO A 275 59.43 22.38 -25.53
CA PRO A 275 58.45 22.40 -24.46
C PRO A 275 57.63 21.11 -24.41
N CYS A 276 57.14 20.72 -23.23
CA CYS A 276 56.31 19.51 -23.12
C CYS A 276 54.92 19.65 -23.76
N GLN A 277 54.46 20.91 -23.88
CA GLN A 277 53.19 21.33 -24.48
C GLN A 277 53.46 22.44 -25.51
N PRO A 278 54.00 22.09 -26.68
CA PRO A 278 54.36 23.04 -27.73
C PRO A 278 53.13 23.75 -28.32
N ASP A 279 51.95 23.14 -28.23
CA ASP A 279 50.66 23.72 -28.64
C ASP A 279 50.24 24.94 -27.84
N LEU A 280 50.64 25.01 -26.58
CA LEU A 280 50.38 26.16 -25.72
C LEU A 280 51.51 27.19 -25.78
N VAL A 281 52.75 26.77 -26.01
CA VAL A 281 53.91 27.68 -26.07
C VAL A 281 53.95 28.44 -27.39
N TYR A 282 53.61 27.79 -28.50
CA TYR A 282 53.55 28.40 -29.83
C TYR A 282 52.11 28.69 -30.27
N SER A 283 51.19 28.92 -29.33
CA SER A 283 49.75 28.97 -29.61
C SER A 283 49.34 29.88 -30.77
N ASP A 284 50.08 30.97 -30.99
CA ASP A 284 49.82 31.93 -32.04
C ASP A 284 50.23 31.43 -33.44
N GLU A 285 51.23 30.54 -33.52
CA GLU A 285 51.75 29.92 -34.75
C GLU A 285 51.41 28.42 -34.84
N TRP A 286 50.70 27.87 -33.85
CA TRP A 286 50.47 26.45 -33.72
C TRP A 286 49.44 25.96 -34.74
N VAL A 287 49.87 25.07 -35.63
CA VAL A 287 49.01 24.51 -36.66
C VAL A 287 48.25 23.30 -36.11
N ASP A 288 48.95 22.19 -35.90
CA ASP A 288 48.43 20.98 -35.28
C ASP A 288 49.58 20.00 -34.96
N TRP A 289 49.29 18.95 -34.20
CA TRP A 289 50.29 17.94 -33.81
C TRP A 289 50.84 17.11 -34.98
N TYR A 290 50.10 16.98 -36.09
CA TYR A 290 50.55 16.19 -37.24
C TYR A 290 51.60 16.94 -38.05
N ASP A 291 51.41 18.24 -38.24
CA ASP A 291 52.40 19.13 -38.84
C ASP A 291 53.66 19.20 -37.98
N PHE A 292 53.50 19.39 -36.66
CA PHE A 292 54.62 19.48 -35.73
C PHE A 292 55.45 18.19 -35.62
N LEU A 293 54.82 17.00 -35.68
CA LEU A 293 55.49 15.69 -35.66
C LEU A 293 55.79 15.12 -37.06
N ASN A 294 55.51 15.90 -38.10
CA ASN A 294 55.73 15.59 -39.50
C ASN A 294 55.21 14.21 -39.93
N LYS A 295 54.03 13.84 -39.42
CA LYS A 295 53.33 12.65 -39.85
C LYS A 295 52.17 13.00 -40.74
N GLU A 296 51.90 12.08 -41.66
CA GLU A 296 50.67 12.13 -42.42
C GLU A 296 49.50 12.25 -41.45
N ARG A 297 48.74 13.32 -41.69
CA ARG A 297 47.56 13.68 -40.92
C ARG A 297 46.67 12.46 -40.81
N SER A 298 46.08 12.30 -39.61
CA SER A 298 45.12 11.25 -39.30
C SER A 298 44.29 10.94 -40.52
N THR A 299 44.04 9.66 -40.77
CA THR A 299 43.19 9.22 -41.88
C THR A 299 41.78 9.81 -41.85
N LEU A 300 41.45 10.65 -40.87
CA LEU A 300 40.16 11.25 -40.63
C LEU A 300 39.82 12.36 -41.62
N TYR A 301 38.54 12.53 -41.89
CA TYR A 301 38.03 13.58 -42.78
C TYR A 301 38.35 14.98 -42.23
N TYR A 302 39.11 15.75 -43.01
CA TYR A 302 39.61 17.07 -42.61
C TYR A 302 38.50 18.14 -42.61
N GLU A 303 37.63 18.13 -43.62
CA GLU A 303 36.50 19.04 -43.75
C GLU A 303 35.22 18.46 -43.11
N TYR A 304 34.47 19.30 -42.41
CA TYR A 304 33.20 18.92 -41.75
C TYR A 304 32.17 18.34 -42.74
N PHE A 305 32.14 18.86 -43.97
CA PHE A 305 31.21 18.45 -45.00
C PHE A 305 31.49 17.02 -45.51
N ASP A 306 32.76 16.68 -45.70
CA ASP A 306 33.17 15.36 -46.19
C ASP A 306 32.93 14.28 -45.13
N ALA A 307 33.17 14.60 -43.86
CA ALA A 307 32.84 13.73 -42.74
C ALA A 307 31.34 13.46 -42.66
N LYS A 308 30.52 14.53 -42.76
CA LYS A 308 29.06 14.43 -42.79
C LYS A 308 28.56 13.53 -43.92
N LEU A 309 29.13 13.64 -45.12
CA LEU A 309 28.77 12.79 -46.25
C LEU A 309 29.09 11.31 -45.99
N ALA A 310 30.24 11.01 -45.38
CA ALA A 310 30.61 9.65 -45.03
C ALA A 310 29.65 9.03 -43.98
N VAL A 311 29.26 9.79 -42.96
CA VAL A 311 28.27 9.35 -41.94
C VAL A 311 26.90 9.06 -42.57
N GLN A 312 26.46 9.92 -43.50
CA GLN A 312 25.19 9.75 -44.20
C GLN A 312 25.21 8.54 -45.14
N LYS A 313 26.35 8.27 -45.79
CA LYS A 313 26.54 7.11 -46.66
C LYS A 313 26.50 5.77 -45.91
N LEU A 314 26.97 5.75 -44.66
CA LEU A 314 26.90 4.58 -43.77
C LEU A 314 25.53 4.40 -43.11
N THR A 315 24.55 5.26 -43.42
CA THR A 315 23.16 5.21 -42.89
C THR A 315 23.08 5.22 -41.36
N ILE A 316 23.93 6.02 -40.72
CA ILE A 316 23.93 6.16 -39.27
C ILE A 316 22.90 7.22 -38.86
N LEU A 317 21.82 6.79 -38.20
CA LEU A 317 20.61 7.62 -37.99
C LEU A 317 20.36 8.03 -36.53
N SER A 318 21.34 7.88 -35.63
CA SER A 318 21.24 8.45 -34.28
C SER A 318 22.61 8.62 -33.63
N TYR A 319 22.68 9.48 -32.61
CA TYR A 319 23.90 9.65 -31.82
C TYR A 319 24.38 8.34 -31.17
N LYS A 320 23.44 7.53 -30.64
CA LYS A 320 23.76 6.22 -30.05
C LYS A 320 24.27 5.22 -31.08
N ASP A 321 23.80 5.31 -32.33
CA ASP A 321 24.33 4.51 -33.44
C ASP A 321 25.72 4.98 -33.88
N TYR A 322 25.93 6.30 -33.93
CA TYR A 322 27.22 6.87 -34.34
C TYR A 322 28.35 6.38 -33.43
N LEU A 323 28.18 6.43 -32.10
CA LEU A 323 29.21 5.96 -31.16
C LEU A 323 29.56 4.48 -31.31
N LYS A 324 28.63 3.66 -31.80
CA LYS A 324 28.85 2.23 -32.01
C LYS A 324 29.46 1.91 -33.38
N ARG A 325 29.13 2.72 -34.39
CA ARG A 325 29.36 2.38 -35.81
C ARG A 325 30.30 3.34 -36.53
N TYR A 326 30.74 4.44 -35.92
CA TYR A 326 31.63 5.40 -36.60
C TYR A 326 32.95 4.77 -37.07
N GLN A 327 33.43 3.72 -36.39
CA GLN A 327 34.65 2.99 -36.78
C GLN A 327 34.49 2.16 -38.06
N GLU A 328 33.26 2.01 -38.59
CA GLU A 328 32.99 1.36 -39.88
C GLU A 328 33.61 2.14 -41.04
N ASP A 329 33.82 3.46 -40.87
CA ASP A 329 34.76 4.22 -41.70
C ASP A 329 35.92 4.69 -40.81
N PRO A 330 37.14 4.15 -41.00
CA PRO A 330 38.33 4.50 -40.22
C PRO A 330 38.71 5.99 -40.30
N ARG A 331 38.05 6.74 -41.19
CA ARG A 331 38.23 8.18 -41.40
C ARG A 331 37.23 9.05 -40.62
N LEU A 332 36.34 8.49 -39.80
CA LEU A 332 35.40 9.27 -38.98
C LEU A 332 35.89 9.48 -37.54
N PRO A 333 35.83 10.71 -36.99
CA PRO A 333 36.29 10.98 -35.62
C PRO A 333 35.29 10.52 -34.56
N CYS A 334 35.77 10.05 -33.40
CA CYS A 334 34.89 9.56 -32.33
C CYS A 334 34.00 10.64 -31.70
N ASN A 335 34.49 11.89 -31.64
CA ASN A 335 33.82 13.04 -31.06
C ASN A 335 33.79 14.19 -32.07
N PRO A 336 32.92 14.11 -33.09
CA PRO A 336 32.91 15.02 -34.22
C PRO A 336 32.49 16.44 -33.81
N ASN A 337 31.67 16.59 -32.76
CA ASN A 337 31.19 17.87 -32.27
C ASN A 337 32.29 18.78 -31.69
N TYR A 338 33.32 18.16 -31.11
CA TYR A 338 34.49 18.87 -30.61
C TYR A 338 35.56 19.02 -31.71
N HIS A 339 35.71 17.99 -32.57
CA HIS A 339 36.71 18.01 -33.65
C HIS A 339 36.44 19.08 -34.72
N TYR A 340 35.16 19.36 -35.02
CA TYR A 340 34.77 20.37 -36.01
C TYR A 340 34.26 21.67 -35.36
N GLU A 341 34.46 21.85 -34.05
CA GLU A 341 34.13 23.09 -33.34
C GLU A 341 34.95 24.26 -33.90
N GLY A 342 34.28 25.33 -34.33
CA GLY A 342 34.90 26.44 -35.06
C GLY A 342 35.21 26.18 -36.54
N LYS A 343 35.06 24.93 -37.03
CA LYS A 343 35.26 24.51 -38.44
C LYS A 343 33.94 24.18 -39.15
N GLY A 344 32.84 24.82 -38.74
CA GLY A 344 31.52 24.67 -39.37
C GLY A 344 30.57 23.66 -38.71
N TRP A 345 30.88 23.16 -37.51
CA TRP A 345 29.95 22.32 -36.73
C TRP A 345 28.66 23.08 -36.36
N VAL A 346 27.50 22.49 -36.66
CA VAL A 346 26.19 23.13 -36.44
C VAL A 346 25.38 22.44 -35.33
N SER A 347 25.02 21.18 -35.52
CA SER A 347 24.32 20.38 -34.51
C SER A 347 24.39 18.90 -34.86
N TRP A 348 24.13 18.03 -33.88
CA TRP A 348 24.08 16.58 -34.11
C TRP A 348 23.03 16.18 -35.17
N ASN A 349 21.89 16.86 -35.19
CA ASN A 349 20.83 16.64 -36.17
C ASN A 349 21.32 16.95 -37.59
N GLU A 350 22.14 18.01 -37.73
CA GLU A 350 22.67 18.44 -39.03
C GLU A 350 23.86 17.60 -39.50
N PHE A 351 24.70 17.11 -38.57
CA PHE A 351 25.83 16.24 -38.86
C PHE A 351 25.41 14.82 -39.23
N LEU A 352 24.39 14.28 -38.56
CA LEU A 352 23.83 12.94 -38.84
C LEU A 352 22.83 12.94 -40.02
N GLY A 353 22.52 14.12 -40.58
CA GLY A 353 21.54 14.25 -41.67
C GLY A 353 20.08 14.04 -41.26
N ILE A 354 19.79 14.06 -39.96
CA ILE A 354 18.45 13.85 -39.39
C ILE A 354 17.88 15.22 -39.06
N GLY A 355 17.41 15.97 -40.05
CA GLY A 355 17.01 17.36 -39.85
C GLY A 355 15.69 17.53 -39.10
N ARG A 356 15.65 18.44 -38.12
CA ARG A 356 14.69 19.57 -38.10
C ARG A 356 15.32 20.79 -37.44
N ASN A 357 15.78 21.74 -38.25
CA ASN A 357 16.41 22.98 -37.81
C ASN A 357 15.35 24.10 -37.88
N ILE A 358 14.56 24.28 -36.83
CA ILE A 358 13.29 25.03 -36.92
C ILE A 358 13.53 26.55 -37.10
N TYR A 359 12.73 27.21 -37.95
CA TYR A 359 12.74 28.65 -38.17
C TYR A 359 12.57 29.39 -36.84
N PHE A 360 13.43 30.38 -36.61
CA PHE A 360 13.50 31.07 -35.32
C PHE A 360 12.45 32.17 -35.20
N THR A 361 12.06 32.81 -36.32
CA THR A 361 11.13 33.93 -36.34
C THR A 361 9.78 33.58 -36.98
N TYR A 362 8.70 34.19 -36.46
CA TYR A 362 7.34 33.98 -36.95
C TYR A 362 7.18 34.36 -38.43
N ALA A 363 7.79 35.47 -38.87
CA ALA A 363 7.68 35.97 -40.24
C ALA A 363 8.40 35.08 -41.27
N GLU A 364 9.55 34.51 -40.92
CA GLU A 364 10.27 33.54 -41.77
C GLU A 364 9.52 32.21 -41.86
N ALA A 365 8.97 31.73 -40.74
CA ALA A 365 8.14 30.53 -40.72
C ALA A 365 6.83 30.71 -41.49
N GLN A 366 6.23 31.90 -41.44
CA GLN A 366 5.02 32.27 -42.18
C GLN A 366 5.29 32.30 -43.70
N THR A 367 6.33 33.01 -44.12
CA THR A 367 6.72 33.09 -45.54
C THR A 367 7.14 31.74 -46.11
N ALA A 368 7.86 30.91 -45.35
CA ALA A 368 8.20 29.55 -45.75
C ALA A 368 6.95 28.65 -45.88
N ALA A 369 6.03 28.69 -44.91
CA ALA A 369 4.77 27.94 -44.97
C ALA A 369 3.89 28.34 -46.16
N GLN A 370 3.83 29.64 -46.47
CA GLN A 370 3.09 30.18 -47.63
C GLN A 370 3.78 29.85 -48.96
N LYS A 371 5.11 29.89 -49.03
CA LYS A 371 5.89 29.57 -50.24
C LYS A 371 5.83 28.09 -50.61
N LEU A 372 5.67 27.19 -49.64
CA LEU A 372 5.37 25.77 -49.87
C LEU A 372 3.95 25.53 -50.41
N GLY A 373 3.16 26.60 -50.54
CA GLY A 373 1.78 26.52 -51.01
C GLY A 373 0.90 25.70 -50.07
N ILE A 374 1.17 25.72 -48.76
CA ILE A 374 0.38 24.98 -47.76
C ILE A 374 -0.87 25.80 -47.43
N GLN A 375 -2.05 25.21 -47.69
CA GLN A 375 -3.29 25.98 -47.74
C GLN A 375 -4.22 25.75 -46.54
N THR A 376 -4.01 24.69 -45.77
CA THR A 376 -4.86 24.33 -44.62
C THR A 376 -4.05 23.86 -43.41
N SER A 377 -4.62 23.95 -42.21
CA SER A 377 -3.94 23.51 -40.97
C SER A 377 -3.66 22.00 -40.92
N HIS A 378 -4.55 21.18 -41.49
CA HIS A 378 -4.32 19.72 -41.58
C HIS A 378 -3.21 19.39 -42.57
N GLU A 379 -3.19 20.11 -43.69
CA GLU A 379 -2.12 20.01 -44.68
C GLU A 379 -0.79 20.48 -44.09
N TYR A 380 -0.79 21.56 -43.32
CA TYR A 380 0.38 21.97 -42.54
C TYR A 380 0.84 20.85 -41.62
N LYS A 381 -0.02 20.20 -40.83
CA LYS A 381 0.41 19.08 -39.97
C LYS A 381 1.01 17.88 -40.72
N ARG A 382 0.61 17.67 -41.97
CA ARG A 382 1.18 16.60 -42.81
C ARG A 382 2.47 17.05 -43.52
N ARG A 383 2.48 18.28 -44.02
CA ARG A 383 3.45 18.82 -44.96
C ARG A 383 4.43 19.82 -44.36
N TYR A 384 4.29 20.22 -43.09
CA TYR A 384 5.29 21.05 -42.41
C TYR A 384 6.65 20.36 -42.36
N ARG A 385 6.70 19.04 -42.58
CA ARG A 385 7.95 18.28 -42.66
C ARG A 385 8.63 18.42 -44.03
N GLU A 386 7.91 18.89 -45.05
CA GLU A 386 8.43 19.15 -46.40
C GLU A 386 9.41 20.32 -46.40
N ASP A 387 9.19 21.32 -45.52
CA ASP A 387 10.26 22.19 -45.07
C ASP A 387 10.67 21.78 -43.66
N PRO A 388 11.78 21.05 -43.49
CA PRO A 388 12.21 20.50 -42.20
C PRO A 388 12.38 21.54 -41.10
N LYS A 389 12.39 22.82 -41.45
CA LYS A 389 12.52 23.95 -40.55
C LYS A 389 11.19 24.48 -40.01
N LEU A 390 10.03 23.96 -40.42
CA LEU A 390 8.77 24.40 -39.83
C LEU A 390 8.46 23.66 -38.51
N PRO A 391 7.93 24.34 -37.47
CA PRO A 391 7.57 23.68 -36.22
C PRO A 391 6.29 22.87 -36.34
N SER A 392 6.19 21.78 -35.58
CA SER A 392 5.00 20.91 -35.58
C SER A 392 3.75 21.55 -34.97
N SER A 393 3.90 22.59 -34.14
CA SER A 393 2.80 23.34 -33.51
C SER A 393 3.15 24.82 -33.45
N PRO A 394 2.94 25.55 -34.56
CA PRO A 394 3.33 26.96 -34.68
C PRO A 394 2.62 27.88 -33.68
N ASN A 395 1.35 27.59 -33.38
CA ASN A 395 0.54 28.35 -32.44
C ASN A 395 1.09 28.35 -31.01
N SER A 396 1.73 27.25 -30.59
CA SER A 396 2.36 27.15 -29.27
C SER A 396 3.77 27.72 -29.27
N TYR A 397 4.53 27.55 -30.37
CA TYR A 397 5.93 27.96 -30.44
C TYR A 397 6.08 29.49 -30.58
N TYR A 398 5.15 30.15 -31.28
CA TYR A 398 5.17 31.60 -31.51
C TYR A 398 4.18 32.40 -30.64
N ALA A 399 3.51 31.77 -29.66
CA ALA A 399 2.46 32.39 -28.84
C ALA A 399 2.87 33.69 -28.14
N GLY A 400 4.13 33.80 -27.70
CA GLY A 400 4.69 34.98 -27.04
C GLY A 400 5.50 35.91 -27.95
N VAL A 401 5.62 35.56 -29.24
CA VAL A 401 6.55 36.21 -30.20
C VAL A 401 5.80 36.82 -31.40
N GLY A 402 4.47 36.70 -31.47
CA GLY A 402 3.66 37.38 -32.49
C GLY A 402 2.55 36.56 -33.16
N TRP A 403 2.19 35.38 -32.64
CA TRP A 403 1.14 34.54 -33.23
C TRP A 403 -0.25 35.21 -33.19
N THR A 404 -0.90 35.33 -34.35
CA THR A 404 -2.23 35.92 -34.54
C THR A 404 -3.31 34.85 -34.73
N ASP A 405 -3.33 34.19 -35.89
CA ASP A 405 -4.39 33.32 -36.39
C ASP A 405 -3.78 32.35 -37.44
N VAL A 406 -4.27 31.11 -37.53
CA VAL A 406 -3.77 30.10 -38.46
C VAL A 406 -4.03 30.46 -39.94
N TYR A 407 -5.07 31.23 -40.25
CA TYR A 407 -5.38 31.67 -41.62
C TYR A 407 -4.41 32.78 -42.07
N ASP A 408 -4.05 33.68 -41.16
CA ASP A 408 -3.04 34.73 -41.37
C ASP A 408 -1.64 34.11 -41.55
N PHE A 409 -1.27 33.14 -40.71
CA PHE A 409 -0.01 32.41 -40.82
C PHE A 409 0.13 31.62 -42.14
N LEU A 410 -0.98 31.16 -42.73
CA LEU A 410 -0.98 30.41 -44.01
C LEU A 410 -1.34 31.29 -45.23
N GLY A 411 -1.51 32.60 -45.04
CA GLY A 411 -1.70 33.57 -46.14
C GLY A 411 -2.99 33.35 -46.92
N ARG A 412 -4.06 32.90 -46.24
CA ARG A 412 -5.34 32.54 -46.85
C ARG A 412 -6.45 33.47 -46.41
N GLU A 413 -7.32 33.81 -47.36
CA GLU A 413 -8.60 34.44 -47.04
C GLU A 413 -9.47 33.46 -46.26
N ARG A 414 -10.17 34.01 -45.27
CA ARG A 414 -11.01 33.22 -44.37
C ARG A 414 -12.13 32.56 -45.18
N PRO A 415 -12.40 31.25 -45.01
CA PRO A 415 -13.43 30.58 -45.80
C PRO A 415 -14.83 31.20 -45.58
N ASP A 416 -15.52 31.55 -46.66
CA ASP A 416 -16.89 32.09 -46.65
C ASP A 416 -17.92 30.96 -46.58
N TYR A 417 -18.03 30.37 -45.39
CA TYR A 417 -19.05 29.38 -45.10
C TYR A 417 -20.45 30.02 -45.10
N TYR A 418 -21.48 29.26 -45.48
CA TYR A 418 -22.87 29.73 -45.37
C TYR A 418 -23.10 30.29 -43.96
N GLN A 419 -23.57 31.53 -43.85
CA GLN A 419 -23.64 32.20 -42.55
C GLN A 419 -24.83 31.74 -41.71
N THR A 420 -25.85 31.19 -42.37
CA THR A 420 -27.07 30.69 -41.74
C THR A 420 -27.16 29.17 -41.82
N TYR A 421 -27.81 28.60 -40.81
CA TYR A 421 -27.97 27.15 -40.67
C TYR A 421 -28.89 26.57 -41.76
N GLU A 422 -29.93 27.30 -42.15
CA GLU A 422 -30.93 26.87 -43.14
C GLU A 422 -30.35 26.78 -44.56
N GLU A 423 -29.48 27.72 -44.96
CA GLU A 423 -28.81 27.71 -46.27
C GLU A 423 -27.82 26.56 -46.38
N ALA A 424 -27.04 26.31 -45.32
CA ALA A 424 -26.13 25.16 -45.25
C ALA A 424 -26.90 23.83 -45.29
N GLN A 425 -28.05 23.74 -44.61
CA GLN A 425 -28.90 22.56 -44.62
C GLN A 425 -29.52 22.29 -46.01
N ALA A 426 -29.93 23.34 -46.73
CA ALA A 426 -30.48 23.22 -48.08
C ALA A 426 -29.42 22.70 -49.08
N ALA A 427 -28.18 23.19 -48.99
CA ALA A 427 -27.07 22.71 -49.79
C ALA A 427 -26.72 21.24 -49.50
N VAL A 428 -26.73 20.82 -48.23
CA VAL A 428 -26.52 19.41 -47.84
C VAL A 428 -27.61 18.47 -48.36
N LYS A 429 -28.87 18.92 -48.35
CA LYS A 429 -30.00 18.17 -48.95
C LYS A 429 -29.85 18.06 -50.48
N ALA A 430 -29.45 19.13 -51.16
CA ALA A 430 -29.27 19.15 -52.61
C ALA A 430 -28.14 18.22 -53.09
N LEU A 431 -27.08 18.06 -52.30
CA LEU A 431 -25.98 17.11 -52.55
C LEU A 431 -26.34 15.64 -52.24
N GLY A 432 -27.53 15.39 -51.68
CA GLY A 432 -28.04 14.06 -51.38
C GLY A 432 -27.28 13.35 -50.26
N ILE A 433 -26.62 14.08 -49.36
CA ILE A 433 -25.79 13.50 -48.28
C ILE A 433 -26.70 12.96 -47.17
N GLN A 434 -26.52 11.68 -46.82
CA GLN A 434 -27.50 10.92 -46.05
C GLN A 434 -27.04 10.56 -44.63
N SER A 435 -25.76 10.74 -44.27
CA SER A 435 -25.27 10.49 -42.90
C SER A 435 -24.19 11.49 -42.49
N MET A 436 -23.87 11.59 -41.19
CA MET A 436 -22.83 12.52 -40.71
C MET A 436 -21.42 12.05 -41.06
N ASP A 437 -21.23 10.74 -41.22
CA ASP A 437 -19.97 10.20 -41.70
C ASP A 437 -19.84 10.46 -43.21
N GLU A 438 -20.93 10.28 -43.96
CA GLU A 438 -20.98 10.64 -45.38
C GLU A 438 -20.80 12.15 -45.59
N TYR A 439 -21.35 12.99 -44.71
CA TYR A 439 -21.07 14.42 -44.71
C TYR A 439 -19.60 14.71 -44.45
N ARG A 440 -18.96 14.01 -43.51
CA ARG A 440 -17.52 14.19 -43.25
C ARG A 440 -16.68 13.86 -44.48
N ASP A 441 -17.14 12.93 -45.30
CA ASP A 441 -16.45 12.50 -46.51
C ASP A 441 -16.80 13.38 -47.72
N ARG A 442 -18.04 13.87 -47.83
CA ARG A 442 -18.59 14.53 -49.02
C ARG A 442 -18.90 16.02 -48.87
N TYR A 443 -18.78 16.63 -47.69
CA TYR A 443 -19.09 18.06 -47.49
C TYR A 443 -18.28 19.00 -48.40
N ARG A 444 -17.12 18.53 -48.89
CA ARG A 444 -16.25 19.28 -49.82
C ARG A 444 -16.83 19.42 -51.23
N GLU A 445 -17.93 18.74 -51.54
CA GLU A 445 -18.66 18.89 -52.80
C GLU A 445 -19.33 20.27 -52.92
N ASP A 446 -19.69 20.92 -51.81
CA ASP A 446 -20.02 22.36 -51.78
C ASP A 446 -18.96 23.11 -50.93
N PRO A 447 -18.11 23.94 -51.56
CA PRO A 447 -17.02 24.64 -50.88
C PRO A 447 -17.44 25.55 -49.72
N ARG A 448 -18.72 25.96 -49.66
CA ARG A 448 -19.26 26.84 -48.60
C ARG A 448 -19.81 26.06 -47.40
N LEU A 449 -19.78 24.72 -47.43
CA LEU A 449 -20.15 23.88 -46.28
C LEU A 449 -18.96 23.68 -45.34
N SER A 450 -19.21 23.84 -44.03
CA SER A 450 -18.17 23.75 -43.01
C SER A 450 -17.84 22.30 -42.61
N PRO A 451 -16.55 21.95 -42.40
CA PRO A 451 -16.16 20.63 -41.87
C PRO A 451 -16.66 20.35 -40.45
N GLN A 452 -16.96 21.41 -39.68
CA GLN A 452 -17.42 21.31 -38.29
C GLN A 452 -18.66 22.18 -38.08
N PRO A 453 -19.80 21.80 -38.68
CA PRO A 453 -20.98 22.65 -38.73
C PRO A 453 -21.61 22.83 -37.33
N HIS A 454 -21.44 21.85 -36.44
CA HIS A 454 -21.89 21.92 -35.04
C HIS A 454 -21.18 22.98 -34.19
N VAL A 455 -19.97 23.39 -34.58
CA VAL A 455 -19.21 24.46 -33.89
C VAL A 455 -19.57 25.80 -34.50
N LEU A 456 -19.67 25.87 -35.83
CA LEU A 456 -19.93 27.11 -36.55
C LEU A 456 -21.36 27.63 -36.32
N TYR A 457 -22.36 26.75 -36.34
CA TYR A 457 -23.78 27.13 -36.21
C TYR A 457 -24.34 27.00 -34.79
N LEU A 458 -23.49 26.70 -33.80
CA LEU A 458 -23.89 26.41 -32.42
C LEU A 458 -24.81 27.48 -31.81
N PHE A 459 -24.56 28.75 -32.13
CA PHE A 459 -25.33 29.90 -31.65
C PHE A 459 -26.30 30.48 -32.70
N ASN A 460 -26.27 29.95 -33.93
CA ASN A 460 -27.05 30.39 -35.09
C ASN A 460 -27.98 29.28 -35.62
N GLY A 461 -28.76 28.64 -34.75
CA GLY A 461 -29.86 27.73 -35.17
C GLY A 461 -29.53 26.24 -35.26
N TRP A 462 -28.33 25.80 -34.84
CA TRP A 462 -27.97 24.38 -34.84
C TRP A 462 -28.87 23.53 -33.94
N SER A 463 -29.71 22.70 -34.56
CA SER A 463 -30.67 21.82 -33.87
C SER A 463 -30.21 20.36 -33.71
N GLY A 464 -29.10 19.99 -34.37
CA GLY A 464 -28.44 18.68 -34.25
C GLY A 464 -28.09 18.06 -35.61
N GLY A 465 -27.07 17.19 -35.63
CA GLY A 465 -26.48 16.66 -36.88
C GLY A 465 -27.46 15.92 -37.80
N TYR A 466 -28.53 15.34 -37.26
CA TYR A 466 -29.55 14.68 -38.07
C TYR A 466 -30.47 15.68 -38.77
N ALA A 467 -30.98 16.67 -38.02
CA ALA A 467 -31.78 17.75 -38.57
C ALA A 467 -30.99 18.46 -39.69
N PHE A 468 -29.69 18.69 -39.50
CA PHE A 468 -28.80 19.30 -40.49
C PHE A 468 -28.65 18.50 -41.80
N LEU A 469 -28.80 17.17 -41.76
CA LEU A 469 -28.80 16.30 -42.95
C LEU A 469 -30.17 16.21 -43.62
N GLY A 470 -31.15 16.98 -43.13
CA GLY A 470 -32.52 16.87 -43.58
C GLY A 470 -33.24 15.60 -43.16
N LYS A 471 -32.62 14.82 -42.28
CA LYS A 471 -33.18 13.59 -41.72
C LYS A 471 -33.77 13.88 -40.36
N GLU A 472 -34.89 13.25 -40.08
CA GLU A 472 -35.36 13.24 -38.71
C GLU A 472 -34.31 12.52 -37.85
N LYS A 473 -34.01 13.10 -36.68
CA LYS A 473 -33.13 12.49 -35.68
C LYS A 473 -33.57 11.03 -35.51
N PRO A 474 -32.71 10.01 -35.67
CA PRO A 474 -33.06 8.66 -35.32
C PRO A 474 -33.40 8.76 -33.85
N VAL A 475 -34.69 8.60 -33.61
CA VAL A 475 -35.23 8.53 -32.28
C VAL A 475 -34.42 7.41 -31.61
N TYR A 476 -34.06 7.59 -30.34
CA TYR A 476 -33.23 6.63 -29.60
C TYR A 476 -33.88 5.24 -29.44
N PHE A 477 -35.04 5.07 -30.08
CA PHE A 477 -35.66 3.87 -30.60
C PHE A 477 -36.03 4.12 -32.07
N PRO A 478 -35.85 3.20 -33.03
CA PRO A 478 -36.36 3.41 -34.38
C PRO A 478 -37.87 3.67 -34.29
N ALA A 479 -38.30 4.91 -34.61
CA ALA A 479 -39.71 5.30 -34.57
C ALA A 479 -40.58 4.46 -35.53
N GLY A 480 -39.94 3.70 -36.44
CA GLY A 480 -40.59 2.78 -37.37
C GLY A 480 -40.99 1.41 -36.82
N TYR A 481 -40.64 1.06 -35.57
CA TYR A 481 -40.96 -0.26 -34.96
C TYR A 481 -41.61 -0.17 -33.56
N PRO A 482 -42.76 0.55 -33.41
CA PRO A 482 -43.41 0.74 -32.12
C PRO A 482 -43.88 -0.56 -31.46
N LYS A 483 -44.33 -1.57 -32.22
CA LYS A 483 -44.87 -2.81 -31.65
C LYS A 483 -43.77 -3.68 -31.03
N MET A 484 -42.65 -3.85 -31.73
CA MET A 484 -41.46 -4.52 -31.20
C MET A 484 -40.94 -3.85 -29.92
N LEU A 485 -40.97 -2.51 -29.88
CA LEU A 485 -40.53 -1.74 -28.73
C LEU A 485 -41.44 -1.90 -27.52
N GLU A 486 -42.75 -1.82 -27.72
CA GLU A 486 -43.72 -1.98 -26.65
C GLU A 486 -43.60 -3.35 -25.98
N GLU A 487 -43.49 -4.41 -26.78
CA GLU A 487 -43.29 -5.78 -26.30
C GLU A 487 -41.91 -5.97 -25.62
N ALA A 488 -40.86 -5.32 -26.15
CA ALA A 488 -39.55 -5.32 -25.50
C ALA A 488 -39.56 -4.63 -24.14
N GLU A 489 -40.24 -3.48 -23.97
CA GLU A 489 -40.34 -2.79 -22.67
C GLU A 489 -41.27 -3.55 -21.69
N LYS A 490 -42.36 -4.19 -22.17
CA LYS A 490 -43.19 -5.12 -21.36
C LYS A 490 -42.37 -6.28 -20.83
N TRP A 491 -41.56 -6.91 -21.69
CA TRP A 491 -40.63 -7.95 -21.27
C TRP A 491 -39.61 -7.40 -20.26
N LEU A 492 -38.90 -6.32 -20.60
CA LEU A 492 -37.84 -5.73 -19.75
C LEU A 492 -38.35 -5.35 -18.35
N ALA A 493 -39.59 -4.87 -18.21
CA ALA A 493 -40.20 -4.53 -16.91
C ALA A 493 -40.27 -5.73 -15.95
N THR A 494 -40.30 -6.95 -16.47
CA THR A 494 -40.39 -8.20 -15.68
C THR A 494 -39.04 -8.92 -15.51
N GLN A 495 -37.96 -8.40 -16.08
CA GLN A 495 -36.66 -9.08 -16.13
C GLN A 495 -35.63 -8.50 -15.14
N VAL A 496 -34.56 -9.27 -14.89
CA VAL A 496 -33.39 -8.85 -14.09
C VAL A 496 -32.23 -8.48 -15.02
N GLY A 497 -31.40 -7.51 -14.62
CA GLY A 497 -30.27 -7.05 -15.44
C GLY A 497 -30.69 -6.17 -16.62
N ILE A 498 -31.71 -5.34 -16.41
CA ILE A 498 -32.41 -4.55 -17.43
C ILE A 498 -31.45 -3.76 -18.33
N ALA A 499 -30.43 -3.12 -17.76
CA ALA A 499 -29.46 -2.34 -18.54
C ALA A 499 -28.70 -3.18 -19.60
N ALA A 500 -28.27 -4.39 -19.25
CA ALA A 500 -27.56 -5.28 -20.17
C ALA A 500 -28.52 -5.86 -21.24
N LYS A 501 -29.73 -6.27 -20.82
CA LYS A 501 -30.77 -6.78 -21.73
C LYS A 501 -31.26 -5.72 -22.70
N ARG A 502 -31.54 -4.50 -22.22
CA ARG A 502 -31.92 -3.36 -23.06
C ARG A 502 -30.82 -3.02 -24.07
N LYS A 503 -29.54 -3.12 -23.67
CA LYS A 503 -28.41 -2.97 -24.62
C LYS A 503 -28.40 -4.07 -25.69
N SER A 504 -28.62 -5.33 -25.31
CA SER A 504 -28.71 -6.46 -26.25
C SER A 504 -29.87 -6.32 -27.23
N ILE A 505 -31.07 -5.97 -26.75
CA ILE A 505 -32.25 -5.76 -27.60
C ILE A 505 -32.05 -4.57 -28.53
N LYS A 506 -31.40 -3.48 -28.09
CA LYS A 506 -31.05 -2.35 -28.96
C LYS A 506 -30.16 -2.77 -30.14
N ILE A 507 -29.12 -3.56 -29.88
CA ILE A 507 -28.23 -4.08 -30.93
C ILE A 507 -29.01 -4.98 -31.90
N PHE A 508 -29.96 -5.77 -31.38
CA PHE A 508 -30.79 -6.64 -32.19
C PHE A 508 -31.83 -5.89 -33.03
N LEU A 509 -32.45 -4.82 -32.52
CA LEU A 509 -33.39 -4.01 -33.29
C LEU A 509 -32.70 -3.32 -34.48
N SER A 510 -31.43 -2.91 -34.32
CA SER A 510 -30.62 -2.41 -35.45
C SER A 510 -30.38 -3.49 -36.52
N PHE A 511 -30.33 -4.77 -36.14
CA PHE A 511 -30.26 -5.88 -37.10
C PHE A 511 -31.58 -6.07 -37.84
N ILE A 512 -32.73 -6.02 -37.16
CA ILE A 512 -34.06 -6.09 -37.79
C ILE A 512 -34.23 -4.99 -38.84
N GLU A 513 -33.81 -3.76 -38.50
CA GLU A 513 -33.83 -2.61 -39.40
C GLU A 513 -32.91 -2.82 -40.62
N SER A 514 -31.70 -3.35 -40.43
CA SER A 514 -30.77 -3.64 -41.53
C SER A 514 -31.29 -4.69 -42.53
N GLN A 515 -32.09 -5.64 -42.05
CA GLN A 515 -32.68 -6.72 -42.86
C GLN A 515 -34.05 -6.37 -43.44
N LYS A 516 -34.60 -5.18 -43.12
CA LYS A 516 -35.94 -4.72 -43.54
C LYS A 516 -37.09 -5.67 -43.16
N TYR A 517 -37.01 -6.33 -41.99
CA TYR A 517 -38.12 -7.15 -41.49
C TYR A 517 -39.32 -6.27 -41.08
N PRO A 518 -40.57 -6.77 -41.11
CA PRO A 518 -41.74 -6.00 -40.69
C PRO A 518 -41.79 -5.77 -39.17
N ASP A 519 -42.52 -4.74 -38.72
CA ASP A 519 -42.77 -4.44 -37.29
C ASP A 519 -43.79 -5.40 -36.68
N ASP A 520 -43.42 -6.68 -36.64
CA ASP A 520 -44.17 -7.73 -35.97
C ASP A 520 -43.19 -8.70 -35.28
N PRO A 521 -43.18 -8.76 -33.93
CA PRO A 521 -42.32 -9.70 -33.19
C PRO A 521 -42.64 -11.17 -33.49
N ARG A 522 -43.80 -11.48 -34.08
CA ARG A 522 -44.20 -12.84 -34.49
C ARG A 522 -43.64 -13.24 -35.85
N TYR A 523 -43.20 -12.27 -36.66
CA TYR A 523 -42.71 -12.53 -38.02
C TYR A 523 -41.52 -13.49 -38.04
N LEU A 524 -40.54 -13.31 -37.15
CA LEU A 524 -39.39 -14.21 -37.04
C LEU A 524 -39.73 -15.56 -36.38
N LEU A 525 -40.88 -15.66 -35.71
CA LEU A 525 -41.34 -16.91 -35.11
C LEU A 525 -42.03 -17.83 -36.13
N LEU A 526 -42.55 -17.30 -37.24
CA LEU A 526 -43.19 -18.11 -38.28
C LEU A 526 -42.19 -19.00 -39.03
N ARG A 527 -42.49 -20.30 -39.15
CA ARG A 527 -41.63 -21.28 -39.83
C ARG A 527 -41.40 -20.99 -41.32
N SER A 528 -42.37 -20.33 -41.97
CA SER A 528 -42.35 -19.96 -43.38
C SER A 528 -41.38 -18.82 -43.71
N ASN A 529 -40.99 -18.02 -42.71
CA ASN A 529 -40.16 -16.83 -42.93
C ASN A 529 -38.66 -17.16 -42.88
N LYS A 530 -37.89 -16.51 -43.75
CA LYS A 530 -36.43 -16.71 -43.87
C LYS A 530 -35.68 -15.90 -42.80
N PHE A 531 -34.97 -16.61 -41.92
CA PHE A 531 -34.02 -16.03 -40.96
C PHE A 531 -32.59 -16.26 -41.47
N ASP A 532 -31.85 -15.18 -41.73
CA ASP A 532 -30.46 -15.28 -42.19
C ASP A 532 -29.51 -15.51 -41.00
N VAL A 533 -29.11 -16.77 -40.85
CA VAL A 533 -28.25 -17.26 -39.77
C VAL A 533 -26.85 -16.64 -39.87
N ASN A 534 -26.29 -16.52 -41.07
CA ASN A 534 -24.90 -16.08 -41.26
C ASN A 534 -24.75 -14.60 -40.90
N VAL A 535 -25.70 -13.77 -41.32
CA VAL A 535 -25.67 -12.33 -40.99
C VAL A 535 -25.85 -12.11 -39.49
N TYR A 536 -26.67 -12.92 -38.82
CA TYR A 536 -26.83 -12.85 -37.37
C TYR A 536 -25.57 -13.33 -36.61
N ILE A 537 -24.90 -14.38 -37.07
CA ILE A 537 -23.63 -14.83 -36.47
C ILE A 537 -22.56 -13.74 -36.62
N CYS A 538 -22.41 -13.15 -37.82
CA CYS A 538 -21.50 -12.02 -38.05
C CYS A 538 -21.80 -10.83 -37.13
N LEU A 539 -23.08 -10.52 -36.88
CA LEU A 539 -23.47 -9.50 -35.91
C LEU A 539 -22.95 -9.83 -34.51
N VAL A 540 -23.14 -11.07 -34.04
CA VAL A 540 -22.69 -11.50 -32.71
C VAL A 540 -21.17 -11.47 -32.60
N GLU A 541 -20.44 -11.95 -33.62
CA GLU A 541 -18.97 -11.98 -33.63
C GLU A 541 -18.33 -10.59 -33.73
N SER A 542 -18.97 -9.64 -34.41
CA SER A 542 -18.54 -8.25 -34.49
C SER A 542 -18.55 -7.51 -33.14
N GLN A 543 -19.27 -8.04 -32.15
CA GLN A 543 -19.30 -7.46 -30.81
C GLN A 543 -18.10 -7.87 -29.97
N ALA A 544 -17.78 -7.06 -28.95
CA ALA A 544 -16.76 -7.38 -27.96
C ALA A 544 -17.02 -8.76 -27.30
N GLU A 545 -15.96 -9.51 -27.01
CA GLU A 545 -16.03 -10.89 -26.50
C GLU A 545 -16.95 -11.04 -25.27
N SER A 546 -16.93 -10.06 -24.37
CA SER A 546 -17.78 -9.99 -23.17
C SER A 546 -19.28 -9.85 -23.45
N MET A 547 -19.66 -9.41 -24.66
CA MET A 547 -21.04 -9.14 -25.08
C MET A 547 -21.62 -10.21 -25.99
N ARG A 548 -20.80 -11.07 -26.61
CA ARG A 548 -21.26 -12.08 -27.60
C ARG A 548 -22.28 -13.05 -27.01
N ARG A 549 -21.92 -13.72 -25.91
CA ARG A 549 -22.80 -14.70 -25.22
C ARG A 549 -24.02 -14.04 -24.57
N PRO A 550 -23.91 -12.90 -23.85
CA PRO A 550 -25.09 -12.18 -23.34
C PRO A 550 -26.05 -11.69 -24.42
N LEU A 551 -25.54 -11.20 -25.57
CA LEU A 551 -26.37 -10.74 -26.67
C LEU A 551 -27.27 -11.85 -27.20
N HIS A 552 -26.68 -12.98 -27.58
CA HIS A 552 -27.45 -14.11 -28.10
C HIS A 552 -28.43 -14.68 -27.07
N SER A 553 -27.98 -14.89 -25.82
CA SER A 553 -28.84 -15.41 -24.75
C SER A 553 -30.03 -14.50 -24.44
N ASN A 554 -29.83 -13.17 -24.45
CA ASN A 554 -30.91 -12.22 -24.18
C ASN A 554 -31.92 -12.15 -25.34
N VAL A 555 -31.46 -12.21 -26.59
CA VAL A 555 -32.33 -12.23 -27.78
C VAL A 555 -33.14 -13.52 -27.83
N GLN A 556 -32.51 -14.67 -27.60
CA GLN A 556 -33.19 -15.97 -27.52
C GLN A 556 -34.27 -15.97 -26.43
N ALA A 557 -33.97 -15.42 -25.25
CA ALA A 557 -34.93 -15.33 -24.14
C ALA A 557 -36.10 -14.37 -24.41
N PHE A 558 -35.86 -13.28 -25.16
CA PHE A 558 -36.92 -12.36 -25.58
C PHE A 558 -37.89 -13.04 -26.55
N TYR A 559 -37.38 -13.69 -27.61
CA TYR A 559 -38.23 -14.40 -28.57
C TYR A 559 -38.89 -15.65 -27.99
N GLN A 560 -38.30 -16.28 -26.98
CA GLN A 560 -38.97 -17.34 -26.22
C GLN A 560 -40.17 -16.78 -25.45
N TRP A 561 -40.02 -15.62 -24.80
CA TRP A 561 -41.14 -14.97 -24.12
C TRP A 561 -42.24 -14.53 -25.10
N VAL A 562 -41.89 -13.98 -26.28
CA VAL A 562 -42.88 -13.63 -27.31
C VAL A 562 -43.62 -14.88 -27.80
N LEU A 563 -42.94 -16.01 -27.98
CA LEU A 563 -43.57 -17.30 -28.35
C LEU A 563 -44.53 -17.80 -27.27
N ASP A 564 -44.11 -17.70 -25.99
CA ASP A 564 -44.87 -18.14 -24.82
C ASP A 564 -46.09 -17.24 -24.50
N GLU A 565 -46.10 -15.98 -24.95
CA GLU A 565 -47.17 -15.01 -24.67
C GLU A 565 -48.16 -14.90 -25.85
N HIS A 566 -47.69 -15.02 -27.10
CA HIS A 566 -48.50 -14.74 -28.30
C HIS A 566 -48.75 -15.94 -29.21
N CYS A 567 -48.01 -17.05 -29.05
CA CYS A 567 -48.01 -18.19 -30.00
C CYS A 567 -48.15 -19.56 -29.33
N THR A 568 -48.65 -19.59 -28.10
CA THR A 568 -48.92 -20.81 -27.32
C THR A 568 -50.38 -20.82 -26.90
N ASP A 569 -51.07 -21.93 -27.19
CA ASP A 569 -52.38 -22.19 -26.63
C ASP A 569 -52.20 -22.82 -25.25
N VAL A 570 -52.95 -22.29 -24.29
CA VAL A 570 -52.97 -22.78 -22.92
C VAL A 570 -54.27 -23.56 -22.74
N ASP A 571 -54.20 -24.87 -22.88
CA ASP A 571 -55.31 -25.77 -22.57
C ASP A 571 -55.08 -26.40 -21.19
N GLY A 572 -55.65 -25.78 -20.15
CA GLY A 572 -55.42 -26.17 -18.76
C GLY A 572 -53.97 -25.90 -18.28
N SER A 573 -53.24 -26.94 -17.90
CA SER A 573 -51.84 -26.86 -17.42
C SER A 573 -50.79 -27.16 -18.50
N GLU A 574 -51.21 -27.54 -19.71
CA GLU A 574 -50.33 -27.91 -20.80
C GLU A 574 -50.20 -26.73 -21.78
N LYS A 575 -48.96 -26.26 -21.99
CA LYS A 575 -48.66 -25.18 -22.93
C LYS A 575 -48.28 -25.78 -24.26
N ILE A 576 -49.16 -25.68 -25.26
CA ILE A 576 -48.93 -26.24 -26.59
C ILE A 576 -48.53 -25.10 -27.53
N VAL A 577 -47.29 -25.15 -28.04
CA VAL A 577 -46.82 -24.17 -29.04
C VAL A 577 -47.49 -24.47 -30.37
N LEU A 578 -48.09 -23.45 -31.00
CA LEU A 578 -48.76 -23.59 -32.28
C LEU A 578 -47.79 -24.16 -33.35
N PRO A 579 -48.18 -25.18 -34.16
CA PRO A 579 -47.28 -25.89 -35.07
C PRO A 579 -46.55 -25.01 -36.09
N GLU A 580 -47.14 -23.87 -36.44
CA GLU A 580 -46.65 -22.92 -37.44
C GLU A 580 -45.53 -22.00 -36.91
N TYR A 581 -45.34 -21.96 -35.60
CA TYR A 581 -44.37 -21.11 -34.93
C TYR A 581 -43.19 -21.91 -34.36
N ARG A 582 -42.02 -21.29 -34.34
CA ARG A 582 -40.78 -21.78 -33.71
C ARG A 582 -39.93 -20.59 -33.29
N ASN A 583 -39.15 -20.73 -32.22
CA ASN A 583 -38.13 -19.75 -31.90
C ASN A 583 -36.85 -20.06 -32.72
N PRO A 584 -36.50 -19.27 -33.75
CA PRO A 584 -35.36 -19.57 -34.63
C PRO A 584 -34.03 -19.54 -33.87
N PHE A 585 -33.93 -18.76 -32.79
CA PHE A 585 -32.73 -18.66 -31.97
C PHE A 585 -32.50 -19.87 -31.06
N SER A 586 -33.54 -20.64 -30.73
CA SER A 586 -33.41 -21.89 -29.97
C SER A 586 -33.40 -23.13 -30.86
N SER A 587 -34.08 -23.08 -32.01
CA SER A 587 -34.21 -24.24 -32.91
C SER A 587 -33.15 -24.29 -34.02
N ILE A 588 -32.88 -23.17 -34.72
CA ILE A 588 -31.95 -23.14 -35.87
C ILE A 588 -30.51 -22.92 -35.38
N LEU A 589 -30.34 -22.09 -34.35
CA LEU A 589 -29.06 -21.79 -33.70
C LEU A 589 -28.78 -22.68 -32.48
N SER A 590 -29.35 -23.90 -32.44
CA SER A 590 -29.12 -24.85 -31.35
C SER A 590 -27.63 -25.17 -31.21
N GLY A 591 -27.06 -25.01 -30.02
CA GLY A 591 -25.63 -25.24 -29.75
C GLY A 591 -24.71 -24.04 -30.03
N PHE A 592 -25.18 -22.98 -30.70
CA PHE A 592 -24.38 -21.76 -30.91
C PHE A 592 -23.99 -21.08 -29.59
N LEU A 593 -24.89 -21.12 -28.60
CA LEU A 593 -24.64 -20.58 -27.26
C LEU A 593 -23.53 -21.32 -26.49
N ASP A 594 -23.32 -22.61 -26.79
CA ASP A 594 -22.30 -23.45 -26.13
C ASP A 594 -20.91 -23.24 -26.74
N GLY A 595 -20.84 -22.90 -28.04
CA GLY A 595 -19.59 -22.53 -28.73
C GLY A 595 -19.07 -21.13 -28.40
N LEU A 596 -19.86 -20.27 -27.74
CA LEU A 596 -19.44 -18.92 -27.38
C LEU A 596 -18.66 -18.90 -26.03
N PRO A 597 -17.46 -18.28 -25.99
CA PRO A 597 -16.65 -18.23 -24.78
C PRO A 597 -17.41 -17.54 -23.64
N SER A 598 -17.42 -18.16 -22.47
CA SER A 598 -18.02 -17.57 -21.27
C SER A 598 -17.04 -16.57 -20.65
N TYR A 599 -17.21 -15.28 -20.97
CA TYR A 599 -16.51 -14.19 -20.27
C TYR A 599 -17.14 -13.95 -18.90
N ARG A 600 -16.93 -14.89 -17.97
CA ARG A 600 -17.05 -14.64 -16.54
C ARG A 600 -15.71 -15.01 -15.93
N PRO A 601 -14.96 -14.04 -15.38
CA PRO A 601 -13.89 -14.38 -14.48
C PRO A 601 -14.48 -15.31 -13.40
N SER A 602 -13.89 -16.50 -13.23
CA SER A 602 -14.21 -17.38 -12.10
C SER A 602 -13.77 -16.77 -10.76
N GLN A 603 -13.14 -15.60 -10.81
CA GLN A 603 -12.36 -14.98 -9.76
C GLN A 603 -12.62 -13.47 -9.67
N SER A 604 -12.56 -12.90 -8.47
CA SER A 604 -12.55 -11.45 -8.29
C SER A 604 -11.16 -10.93 -8.65
N THR A 605 -11.07 -9.98 -9.59
CA THR A 605 -9.80 -9.36 -10.01
C THR A 605 -9.39 -8.19 -9.11
N LYS A 606 -10.02 -8.03 -7.94
CA LYS A 606 -9.77 -6.91 -7.01
C LYS A 606 -8.82 -7.36 -5.89
N PRO A 607 -7.77 -6.58 -5.58
CA PRO A 607 -6.81 -6.96 -4.55
C PRO A 607 -7.48 -6.95 -3.16
N PRO A 608 -7.21 -7.95 -2.30
CA PRO A 608 -7.57 -7.90 -0.89
C PRO A 608 -6.68 -6.89 -0.16
N LEU A 609 -7.27 -6.18 0.80
CA LEU A 609 -6.56 -5.35 1.77
C LEU A 609 -6.16 -6.20 2.99
N GLY A 610 -4.94 -6.06 3.51
CA GLY A 610 -4.52 -6.77 4.73
C GLY A 610 -5.39 -6.41 5.94
N TYR A 611 -5.63 -7.39 6.84
CA TYR A 611 -6.52 -7.21 8.00
C TYR A 611 -6.02 -6.13 8.97
N GLU A 612 -4.70 -5.95 9.08
CA GLU A 612 -4.07 -4.90 9.88
C GLU A 612 -4.58 -3.49 9.50
N PHE A 613 -4.67 -3.16 8.21
CA PHE A 613 -5.18 -1.87 7.75
C PHE A 613 -6.67 -1.70 8.08
N ILE A 614 -7.44 -2.79 8.11
CA ILE A 614 -8.84 -2.79 8.53
C ILE A 614 -8.93 -2.46 10.03
N LEU A 615 -8.06 -3.03 10.86
CA LEU A 615 -7.97 -2.71 12.29
C LEU A 615 -7.58 -1.25 12.51
N ARG A 616 -6.58 -0.73 11.78
CA ARG A 616 -6.22 0.70 11.82
C ARG A 616 -7.40 1.60 11.45
N ALA A 617 -8.12 1.26 10.39
CA ALA A 617 -9.33 1.99 9.97
C ALA A 617 -10.45 1.94 11.03
N ARG A 618 -10.64 0.78 11.69
CA ARG A 618 -11.61 0.64 12.79
C ARG A 618 -11.21 1.50 13.99
N ASN A 619 -9.94 1.48 14.39
CA ASN A 619 -9.41 2.25 15.50
C ASN A 619 -9.48 3.77 15.25
N PHE A 620 -9.30 4.20 14.00
CA PHE A 620 -9.50 5.61 13.63
C PHE A 620 -10.96 6.04 13.81
N LEU A 621 -11.90 5.19 13.39
CA LEU A 621 -13.32 5.48 13.50
C LEU A 621 -13.83 5.40 14.95
N VAL A 622 -13.45 4.35 15.68
CA VAL A 622 -13.87 4.10 17.07
C VAL A 622 -12.63 3.69 17.88
N PRO A 623 -11.94 4.64 18.52
CA PRO A 623 -10.83 4.33 19.43
C PRO A 623 -11.33 3.67 20.71
N ASN A 624 -10.53 2.79 21.32
CA ASN A 624 -10.88 2.08 22.55
C ASN A 624 -11.19 3.08 23.69
N GLY A 625 -12.40 3.02 24.26
CA GLY A 625 -12.80 3.78 25.46
C GLY A 625 -13.87 4.86 25.25
N PHE A 626 -14.21 5.22 24.02
CA PHE A 626 -15.25 6.23 23.74
C PHE A 626 -16.61 5.60 23.48
N GLN A 627 -17.64 6.06 24.20
CA GLN A 627 -19.00 5.53 24.07
C GLN A 627 -19.95 6.54 23.40
N THR A 628 -19.77 7.84 23.53
CA THR A 628 -20.75 8.83 23.01
C THR A 628 -20.25 9.58 21.77
N LEU A 629 -21.18 10.11 20.96
CA LEU A 629 -20.83 10.87 19.75
C LEU A 629 -20.15 12.22 20.06
N GLY A 630 -20.44 12.82 21.22
CA GLY A 630 -19.85 14.08 21.66
C GLY A 630 -18.36 14.00 21.97
N ASP A 631 -17.88 12.83 22.41
CA ASP A 631 -16.48 12.62 22.80
C ASP A 631 -15.52 12.46 21.60
N MET A 632 -16.04 12.47 20.36
CA MET A 632 -15.28 12.17 19.14
C MET A 632 -15.27 13.34 18.13
N PRO A 633 -14.55 14.44 18.42
CA PRO A 633 -14.49 15.62 17.54
C PRO A 633 -13.78 15.35 16.21
N HIS A 634 -12.84 14.41 16.15
CA HIS A 634 -12.13 14.05 14.91
C HIS A 634 -13.07 13.46 13.85
N LEU A 635 -14.14 12.76 14.28
CA LEU A 635 -15.18 12.26 13.36
C LEU A 635 -15.98 13.42 12.76
N GLN A 636 -16.25 14.47 13.53
CA GLN A 636 -16.98 15.64 13.06
C GLN A 636 -16.18 16.42 12.01
N GLU A 637 -14.84 16.46 12.16
CA GLU A 637 -13.93 17.04 11.17
C GLU A 637 -13.83 16.19 9.90
N PHE A 638 -13.76 14.87 10.04
CA PHE A 638 -13.68 13.94 8.90
C PHE A 638 -15.02 13.86 8.13
N PHE A 639 -16.15 13.79 8.84
CA PHE A 639 -17.50 13.80 8.29
C PHE A 639 -18.11 15.21 8.33
N ASN A 640 -17.54 16.13 7.54
CA ASN A 640 -17.98 17.52 7.48
C ASN A 640 -18.64 17.90 6.13
N SER A 641 -19.30 16.94 5.47
CA SER A 641 -20.00 17.19 4.20
C SER A 641 -21.35 17.87 4.44
N TYR A 642 -21.94 18.46 3.40
CA TYR A 642 -23.30 19.01 3.45
C TYR A 642 -24.35 17.98 3.90
N THR A 643 -24.15 16.69 3.58
CA THR A 643 -25.03 15.59 4.00
C THR A 643 -24.85 15.17 5.45
N ASP A 644 -23.77 15.59 6.10
CA ASP A 644 -23.40 15.16 7.46
C ASP A 644 -23.92 16.12 8.53
N TRP A 645 -24.40 17.30 8.10
CA TRP A 645 -24.95 18.34 8.96
C TRP A 645 -26.36 18.71 8.49
N ILE A 646 -27.36 18.31 9.27
CA ILE A 646 -28.79 18.47 8.95
C ILE A 646 -29.31 19.71 9.66
N ASP A 647 -30.07 20.55 8.95
CA ASP A 647 -30.72 21.73 9.55
C ASP A 647 -31.86 21.29 10.48
N ILE A 648 -31.90 21.84 11.69
CA ILE A 648 -32.92 21.49 12.71
C ILE A 648 -33.40 22.75 13.46
N ASP A 649 -34.66 22.74 13.88
CA ASP A 649 -35.21 23.80 14.71
C ASP A 649 -34.58 23.77 16.12
N GLU A 650 -34.32 24.94 16.71
CA GLU A 650 -33.74 25.03 18.05
C GLU A 650 -34.57 24.31 19.12
N SER A 651 -35.90 24.32 18.98
CA SER A 651 -36.81 23.66 19.93
C SER A 651 -36.69 22.13 19.96
N LYS A 652 -36.08 21.51 18.95
CA LYS A 652 -35.86 20.06 18.86
C LYS A 652 -34.46 19.64 19.30
N LEU A 653 -33.57 20.60 19.60
CA LEU A 653 -32.23 20.31 20.11
C LEU A 653 -32.29 20.02 21.61
N ASP A 654 -31.82 18.84 21.99
CA ASP A 654 -31.66 18.46 23.39
C ASP A 654 -30.20 18.65 23.81
N LYS A 655 -29.91 19.76 24.48
CA LYS A 655 -28.55 20.14 24.89
C LYS A 655 -27.98 19.26 26.01
N ASN A 656 -28.82 18.43 26.65
CA ASN A 656 -28.39 17.53 27.73
C ASN A 656 -28.04 16.12 27.23
N ASP A 657 -28.34 15.81 25.97
CA ASP A 657 -28.02 14.52 25.35
C ASP A 657 -26.57 14.52 24.86
N PRO A 658 -25.69 13.64 25.39
CA PRO A 658 -24.28 13.58 24.98
C PRO A 658 -24.09 13.15 23.52
N ASN A 659 -25.13 12.59 22.88
CA ASN A 659 -25.12 12.23 21.45
C ASN A 659 -25.69 13.34 20.54
N CYS A 660 -26.14 14.47 21.11
CA CYS A 660 -26.67 15.62 20.38
C CYS A 660 -25.55 16.62 20.04
N VAL A 661 -24.77 16.30 19.01
CA VAL A 661 -23.72 17.21 18.50
C VAL A 661 -24.33 18.24 17.55
N TRP A 662 -24.26 19.52 17.90
CA TRP A 662 -24.85 20.61 17.12
C TRP A 662 -23.86 21.77 16.87
N ARG A 663 -24.12 22.54 15.81
CA ARG A 663 -23.41 23.80 15.50
C ARG A 663 -24.38 24.89 15.07
N TYR A 664 -24.01 26.14 15.35
CA TYR A 664 -24.76 27.32 14.95
C TYR A 664 -24.07 28.01 13.77
N LEU A 665 -24.79 28.27 12.69
CA LEU A 665 -24.30 28.99 11.52
C LEU A 665 -25.01 30.35 11.39
N GLU A 666 -24.26 31.43 11.59
CA GLU A 666 -24.73 32.78 11.33
C GLU A 666 -24.73 33.08 9.82
N ASN A 667 -25.82 33.66 9.32
CA ASN A 667 -25.97 34.10 7.93
C ASN A 667 -25.75 32.98 6.87
N ALA A 668 -26.21 31.75 7.13
CA ALA A 668 -26.12 30.67 6.17
C ALA A 668 -26.99 30.97 4.93
N GLU A 669 -26.41 30.86 3.73
CA GLU A 669 -27.16 31.01 2.48
C GLU A 669 -28.03 29.76 2.26
N ARG A 670 -29.35 29.96 2.29
CA ARG A 670 -30.34 28.89 2.10
C ARG A 670 -31.33 29.26 1.00
N ARG A 671 -31.84 28.23 0.33
CA ARG A 671 -32.93 28.36 -0.62
C ARG A 671 -34.24 28.11 0.09
N ILE A 672 -34.93 29.18 0.45
CA ILE A 672 -36.30 29.14 0.99
C ILE A 672 -37.21 29.62 -0.15
N ASP A 673 -38.21 28.83 -0.53
CA ASP A 673 -39.14 29.12 -1.63
C ASP A 673 -38.45 29.51 -2.97
N GLY A 674 -37.33 28.85 -3.28
CA GLY A 674 -36.56 29.08 -4.51
C GLY A 674 -35.70 30.35 -4.52
N ARG A 675 -35.76 31.19 -3.48
CA ARG A 675 -34.95 32.41 -3.30
C ARG A 675 -33.79 32.16 -2.34
N ARG A 676 -32.64 32.79 -2.61
CA ARG A 676 -31.46 32.69 -1.72
C ARG A 676 -31.58 33.74 -0.62
N GLU A 677 -31.79 33.29 0.59
CA GLU A 677 -31.88 34.14 1.78
C GLU A 677 -30.80 33.75 2.79
N ARG A 678 -30.35 34.72 3.58
CA ARG A 678 -29.38 34.51 4.65
C ARG A 678 -30.12 34.40 5.95
N VAL A 679 -30.10 33.21 6.53
CA VAL A 679 -30.83 32.89 7.75
C VAL A 679 -29.86 32.27 8.75
N ASN A 680 -30.07 32.56 10.03
CA ASN A 680 -29.34 31.88 11.09
C ASN A 680 -29.96 30.49 11.25
N THR A 681 -29.16 29.45 11.08
CA THR A 681 -29.65 28.06 11.15
C THR A 681 -28.85 27.24 12.13
N PHE A 682 -29.56 26.41 12.91
CA PHE A 682 -28.95 25.38 13.73
C PHE A 682 -28.80 24.11 12.91
N GLN A 683 -27.65 23.45 13.05
CA GLN A 683 -27.40 22.15 12.41
C GLN A 683 -27.04 21.09 13.44
N ILE A 684 -27.52 19.88 13.26
CA ILE A 684 -27.13 18.69 14.02
C ILE A 684 -26.28 17.76 13.15
N TRP A 685 -25.26 17.13 13.74
CA TRP A 685 -24.39 16.19 13.05
C TRP A 685 -25.03 14.80 12.98
N THR A 686 -25.02 14.16 11.81
CA THR A 686 -25.63 12.83 11.61
C THR A 686 -24.60 11.69 11.64
N PRO A 687 -24.78 10.66 12.50
CA PRO A 687 -23.87 9.52 12.59
C PRO A 687 -24.07 8.47 11.48
N VAL A 688 -25.04 8.63 10.59
CA VAL A 688 -25.49 7.57 9.66
C VAL A 688 -24.34 7.06 8.76
N ARG A 689 -23.56 7.95 8.14
CA ARG A 689 -22.45 7.56 7.24
C ARG A 689 -21.27 6.94 7.99
N PHE A 690 -21.04 7.39 9.22
CA PHE A 690 -20.05 6.82 10.12
C PHE A 690 -20.38 5.37 10.46
N VAL A 691 -21.59 5.10 10.97
CA VAL A 691 -22.02 3.74 11.35
C VAL A 691 -22.07 2.83 10.11
N ALA A 692 -22.47 3.34 8.94
CA ALA A 692 -22.46 2.57 7.69
C ALA A 692 -21.04 2.13 7.31
N LEU A 693 -20.07 3.05 7.37
CA LEU A 693 -18.66 2.76 7.05
C LEU A 693 -18.04 1.81 8.08
N TYR A 694 -18.34 1.98 9.36
CA TYR A 694 -17.91 1.09 10.42
C TYR A 694 -18.45 -0.34 10.23
N THR A 695 -19.73 -0.47 9.87
CA THR A 695 -20.36 -1.76 9.54
C THR A 695 -19.64 -2.45 8.38
N LEU A 696 -19.26 -1.70 7.34
CA LEU A 696 -18.52 -2.24 6.19
C LEU A 696 -17.13 -2.78 6.58
N LEU A 697 -16.48 -2.15 7.55
CA LEU A 697 -15.17 -2.58 8.06
C LEU A 697 -15.27 -3.73 9.06
N ARG A 698 -16.38 -3.85 9.81
CA ARG A 698 -16.55 -4.84 10.87
C ARG A 698 -17.20 -6.14 10.38
N TYR A 699 -18.15 -6.06 9.45
CA TYR A 699 -18.95 -7.21 9.01
C TYR A 699 -18.95 -7.37 7.48
N PRO A 700 -18.71 -8.58 6.93
CA PRO A 700 -18.53 -8.84 5.48
C PRO A 700 -19.83 -8.79 4.63
N LEU A 701 -20.71 -7.84 4.89
CA LEU A 701 -21.88 -7.57 4.03
C LEU A 701 -21.47 -6.81 2.76
N ARG A 702 -22.28 -6.91 1.69
CA ARG A 702 -22.11 -5.99 0.55
C ARG A 702 -22.53 -4.60 1.00
N GLY A 703 -21.83 -3.56 0.54
CA GLY A 703 -22.20 -2.17 0.84
C GLY A 703 -23.68 -1.86 0.57
N GLN A 704 -24.25 -2.39 -0.53
CA GLN A 704 -25.68 -2.21 -0.81
C GLN A 704 -26.61 -2.95 0.17
N GLN A 705 -26.20 -4.10 0.71
CA GLN A 705 -26.98 -4.82 1.73
C GLN A 705 -26.98 -4.04 3.05
N ILE A 706 -25.85 -3.42 3.42
CA ILE A 706 -25.73 -2.58 4.62
C ILE A 706 -26.73 -1.42 4.57
N LEU A 707 -26.76 -0.67 3.46
CA LEU A 707 -27.64 0.50 3.31
C LEU A 707 -29.13 0.16 3.25
N TRP A 708 -29.48 -1.12 3.12
CA TRP A 708 -30.85 -1.62 3.09
C TRP A 708 -31.25 -2.34 4.39
N LEU A 709 -30.45 -2.25 5.45
CA LEU A 709 -30.85 -2.75 6.77
C LEU A 709 -32.00 -1.92 7.35
N ASP A 710 -32.87 -2.56 8.13
CA ASP A 710 -34.03 -1.93 8.78
C ASP A 710 -33.73 -1.59 10.24
N GLY A 711 -34.26 -0.47 10.74
CA GLY A 711 -34.08 -0.03 12.12
C GLY A 711 -35.02 -0.68 13.14
N GLY A 712 -36.09 -1.34 12.69
CA GLY A 712 -37.08 -2.00 13.55
C GLY A 712 -38.17 -1.06 14.10
N GLU A 713 -38.24 0.19 13.64
CA GLU A 713 -39.18 1.20 14.16
C GLU A 713 -40.66 0.80 13.99
N ALA A 714 -40.97 -0.05 13.01
CA ALA A 714 -42.32 -0.57 12.74
C ALA A 714 -42.58 -1.98 13.33
N ASP A 715 -41.57 -2.62 13.93
CA ASP A 715 -41.68 -3.96 14.52
C ASP A 715 -42.33 -3.91 15.90
N LYS A 716 -42.89 -5.04 16.35
CA LYS A 716 -43.59 -5.16 17.64
C LYS A 716 -42.65 -5.21 18.85
N GLU A 717 -41.48 -5.82 18.69
CA GLU A 717 -40.46 -5.93 19.74
C GLU A 717 -39.16 -5.31 19.24
N ILE A 718 -38.46 -4.62 20.13
CA ILE A 718 -37.16 -4.00 19.85
C ILE A 718 -36.17 -4.28 20.98
N ALA A 719 -34.88 -4.34 20.65
CA ALA A 719 -33.81 -4.40 21.63
C ALA A 719 -33.56 -3.03 22.26
N VAL A 720 -33.42 -2.97 23.57
CA VAL A 720 -33.05 -1.77 24.35
C VAL A 720 -31.89 -2.14 25.27
N ARG A 721 -31.01 -1.18 25.55
CA ARG A 721 -29.83 -1.36 26.40
C ARG A 721 -30.11 -0.84 27.80
N ASP A 722 -29.78 -1.63 28.83
CA ASP A 722 -29.83 -1.20 30.23
C ASP A 722 -28.62 -0.32 30.62
N ALA A 723 -28.68 0.32 31.79
CA ALA A 723 -27.58 1.08 32.37
C ALA A 723 -26.30 0.24 32.57
N ASP A 724 -26.43 -1.06 32.83
CA ASP A 724 -25.31 -2.01 32.98
C ASP A 724 -24.77 -2.53 31.63
N GLY A 725 -25.37 -2.11 30.51
CA GLY A 725 -24.92 -2.43 29.17
C GLY A 725 -25.46 -3.74 28.58
N GLN A 726 -26.31 -4.48 29.30
CA GLN A 726 -26.99 -5.69 28.81
C GLN A 726 -28.18 -5.35 27.90
N ILE A 727 -28.54 -6.27 27.00
CA ILE A 727 -29.64 -6.09 26.04
C ILE A 727 -30.91 -6.72 26.59
N ARG A 728 -32.01 -5.95 26.63
CA ARG A 728 -33.36 -6.43 26.93
C ARG A 728 -34.28 -6.27 25.73
N TRP A 729 -35.20 -7.20 25.57
CA TRP A 729 -36.25 -7.17 24.55
C TRP A 729 -37.52 -6.58 25.15
N VAL A 730 -38.00 -5.48 24.59
CA VAL A 730 -39.20 -4.77 25.06
C VAL A 730 -40.19 -4.56 23.92
N GLU A 731 -41.47 -4.44 24.27
CA GLU A 731 -42.53 -4.11 23.31
C GLU A 731 -42.35 -2.65 22.82
N ASN A 732 -42.41 -2.45 21.51
CA ASN A 732 -42.19 -1.17 20.87
C ASN A 732 -43.40 -0.26 21.07
N ALA A 733 -43.20 0.92 21.68
CA ALA A 733 -44.24 1.94 21.88
C ALA A 733 -44.25 3.02 20.79
N GLY A 734 -43.47 2.85 19.72
CA GLY A 734 -43.33 3.83 18.64
C GLY A 734 -44.60 4.02 17.78
N PRO A 735 -44.75 5.17 17.11
CA PRO A 735 -45.95 5.52 16.35
C PRO A 735 -46.16 4.69 15.07
N LEU A 736 -45.13 3.98 14.62
CA LEU A 736 -45.10 3.22 13.36
C LEU A 736 -45.35 1.71 13.55
N VAL A 737 -45.56 1.27 14.78
CA VAL A 737 -45.76 -0.14 15.12
C VAL A 737 -46.96 -0.72 14.36
N GLY A 738 -46.73 -1.81 13.64
CA GLY A 738 -47.77 -2.49 12.85
C GLY A 738 -48.14 -1.83 11.52
N ARG A 739 -47.52 -0.69 11.16
CA ARG A 739 -47.67 -0.05 9.82
C ARG A 739 -46.70 -0.61 8.77
N GLY A 740 -45.84 -1.55 9.14
CA GLY A 740 -44.93 -2.24 8.23
C GLY A 740 -45.61 -3.26 7.30
N THR A 741 -44.82 -4.10 6.63
CA THR A 741 -45.36 -5.10 5.68
C THR A 741 -46.39 -6.06 6.29
N LYS A 742 -47.38 -6.48 5.49
CA LYS A 742 -48.39 -7.51 5.86
C LYS A 742 -47.80 -8.88 6.22
N LYS A 743 -46.48 -9.08 6.11
CA LYS A 743 -45.81 -10.34 6.47
C LYS A 743 -45.59 -10.35 7.98
N ARG A 744 -45.96 -11.45 8.65
CA ARG A 744 -45.90 -11.63 10.13
C ARG A 744 -44.48 -11.57 10.76
N ARG A 745 -43.44 -11.18 10.02
CA ARG A 745 -42.04 -11.32 10.42
C ARG A 745 -41.38 -9.95 10.64
N ALA A 746 -40.72 -9.79 11.79
CA ALA A 746 -39.89 -8.63 12.12
C ALA A 746 -38.84 -8.35 11.04
N GLN A 747 -38.63 -7.08 10.71
CA GLN A 747 -37.69 -6.64 9.67
C GLN A 747 -36.40 -6.03 10.24
N ALA A 748 -36.37 -5.69 11.53
CA ALA A 748 -35.23 -5.08 12.22
C ALA A 748 -33.92 -5.83 11.95
N ALA A 749 -32.83 -5.08 11.78
CA ALA A 749 -31.51 -5.67 11.62
C ALA A 749 -31.10 -6.47 12.85
N VAL A 750 -31.42 -6.00 14.06
CA VAL A 750 -31.14 -6.71 15.32
C VAL A 750 -32.44 -7.35 15.82
N GLN A 751 -32.46 -8.69 15.91
CA GLN A 751 -33.63 -9.47 16.33
C GLN A 751 -33.30 -10.42 17.48
N ARG A 752 -34.33 -10.92 18.15
CA ARG A 752 -34.20 -11.92 19.21
C ARG A 752 -33.86 -13.29 18.62
N GLY A 753 -32.70 -13.81 18.99
CA GLY A 753 -32.21 -15.14 18.63
C GLY A 753 -32.53 -16.19 19.69
N ALA A 754 -31.90 -17.36 19.57
CA ALA A 754 -31.97 -18.40 20.60
C ALA A 754 -31.34 -17.92 21.91
N SER A 755 -31.95 -18.27 23.05
CA SER A 755 -31.48 -17.89 24.40
C SER A 755 -31.36 -16.37 24.62
N ASP A 756 -32.25 -15.58 24.03
CA ASP A 756 -32.30 -14.11 24.12
C ASP A 756 -31.10 -13.35 23.55
N ALA A 757 -30.16 -14.05 22.90
CA ALA A 757 -29.02 -13.45 22.24
C ALA A 757 -29.44 -12.60 21.01
N PRO A 758 -28.72 -11.49 20.71
CA PRO A 758 -28.98 -10.71 19.51
C PRO A 758 -28.56 -11.49 18.25
N LYS A 759 -29.43 -11.53 17.25
CA LYS A 759 -29.15 -12.05 15.90
C LYS A 759 -29.27 -10.96 14.85
N LEU A 760 -28.56 -11.10 13.73
CA LEU A 760 -28.61 -10.18 12.60
C LEU A 760 -29.58 -10.69 11.51
N PHE A 761 -30.56 -9.89 11.13
CA PHE A 761 -31.37 -10.12 9.94
C PHE A 761 -30.96 -9.19 8.81
N VAL A 762 -30.62 -9.77 7.66
CA VAL A 762 -30.29 -9.02 6.45
C VAL A 762 -31.50 -9.05 5.52
N THR A 763 -32.12 -7.90 5.30
CA THR A 763 -33.36 -7.74 4.52
C THR A 763 -33.26 -8.20 3.06
N THR A 764 -32.07 -8.19 2.47
CA THR A 764 -31.86 -8.47 1.05
C THR A 764 -30.80 -9.53 0.80
N ASN A 765 -31.10 -10.45 -0.12
CA ASN A 765 -30.15 -11.43 -0.62
C ASN A 765 -30.00 -11.29 -2.16
N LYS A 766 -28.76 -11.38 -2.66
CA LYS A 766 -28.46 -11.36 -4.09
C LYS A 766 -28.75 -12.70 -4.78
N THR A 767 -28.64 -13.81 -4.05
CA THR A 767 -28.73 -15.17 -4.58
C THR A 767 -30.09 -15.84 -4.35
N GLY A 768 -30.84 -15.39 -3.35
CA GLY A 768 -32.22 -15.83 -3.09
C GLY A 768 -33.19 -15.26 -4.13
N ARG A 769 -33.64 -16.07 -5.08
CA ARG A 769 -34.58 -15.68 -6.14
C ARG A 769 -36.05 -15.67 -5.69
N ARG A 770 -36.39 -16.32 -4.55
CA ARG A 770 -37.77 -16.52 -4.09
C ARG A 770 -38.03 -16.07 -2.63
N GLU A 771 -37.02 -16.07 -1.77
CA GLU A 771 -37.14 -15.69 -0.36
C GLU A 771 -36.41 -14.36 -0.08
N GLY A 772 -37.13 -13.45 0.58
CA GLY A 772 -36.58 -12.18 1.04
C GLY A 772 -35.70 -12.38 2.27
N GLY A 773 -34.54 -11.71 2.28
CA GLY A 773 -33.58 -11.69 3.39
C GLY A 773 -33.00 -13.03 3.85
N TYR A 774 -32.18 -13.00 4.89
CA TYR A 774 -31.65 -14.17 5.61
C TYR A 774 -31.24 -13.81 7.05
N ASP A 775 -31.31 -14.79 7.96
CA ASP A 775 -30.88 -14.64 9.36
C ASP A 775 -29.45 -15.14 9.58
N VAL A 776 -28.75 -14.46 10.49
CA VAL A 776 -27.48 -14.90 11.06
C VAL A 776 -27.61 -14.85 12.59
N GLU A 777 -27.42 -15.99 13.25
CA GLU A 777 -27.54 -16.17 14.72
C GLU A 777 -26.45 -15.43 15.54
N TRP A 778 -25.65 -14.58 14.89
CA TRP A 778 -24.54 -13.88 15.53
C TRP A 778 -24.38 -12.47 14.95
N ILE A 779 -24.11 -11.51 15.83
CA ILE A 779 -23.73 -10.13 15.52
C ILE A 779 -22.70 -9.66 16.56
N PRO A 780 -21.64 -8.93 16.16
CA PRO A 780 -20.69 -8.33 17.10
C PRO A 780 -21.35 -7.33 18.06
N ASP A 781 -21.01 -7.39 19.35
CA ASP A 781 -21.60 -6.54 20.41
C ASP A 781 -21.40 -5.04 20.15
N ASP A 782 -20.26 -4.65 19.59
CA ASP A 782 -19.96 -3.28 19.17
C ASP A 782 -20.90 -2.80 18.06
N LEU A 783 -21.26 -3.66 17.11
CA LEU A 783 -22.24 -3.30 16.07
C LEU A 783 -23.65 -3.21 16.61
N VAL A 784 -24.02 -4.08 17.56
CA VAL A 784 -25.31 -3.96 18.24
C VAL A 784 -25.41 -2.59 18.91
N TYR A 785 -24.38 -2.19 19.65
CA TYR A 785 -24.33 -0.88 20.28
C TYR A 785 -24.58 0.27 19.30
N TRP A 786 -23.83 0.31 18.19
CA TRP A 786 -23.96 1.39 17.21
C TRP A 786 -25.30 1.36 16.45
N PHE A 787 -25.89 0.19 16.22
CA PHE A 787 -27.21 0.08 15.58
C PHE A 787 -28.33 0.60 16.48
N LEU A 788 -28.30 0.25 17.77
CA LEU A 788 -29.27 0.73 18.74
C LEU A 788 -29.15 2.24 18.94
N LEU A 789 -27.91 2.74 19.11
CA LEU A 789 -27.65 4.18 19.24
C LEU A 789 -28.13 4.95 18.00
N LEU A 790 -27.85 4.44 16.80
CA LEU A 790 -28.30 5.07 15.56
C LEU A 790 -29.82 5.08 15.44
N ARG A 791 -30.49 3.97 15.76
CA ARG A 791 -31.95 3.88 15.75
C ARG A 791 -32.58 4.92 16.69
N ASP A 792 -32.12 4.96 17.94
CA ASP A 792 -32.69 5.83 18.97
C ASP A 792 -32.44 7.31 18.64
N TRP A 793 -31.24 7.63 18.12
CA TRP A 793 -30.92 8.96 17.60
C TRP A 793 -31.83 9.36 16.44
N GLN A 794 -32.06 8.47 15.47
CA GLN A 794 -32.94 8.75 14.35
C GLN A 794 -34.41 8.85 14.77
N ALA A 795 -34.88 8.04 15.71
CA ALA A 795 -36.25 8.14 16.23
C ALA A 795 -36.52 9.50 16.89
N LYS A 796 -35.50 10.08 17.56
CA LYS A 796 -35.57 11.37 18.25
C LYS A 796 -35.43 12.58 17.31
N TYR A 797 -34.38 12.58 16.47
CA TYR A 797 -34.02 13.76 15.66
C TYR A 797 -34.43 13.68 14.19
N LEU A 798 -34.71 12.47 13.67
CA LEU A 798 -35.09 12.22 12.28
C LEU A 798 -36.29 11.25 12.17
N PRO A 799 -37.43 11.58 12.78
CA PRO A 799 -38.60 10.70 12.84
C PRO A 799 -39.22 10.51 11.45
N LEU A 800 -39.70 9.30 11.19
CA LEU A 800 -40.44 8.96 9.97
C LEU A 800 -41.95 9.16 10.19
N SER A 801 -42.65 9.71 9.19
CA SER A 801 -44.11 9.82 9.21
C SER A 801 -44.79 8.49 8.85
N GLU A 802 -44.20 7.74 7.93
CA GLU A 802 -44.67 6.43 7.48
C GLU A 802 -43.50 5.56 6.99
N PRO A 803 -43.63 4.22 6.99
CA PRO A 803 -42.60 3.33 6.45
C PRO A 803 -42.43 3.49 4.94
N THR A 804 -41.19 3.63 4.46
CA THR A 804 -40.88 3.92 3.05
C THR A 804 -41.25 2.74 2.14
N PRO A 805 -42.07 2.93 1.08
CA PRO A 805 -42.34 1.91 0.08
C PRO A 805 -41.11 1.60 -0.81
N TRP A 806 -40.88 0.31 -1.11
CA TRP A 806 -39.78 -0.13 -1.97
C TRP A 806 -39.94 0.27 -3.45
N ASP A 807 -41.11 0.70 -3.89
CA ASP A 807 -41.36 1.22 -5.25
C ASP A 807 -41.09 2.72 -5.38
N GLU A 808 -41.02 3.45 -4.27
CA GLU A 808 -40.74 4.90 -4.24
C GLU A 808 -39.26 5.23 -3.99
N ILE A 809 -38.43 4.23 -3.73
CA ILE A 809 -36.99 4.44 -3.52
C ILE A 809 -36.28 4.81 -4.82
N LYS A 810 -35.37 5.79 -4.74
CA LYS A 810 -34.53 6.18 -5.89
C LYS A 810 -33.40 5.16 -6.09
N VAL A 811 -33.60 4.16 -6.94
CA VAL A 811 -32.56 3.18 -7.27
C VAL A 811 -31.71 3.68 -8.45
N ARG A 812 -30.37 3.59 -8.34
CA ARG A 812 -29.44 4.01 -9.41
C ARG A 812 -29.58 3.20 -10.71
N ALA A 813 -30.06 1.96 -10.60
CA ALA A 813 -30.28 1.07 -11.73
C ALA A 813 -31.74 0.62 -11.74
N GLU A 814 -32.36 0.64 -12.91
CA GLU A 814 -33.71 0.10 -13.11
C GLU A 814 -33.76 -1.34 -12.58
N THR A 815 -34.62 -1.53 -11.60
CA THR A 815 -34.83 -2.79 -10.91
C THR A 815 -36.26 -3.24 -11.16
N ASN A 816 -36.47 -4.55 -11.25
CA ASN A 816 -37.76 -5.15 -11.55
C ASN A 816 -38.85 -4.67 -10.56
N SER A 817 -39.91 -4.07 -11.11
CA SER A 817 -41.00 -3.48 -10.33
C SER A 817 -41.79 -4.52 -9.52
N LYS A 818 -41.90 -5.76 -10.02
CA LYS A 818 -42.53 -6.87 -9.28
C LYS A 818 -41.70 -7.27 -8.05
N ILE A 819 -40.38 -7.19 -8.13
CA ILE A 819 -39.49 -7.49 -6.99
C ILE A 819 -39.60 -6.38 -5.94
N LEU A 820 -39.65 -5.12 -6.35
CA LEU A 820 -39.82 -3.99 -5.43
C LEU A 820 -41.20 -4.03 -4.74
N LYS A 821 -42.28 -4.23 -5.50
CA LYS A 821 -43.64 -4.36 -4.94
C LYS A 821 -43.80 -5.56 -4.00
N SER A 822 -43.16 -6.69 -4.28
CA SER A 822 -43.24 -7.88 -3.41
C SER A 822 -42.45 -7.75 -2.09
N ARG A 823 -41.57 -6.73 -1.98
CA ARG A 823 -40.83 -6.39 -0.76
C ARG A 823 -41.62 -5.47 0.18
N GLY A 824 -42.59 -4.71 -0.33
CA GLY A 824 -43.51 -3.90 0.48
C GLY A 824 -42.89 -2.61 1.03
N THR A 825 -42.99 -2.36 2.33
CA THR A 825 -42.54 -1.13 3.01
C THR A 825 -41.47 -1.42 4.07
N GLN A 826 -40.56 -0.47 4.33
CA GLN A 826 -39.43 -0.68 5.24
C GLN A 826 -38.97 0.63 5.90
N CYS A 827 -38.52 0.55 7.16
CA CYS A 827 -37.90 1.65 7.90
C CYS A 827 -36.37 1.55 7.80
N PHE A 828 -35.78 2.12 6.74
CA PHE A 828 -34.33 2.04 6.51
C PHE A 828 -33.53 2.63 7.68
N LEU A 829 -32.59 1.85 8.21
CA LEU A 829 -31.66 2.26 9.27
C LEU A 829 -30.67 3.31 8.76
N PHE A 830 -30.22 3.21 7.51
CA PHE A 830 -29.25 4.14 6.91
C PHE A 830 -29.93 5.10 5.92
N ARG A 831 -30.71 6.04 6.45
CA ARG A 831 -31.51 7.01 5.68
C ARG A 831 -30.84 8.38 5.56
N THR A 832 -31.17 9.13 4.51
CA THR A 832 -30.59 10.47 4.26
C THR A 832 -31.26 11.59 5.05
N ASP A 833 -32.58 11.52 5.17
CA ASP A 833 -33.43 12.54 5.77
C ASP A 833 -34.75 11.91 6.25
N SER A 834 -35.67 12.73 6.75
CA SER A 834 -36.99 12.30 7.25
C SER A 834 -37.91 11.79 6.14
N SER A 835 -37.51 11.85 4.85
CA SER A 835 -38.25 11.21 3.76
C SER A 835 -38.09 9.69 3.73
N GLY A 836 -37.16 9.15 4.55
CA GLY A 836 -36.93 7.71 4.66
C GLY A 836 -36.23 7.09 3.46
N GLN A 837 -35.58 7.88 2.61
CA GLN A 837 -34.81 7.39 1.47
C GLN A 837 -33.46 6.80 1.91
N PRO A 838 -33.06 5.62 1.39
CA PRO A 838 -31.79 5.00 1.76
C PRO A 838 -30.59 5.72 1.12
N LEU A 839 -29.46 5.72 1.81
CA LEU A 839 -28.19 6.22 1.30
C LEU A 839 -27.73 5.51 0.02
N HIS A 840 -26.99 6.22 -0.82
CA HIS A 840 -26.34 5.64 -1.99
C HIS A 840 -24.92 5.13 -1.66
N THR A 841 -24.55 4.00 -2.25
CA THR A 841 -23.21 3.39 -2.08
C THR A 841 -22.07 4.32 -2.49
N THR A 842 -22.28 5.20 -3.47
CA THR A 842 -21.29 6.18 -3.92
C THR A 842 -20.92 7.14 -2.78
N THR A 843 -21.94 7.70 -2.13
CA THR A 843 -21.79 8.71 -1.07
C THR A 843 -21.35 8.07 0.25
N ALA A 844 -21.87 6.88 0.55
CA ALA A 844 -21.56 6.15 1.78
C ALA A 844 -20.16 5.50 1.76
N PHE A 845 -19.69 5.01 0.61
CA PHE A 845 -18.46 4.21 0.56
C PHE A 845 -17.47 4.64 -0.52
N SER A 846 -17.90 4.86 -1.77
CA SER A 846 -16.96 5.09 -2.89
C SER A 846 -16.12 6.35 -2.74
N HIS A 847 -16.60 7.36 -2.01
CA HIS A 847 -15.82 8.57 -1.70
C HIS A 847 -15.16 8.53 -0.33
N LEU A 848 -15.82 7.93 0.67
CA LEU A 848 -15.36 7.93 2.06
C LEU A 848 -14.25 6.90 2.32
N LEU A 849 -14.35 5.70 1.74
CA LEU A 849 -13.37 4.65 1.97
C LEU A 849 -11.96 5.08 1.52
N PRO A 850 -11.76 5.63 0.31
CA PRO A 850 -10.44 6.15 -0.08
C PRO A 850 -9.94 7.30 0.79
N ALA A 851 -10.83 8.18 1.26
CA ALA A 851 -10.46 9.27 2.17
C ALA A 851 -9.99 8.74 3.53
N LEU A 852 -10.67 7.70 4.06
CA LEU A 852 -10.28 7.05 5.30
C LEU A 852 -8.94 6.33 5.16
N LEU A 853 -8.76 5.58 4.06
CA LEU A 853 -7.50 4.89 3.77
C LEU A 853 -6.34 5.87 3.62
N HIS A 854 -6.57 7.04 3.02
CA HIS A 854 -5.57 8.10 2.96
C HIS A 854 -5.25 8.68 4.34
N ALA A 855 -6.25 8.87 5.20
CA ALA A 855 -6.06 9.43 6.54
C ALA A 855 -5.23 8.54 7.47
N ILE A 856 -5.27 7.21 7.27
CA ILE A 856 -4.52 6.24 8.08
C ILE A 856 -3.16 5.84 7.47
N GLN A 857 -2.85 6.34 6.26
CA GLN A 857 -1.66 5.97 5.50
C GLN A 857 -0.38 6.56 6.12
N ARG A 858 0.66 5.73 6.30
CA ARG A 858 1.98 6.14 6.79
C ARG A 858 2.95 6.46 5.62
N PRO A 859 4.06 7.20 5.85
CA PRO A 859 5.06 7.45 4.81
C PRO A 859 5.65 6.13 4.26
N GLY A 860 5.51 5.91 2.95
CA GLY A 860 5.97 4.68 2.27
C GLY A 860 4.86 3.69 1.90
N GLU A 861 3.63 3.86 2.42
CA GLU A 861 2.46 3.05 2.07
C GLU A 861 1.67 3.69 0.90
N ASP A 862 1.02 2.88 0.06
CA ASP A 862 0.18 3.32 -1.09
C ASP A 862 -1.24 2.76 -1.01
N LEU A 863 -2.02 3.22 -0.02
CA LEU A 863 -3.41 2.82 0.20
C LEU A 863 -4.38 3.68 -0.61
N ALA A 864 -4.13 4.98 -0.72
CA ALA A 864 -4.94 5.94 -1.48
C ALA A 864 -4.16 7.22 -1.85
N TYR A 865 -4.45 7.76 -3.04
CA TYR A 865 -3.83 8.97 -3.59
C TYR A 865 -4.88 10.03 -3.97
N PRO A 866 -4.51 11.33 -3.96
CA PRO A 866 -5.41 12.41 -4.37
C PRO A 866 -5.65 12.40 -5.89
N SER A 867 -6.89 12.67 -6.32
CA SER A 867 -7.27 12.73 -7.72
C SER A 867 -6.74 14.00 -8.41
N GLU A 868 -6.06 13.84 -9.55
CA GLU A 868 -5.61 14.96 -10.38
C GLU A 868 -6.75 15.72 -11.07
N ILE A 869 -7.86 15.02 -11.36
CA ILE A 869 -9.00 15.55 -12.12
C ILE A 869 -9.98 16.30 -11.20
N ASN A 870 -10.22 15.78 -9.99
CA ASN A 870 -11.17 16.34 -9.04
C ASN A 870 -10.46 16.71 -7.72
N LYS A 871 -10.11 18.00 -7.57
CA LYS A 871 -9.49 18.52 -6.34
C LYS A 871 -10.37 18.18 -5.12
N GLY A 872 -9.80 17.48 -4.15
CA GLY A 872 -10.47 17.06 -2.90
C GLY A 872 -11.07 15.65 -2.89
N ARG A 873 -10.92 14.85 -3.97
CA ARG A 873 -11.29 13.43 -3.97
C ARG A 873 -10.07 12.53 -3.91
N PHE A 874 -10.19 11.42 -3.18
CA PHE A 874 -9.17 10.37 -3.11
C PHE A 874 -9.58 9.17 -3.95
N ILE A 875 -8.59 8.50 -4.54
CA ILE A 875 -8.75 7.29 -5.32
C ILE A 875 -7.94 6.18 -4.63
N SER A 876 -8.54 5.00 -4.55
CA SER A 876 -7.89 3.81 -3.99
C SER A 876 -8.14 2.60 -4.90
N PRO A 877 -7.17 1.68 -5.05
CA PRO A 877 -7.40 0.40 -5.71
C PRO A 877 -8.36 -0.50 -4.91
N TYR A 878 -8.52 -0.24 -3.60
CA TYR A 878 -9.38 -1.00 -2.71
C TYR A 878 -10.81 -0.48 -2.73
N THR A 879 -11.76 -1.40 -2.94
CA THR A 879 -13.19 -1.09 -3.00
C THR A 879 -13.94 -1.70 -1.82
N PRO A 880 -15.21 -1.35 -1.59
CA PRO A 880 -16.05 -2.07 -0.62
C PRO A 880 -16.12 -3.58 -0.89
N HIS A 881 -15.95 -3.99 -2.16
CA HIS A 881 -15.84 -5.41 -2.49
C HIS A 881 -14.53 -6.02 -2.00
N SER A 882 -13.41 -5.30 -2.10
CA SER A 882 -12.10 -5.70 -1.56
C SER A 882 -12.17 -5.96 -0.06
N LEU A 883 -12.82 -5.08 0.71
CA LEU A 883 -12.98 -5.27 2.16
C LEU A 883 -13.77 -6.53 2.51
N ARG A 884 -14.85 -6.82 1.77
CA ARG A 884 -15.59 -8.06 1.96
C ARG A 884 -14.71 -9.29 1.69
N VAL A 885 -13.89 -9.27 0.64
CA VAL A 885 -12.93 -10.34 0.35
C VAL A 885 -11.95 -10.51 1.52
N SER A 886 -11.32 -9.40 1.96
CA SER A 886 -10.38 -9.39 3.07
C SER A 886 -10.96 -9.95 4.36
N LEU A 887 -12.17 -9.55 4.74
CA LEU A 887 -12.80 -10.01 5.98
C LEU A 887 -13.15 -11.50 5.92
N ILE A 888 -13.64 -12.00 4.77
CA ILE A 888 -13.92 -13.42 4.58
C ILE A 888 -12.60 -14.22 4.68
N THR A 889 -11.55 -13.76 3.99
CA THR A 889 -10.24 -14.40 4.05
C THR A 889 -9.66 -14.37 5.45
N ALA A 890 -9.74 -13.24 6.18
CA ALA A 890 -9.23 -13.14 7.55
C ALA A 890 -9.99 -14.08 8.50
N TYR A 891 -11.33 -14.16 8.42
CA TYR A 891 -12.09 -15.09 9.26
C TYR A 891 -11.74 -16.56 9.00
N ILE A 892 -11.47 -16.93 7.74
CA ILE A 892 -11.17 -18.32 7.40
C ILE A 892 -9.69 -18.65 7.62
N ALA A 893 -8.77 -17.83 7.11
CA ALA A 893 -7.33 -18.08 7.15
C ALA A 893 -6.71 -17.78 8.53
N ASP A 894 -7.02 -16.62 9.11
CA ASP A 894 -6.41 -16.19 10.38
C ASP A 894 -7.26 -16.64 11.59
N GLY A 895 -8.59 -16.62 11.44
CA GLY A 895 -9.55 -16.97 12.50
C GLY A 895 -9.97 -18.44 12.55
N ASN A 896 -9.53 -19.27 11.59
CA ASN A 896 -9.88 -20.69 11.46
C ASN A 896 -11.40 -20.97 11.53
N ALA A 897 -12.23 -20.03 11.07
CA ALA A 897 -13.68 -20.17 11.14
C ALA A 897 -14.21 -21.16 10.09
N PRO A 898 -15.12 -22.09 10.47
CA PRO A 898 -15.69 -23.05 9.53
C PRO A 898 -16.36 -22.39 8.32
N ILE A 899 -16.00 -22.84 7.11
CA ILE A 899 -16.45 -22.27 5.83
C ILE A 899 -17.99 -22.20 5.72
N HIS A 900 -18.69 -23.21 6.24
CA HIS A 900 -20.16 -23.25 6.20
C HIS A 900 -20.80 -22.16 7.07
N LEU A 901 -20.19 -21.78 8.20
CA LEU A 901 -20.64 -20.66 9.03
C LEU A 901 -20.42 -19.33 8.33
N ILE A 902 -19.25 -19.15 7.70
CA ILE A 902 -18.94 -17.93 6.92
C ILE A 902 -19.86 -17.83 5.70
N ALA A 903 -20.18 -18.94 5.04
CA ALA A 903 -21.16 -18.93 3.94
C ALA A 903 -22.55 -18.44 4.39
N LYS A 904 -23.03 -18.88 5.56
CA LYS A 904 -24.29 -18.41 6.16
C LYS A 904 -24.22 -16.94 6.55
N LEU A 905 -23.13 -16.52 7.21
CA LEU A 905 -22.86 -15.14 7.64
C LEU A 905 -22.94 -14.15 6.47
N VAL A 906 -22.39 -14.55 5.32
CA VAL A 906 -22.21 -13.69 4.15
C VAL A 906 -23.35 -13.86 3.10
N GLY A 907 -24.27 -14.78 3.36
CA GLY A 907 -25.45 -15.06 2.53
C GLY A 907 -25.13 -15.74 1.20
N HIS A 908 -24.11 -16.59 1.14
CA HIS A 908 -23.77 -17.35 -0.07
C HIS A 908 -24.67 -18.58 -0.21
N SER A 909 -25.32 -18.72 -1.37
CA SER A 909 -26.20 -19.86 -1.67
C SER A 909 -25.46 -21.14 -2.03
N SER A 910 -24.14 -21.06 -2.22
CA SER A 910 -23.27 -22.19 -2.54
C SER A 910 -21.96 -22.05 -1.79
N LEU A 911 -21.51 -23.13 -1.15
CA LEU A 911 -20.23 -23.18 -0.44
C LEU A 911 -19.04 -22.90 -1.39
N VAL A 912 -19.15 -23.27 -2.66
CA VAL A 912 -18.10 -23.05 -3.68
C VAL A 912 -17.72 -21.56 -3.79
N MET A 913 -18.70 -20.67 -3.65
CA MET A 913 -18.46 -19.22 -3.64
C MET A 913 -17.64 -18.76 -2.43
N THR A 914 -17.73 -19.46 -1.28
CA THR A 914 -16.96 -19.17 -0.07
C THR A 914 -15.58 -19.84 -0.11
N ILE A 915 -15.50 -21.07 -0.61
CA ILE A 915 -14.25 -21.83 -0.82
C ILE A 915 -13.29 -21.06 -1.75
N TYR A 916 -13.82 -20.28 -2.70
CA TYR A 916 -12.99 -19.42 -3.54
C TYR A 916 -12.06 -18.49 -2.73
N TYR A 917 -12.49 -18.02 -1.54
CA TYR A 917 -11.71 -17.14 -0.68
C TYR A 917 -10.62 -17.84 0.13
N THR A 918 -10.58 -19.19 0.08
CA THR A 918 -9.60 -20.03 0.79
C THR A 918 -8.46 -20.49 -0.12
N LYS A 919 -8.37 -19.99 -1.36
CA LYS A 919 -7.19 -20.19 -2.21
C LYS A 919 -6.01 -19.43 -1.61
N LEU A 920 -5.31 -20.10 -0.70
CA LEU A 920 -4.09 -19.63 -0.07
C LEU A 920 -2.95 -19.63 -1.10
N ASN A 921 -2.10 -18.59 -1.06
CA ASN A 921 -0.88 -18.53 -1.86
C ASN A 921 0.09 -19.65 -1.41
N ASN A 922 1.00 -20.13 -2.27
CA ASN A 922 1.91 -21.23 -1.93
C ASN A 922 2.72 -20.99 -0.63
N GLU A 923 3.11 -19.74 -0.35
CA GLU A 923 3.78 -19.36 0.91
C GLU A 923 2.82 -19.28 2.12
N GLN A 924 1.56 -18.96 1.89
CA GLN A 924 0.50 -18.93 2.91
C GLN A 924 -0.05 -20.33 3.22
N MET A 925 0.19 -21.34 2.39
CA MET A 925 -0.13 -22.74 2.71
C MET A 925 0.95 -23.36 3.62
N ARG A 926 2.24 -23.07 3.38
CA ARG A 926 3.34 -23.70 4.15
C ARG A 926 3.35 -23.34 5.64
N ARG A 927 2.96 -22.11 6.01
CA ARG A 927 3.02 -21.64 7.42
C ARG A 927 1.92 -22.24 8.31
N PRO A 928 0.64 -22.27 7.89
CA PRO A 928 -0.43 -22.85 8.69
C PRO A 928 -0.47 -24.38 8.57
N MET A 929 -0.13 -24.98 7.43
CA MET A 929 -0.22 -26.44 7.25
C MET A 929 0.69 -27.19 8.22
N GLY A 930 1.94 -26.78 8.42
CA GLY A 930 2.82 -27.48 9.39
C GLY A 930 2.34 -27.40 10.85
N GLU A 931 1.70 -26.30 11.27
CA GLU A 931 1.11 -26.20 12.61
C GLU A 931 -0.27 -26.88 12.70
N VAL A 932 -1.04 -26.83 11.63
CA VAL A 932 -2.35 -27.48 11.52
C VAL A 932 -2.17 -28.99 11.44
N GLU A 933 -1.17 -29.51 10.74
CA GLU A 933 -0.77 -30.93 10.73
C GLU A 933 -0.40 -31.40 12.13
N LYS A 934 0.46 -30.66 12.84
CA LYS A 934 0.83 -30.98 14.24
C LYS A 934 -0.37 -30.93 15.18
N ARG A 935 -1.27 -29.94 15.04
CA ARG A 935 -2.51 -29.87 15.85
C ARG A 935 -3.55 -30.90 15.45
N ILE A 936 -3.63 -31.28 14.18
CA ILE A 936 -4.53 -32.33 13.68
C ILE A 936 -4.03 -33.69 14.16
N ALA A 937 -2.71 -33.95 14.10
CA ALA A 937 -2.10 -35.14 14.67
C ALA A 937 -2.34 -35.22 16.19
N LEU A 938 -2.23 -34.09 16.90
CA LEU A 938 -2.54 -34.01 18.33
C LEU A 938 -4.02 -34.31 18.62
N LEU A 939 -4.95 -33.68 17.88
CA LEU A 939 -6.39 -33.90 18.03
C LEU A 939 -6.81 -35.32 17.60
N ALA A 940 -6.10 -35.94 16.66
CA ALA A 940 -6.31 -37.33 16.26
C ALA A 940 -5.85 -38.27 17.38
N ALA A 941 -4.64 -38.07 17.92
CA ALA A 941 -4.13 -38.83 19.06
C ALA A 941 -5.02 -38.66 20.30
N ASP A 942 -5.48 -37.45 20.62
CA ASP A 942 -6.40 -37.19 21.74
C ASP A 942 -7.75 -37.90 21.56
N ARG A 943 -8.30 -37.91 20.33
CA ARG A 943 -9.54 -38.65 20.02
C ARG A 943 -9.34 -40.16 20.11
N GLU A 944 -8.20 -40.67 19.68
CA GLU A 944 -7.85 -42.10 19.82
C GLU A 944 -7.68 -42.49 21.29
N ILE A 945 -7.05 -41.63 22.09
CA ILE A 945 -6.95 -41.77 23.55
C ILE A 945 -8.34 -41.71 24.22
N GLU A 946 -9.25 -40.85 23.75
CA GLU A 946 -10.65 -40.84 24.22
C GLU A 946 -11.43 -42.10 23.79
N MET A 947 -11.18 -42.61 22.58
CA MET A 947 -11.75 -43.88 22.12
C MET A 947 -11.26 -45.06 22.94
N LEU A 948 -9.98 -45.09 23.34
CA LEU A 948 -9.42 -46.08 24.28
C LEU A 948 -10.12 -46.03 25.64
N LYS A 949 -10.38 -44.82 26.18
CA LYS A 949 -11.07 -44.66 27.47
C LYS A 949 -12.51 -45.22 27.43
N THR A 950 -13.18 -45.11 26.28
CA THR A 950 -14.61 -45.45 26.13
C THR A 950 -14.85 -46.90 25.68
N HIS A 951 -14.03 -47.44 24.76
CA HIS A 951 -14.26 -48.75 24.12
C HIS A 951 -13.22 -49.82 24.50
N GLY A 952 -12.19 -49.46 25.27
CA GLY A 952 -11.14 -50.39 25.72
C GLY A 952 -10.08 -50.70 24.68
N LEU A 953 -9.16 -51.61 25.00
CA LEU A 953 -7.97 -51.93 24.18
C LEU A 953 -8.30 -52.60 22.84
N HIS A 954 -9.44 -53.32 22.75
CA HIS A 954 -9.81 -54.10 21.57
C HIS A 954 -10.13 -53.25 20.33
N SER A 955 -10.62 -52.02 20.49
CA SER A 955 -11.00 -51.16 19.34
C SER A 955 -9.80 -50.71 18.51
N LEU A 956 -8.59 -50.75 19.09
CA LEU A 956 -7.34 -50.29 18.48
C LEU A 956 -6.27 -51.39 18.40
N SER A 957 -6.66 -52.66 18.54
CA SER A 957 -5.72 -53.79 18.52
C SER A 957 -4.85 -53.84 17.26
N SER A 958 -5.35 -53.36 16.12
CA SER A 958 -4.61 -53.26 14.85
C SER A 958 -3.57 -52.13 14.80
N GLN A 959 -3.57 -51.22 15.77
CA GLN A 959 -2.64 -50.08 15.85
C GLN A 959 -1.67 -50.18 17.05
N LEU A 960 -1.75 -51.27 17.83
CA LEU A 960 -0.92 -51.52 19.01
C LEU A 960 0.17 -52.56 18.70
N ILE A 961 1.33 -52.40 19.36
CA ILE A 961 2.47 -53.32 19.24
C ILE A 961 2.26 -54.50 20.19
N ALA A 962 2.10 -55.70 19.60
CA ALA A 962 2.03 -56.95 20.33
C ALA A 962 3.42 -57.58 20.52
N THR A 963 3.84 -57.70 21.77
CA THR A 963 5.03 -58.44 22.22
C THR A 963 4.59 -59.70 22.97
N ASP A 964 5.49 -60.67 23.13
CA ASP A 964 5.16 -61.94 23.81
C ASP A 964 4.70 -61.75 25.27
N GLY A 965 5.12 -60.64 25.91
CA GLY A 965 4.72 -60.29 27.28
C GLY A 965 3.35 -59.61 27.41
N ASN A 966 2.90 -58.89 26.37
CA ASN A 966 1.67 -58.08 26.42
C ASN A 966 0.53 -58.63 25.53
N ARG A 967 0.82 -59.57 24.61
CA ARG A 967 -0.15 -60.11 23.63
C ARG A 967 -1.40 -60.66 24.30
N SER A 968 -1.23 -61.45 25.36
CA SER A 968 -2.34 -62.00 26.13
C SER A 968 -3.22 -60.93 26.77
N LEU A 969 -2.67 -59.77 27.13
CA LEU A 969 -3.42 -58.65 27.72
C LEU A 969 -4.20 -57.86 26.66
N ILE A 970 -3.66 -57.77 25.46
CA ILE A 970 -4.36 -57.14 24.32
C ILE A 970 -5.55 -58.03 23.90
N GLU A 971 -5.38 -59.35 23.88
CA GLU A 971 -6.40 -60.32 23.47
C GLU A 971 -7.48 -60.60 24.54
N SER A 972 -7.13 -60.56 25.83
CA SER A 972 -8.04 -60.92 26.94
C SER A 972 -8.95 -59.79 27.45
N ASN A 973 -8.92 -58.62 26.81
CA ASN A 973 -9.78 -57.46 27.10
C ASN A 973 -9.75 -57.00 28.58
N VAL A 974 -8.60 -56.47 29.01
CA VAL A 974 -8.38 -55.93 30.35
C VAL A 974 -9.39 -54.81 30.68
N PRO A 975 -9.98 -54.77 31.90
CA PRO A 975 -10.91 -53.71 32.29
C PRO A 975 -10.32 -52.30 32.18
N ASN A 976 -11.06 -51.36 31.59
CA ASN A 976 -10.60 -49.98 31.35
C ASN A 976 -10.11 -49.26 32.62
N THR A 977 -10.66 -49.59 33.79
CA THR A 977 -10.24 -49.03 35.09
C THR A 977 -8.84 -49.46 35.51
N ALA A 978 -8.34 -50.59 35.00
CA ALA A 978 -6.99 -51.06 35.30
C ALA A 978 -5.93 -50.36 34.42
N CYS A 979 -6.34 -49.79 33.29
CA CYS A 979 -5.46 -49.15 32.32
C CYS A 979 -5.13 -47.69 32.70
N VAL A 980 -3.84 -47.40 32.91
CA VAL A 980 -3.34 -46.03 33.05
C VAL A 980 -2.66 -45.63 31.75
N ILE A 981 -3.06 -44.50 31.17
CA ILE A 981 -2.55 -44.00 29.90
C ILE A 981 -1.51 -42.91 30.18
N PHE A 982 -0.29 -43.11 29.68
CA PHE A 982 0.79 -42.14 29.64
C PHE A 982 0.98 -41.66 28.19
N ASP A 983 1.72 -40.57 28.00
CA ASP A 983 1.97 -40.02 26.66
C ASP A 983 2.81 -40.98 25.77
N TRP A 984 3.62 -41.86 26.39
CA TRP A 984 4.42 -42.87 25.69
C TRP A 984 3.75 -44.25 25.58
N GLY A 985 2.63 -44.49 26.27
CA GLY A 985 1.92 -45.78 26.20
C GLY A 985 1.04 -46.09 27.41
N ILE A 986 0.51 -47.31 27.45
CA ILE A 986 -0.51 -47.77 28.40
C ILE A 986 0.08 -48.80 29.37
N CYS A 987 -0.24 -48.64 30.65
CA CYS A 987 -0.04 -49.66 31.67
C CYS A 987 -1.36 -50.37 32.01
N PRO A 988 -1.55 -51.64 31.63
CA PRO A 988 -2.76 -52.41 31.95
C PRO A 988 -2.84 -52.87 33.41
N MET A 989 -1.81 -52.62 34.22
CA MET A 989 -1.67 -53.08 35.61
C MET A 989 -1.70 -51.93 36.63
N SER A 990 -2.41 -50.84 36.31
CA SER A 990 -2.60 -49.66 37.18
C SER A 990 -1.32 -49.05 37.75
N ALA A 991 -0.21 -49.15 37.00
CA ALA A 991 1.12 -48.70 37.42
C ALA A 991 1.59 -49.27 38.79
N ALA A 992 1.12 -50.46 39.17
CA ALA A 992 1.37 -51.09 40.48
C ALA A 992 2.22 -52.38 40.40
N SER A 993 2.12 -53.16 39.32
CA SER A 993 2.75 -54.49 39.22
C SER A 993 4.16 -54.50 38.59
N CYS A 994 4.94 -53.42 38.76
CA CYS A 994 6.30 -53.32 38.19
C CYS A 994 7.29 -54.36 38.77
N HIS A 995 7.03 -54.89 39.97
CA HIS A 995 7.86 -55.93 40.59
C HIS A 995 7.81 -57.29 39.86
N LEU A 996 6.85 -57.48 38.95
CA LEU A 996 6.75 -58.65 38.08
C LEU A 996 7.13 -58.32 36.63
N GLY A 997 7.35 -57.05 36.27
CA GLY A 997 7.42 -56.66 34.86
C GLY A 997 8.73 -56.99 34.12
N GLY A 998 9.75 -57.50 34.81
CA GLY A 998 11.08 -57.76 34.25
C GLY A 998 11.22 -59.13 33.59
N GLU A 999 12.48 -59.57 33.43
CA GLU A 999 12.82 -60.83 32.75
C GLU A 999 12.37 -62.08 33.53
N CYS A 1000 12.15 -63.18 32.82
CA CYS A 1000 11.78 -64.46 33.42
C CYS A 1000 13.00 -65.10 34.11
N LEU A 1001 12.94 -65.29 35.43
CA LEU A 1001 14.01 -65.90 36.21
C LEU A 1001 13.96 -67.43 36.17
N THR A 1002 12.75 -68.01 36.14
CA THR A 1002 12.55 -69.47 36.04
C THR A 1002 11.22 -69.79 35.38
N GLU A 1003 11.26 -70.62 34.33
CA GLU A 1003 10.08 -71.20 33.69
C GLU A 1003 9.71 -72.52 34.37
N ARG A 1004 8.55 -72.57 35.04
CA ARG A 1004 7.96 -73.83 35.54
C ARG A 1004 6.69 -74.10 34.75
N LYS A 1005 6.35 -75.38 34.55
CA LYS A 1005 5.13 -75.81 33.83
C LYS A 1005 3.80 -75.25 34.38
N ALA A 1006 3.78 -74.74 35.61
CA ALA A 1006 2.59 -74.17 36.26
C ALA A 1006 2.64 -72.65 36.45
N GLU A 1007 3.79 -72.07 36.82
CA GLU A 1007 3.96 -70.62 37.04
C GLU A 1007 5.39 -70.17 36.73
N SER A 1008 5.54 -69.15 35.88
CA SER A 1008 6.82 -68.50 35.60
C SER A 1008 7.08 -67.38 36.60
N ILE A 1009 8.27 -67.34 37.18
CA ILE A 1009 8.69 -66.30 38.15
C ILE A 1009 9.48 -65.23 37.40
N TYR A 1010 9.11 -63.97 37.60
CA TYR A 1010 9.71 -62.82 36.91
C TYR A 1010 10.46 -61.91 37.88
N ALA A 1011 11.51 -61.26 37.37
CA ALA A 1011 12.25 -60.22 38.07
C ALA A 1011 11.46 -58.89 38.14
N PRO A 1012 11.80 -58.00 39.08
CA PRO A 1012 11.35 -56.61 39.01
C PRO A 1012 11.90 -55.93 37.77
N VAL A 1013 11.16 -54.94 37.26
CA VAL A 1013 11.62 -54.08 36.18
C VAL A 1013 12.90 -53.36 36.61
N GLU A 1014 13.92 -53.41 35.76
CA GLU A 1014 15.19 -52.75 36.03
C GLU A 1014 15.05 -51.22 35.96
N ALA A 1015 15.71 -50.53 36.90
CA ALA A 1015 15.64 -49.08 36.97
C ALA A 1015 16.43 -48.43 35.83
N GLY A 1016 15.80 -47.45 35.18
CA GLY A 1016 16.40 -46.69 34.08
C GLY A 1016 16.11 -45.20 34.20
N TYR A 1017 15.92 -44.51 33.06
CA TYR A 1017 15.63 -43.08 33.03
C TYR A 1017 14.37 -42.71 33.82
N LEU A 1018 13.30 -43.49 33.68
CA LEU A 1018 12.03 -43.34 34.41
C LEU A 1018 12.09 -43.86 35.87
N GLY A 1019 13.28 -44.23 36.35
CA GLY A 1019 13.49 -44.80 37.68
C GLY A 1019 12.94 -46.23 37.80
N GLN A 1020 12.41 -46.58 38.98
CA GLN A 1020 11.94 -47.94 39.30
C GLN A 1020 10.67 -48.37 38.54
N LYS A 1021 9.95 -47.43 37.91
CA LYS A 1021 8.75 -47.69 37.10
C LYS A 1021 9.05 -47.54 35.62
N ASN A 1022 10.10 -48.21 35.16
CA ASN A 1022 10.56 -48.10 33.78
C ASN A 1022 9.67 -48.86 32.79
N CYS A 1023 8.64 -48.18 32.27
CA CYS A 1023 7.68 -48.78 31.35
C CYS A 1023 8.33 -49.36 30.09
N LEU A 1024 9.39 -48.75 29.56
CA LEU A 1024 10.07 -49.22 28.34
C LEU A 1024 10.63 -50.64 28.47
N ARG A 1025 11.03 -51.03 29.69
CA ARG A 1025 11.57 -52.36 30.01
C ARG A 1025 10.53 -53.32 30.61
N CYS A 1026 9.28 -52.89 30.71
CA CYS A 1026 8.22 -53.68 31.34
C CYS A 1026 7.53 -54.57 30.30
N ARG A 1027 7.46 -55.88 30.58
CA ARG A 1027 6.79 -56.85 29.71
C ARG A 1027 5.29 -56.58 29.48
N PHE A 1028 4.64 -55.87 30.42
CA PHE A 1028 3.22 -55.53 30.36
C PHE A 1028 2.94 -54.25 29.58
N PHE A 1029 3.97 -53.53 29.18
CA PHE A 1029 3.82 -52.24 28.53
C PHE A 1029 3.16 -52.39 27.16
N ILE A 1030 2.14 -51.59 26.90
CA ILE A 1030 1.41 -51.57 25.63
C ILE A 1030 1.62 -50.20 25.00
N THR A 1031 2.08 -50.16 23.76
CA THR A 1031 2.26 -48.92 23.00
C THR A 1031 1.85 -49.15 21.54
N GLY A 1032 1.86 -48.11 20.71
CA GLY A 1032 1.37 -48.17 19.34
C GLY A 1032 1.43 -46.83 18.63
N VAL A 1033 0.87 -46.78 17.42
CA VAL A 1033 0.88 -45.60 16.54
C VAL A 1033 0.43 -44.30 17.25
N PRO A 1034 -0.62 -44.29 18.11
CA PRO A 1034 -1.07 -43.08 18.80
C PRO A 1034 -0.02 -42.48 19.76
N PHE A 1035 0.90 -43.31 20.27
CA PHE A 1035 1.92 -42.92 21.25
C PHE A 1035 3.28 -42.59 20.61
N TYR A 1036 3.38 -42.65 19.28
CA TYR A 1036 4.64 -42.46 18.55
C TYR A 1036 5.34 -41.16 18.93
N GLY A 1037 4.63 -40.03 18.92
CA GLY A 1037 5.22 -38.74 19.27
C GLY A 1037 5.67 -38.63 20.73
N GLY A 1038 4.99 -39.29 21.66
CA GLY A 1038 5.42 -39.35 23.07
C GLY A 1038 6.65 -40.25 23.27
N LEU A 1039 6.76 -41.34 22.50
CA LEU A 1039 7.98 -42.16 22.46
C LEU A 1039 9.17 -41.39 21.90
N THR A 1040 8.98 -40.60 20.84
CA THR A 1040 10.02 -39.72 20.29
C THR A 1040 10.47 -38.68 21.31
N ALA A 1041 9.53 -38.05 22.02
CA ALA A 1041 9.86 -37.09 23.08
C ALA A 1041 10.69 -37.73 24.20
N LEU A 1042 10.30 -38.93 24.66
CA LEU A 1042 11.03 -39.68 25.67
C LEU A 1042 12.43 -40.11 25.19
N TRP A 1043 12.54 -40.54 23.94
CA TRP A 1043 13.83 -40.91 23.33
C TRP A 1043 14.78 -39.70 23.29
N ASN A 1044 14.30 -38.52 22.90
CA ASN A 1044 15.10 -37.29 22.90
C ASN A 1044 15.63 -36.92 24.30
N GLU A 1045 14.81 -37.10 25.34
CA GLU A 1045 15.21 -36.89 26.73
C GLU A 1045 16.30 -37.87 27.17
N ILE A 1046 16.15 -39.16 26.86
CA ILE A 1046 17.15 -40.20 27.16
C ILE A 1046 18.44 -39.92 26.38
N SER A 1047 18.35 -39.48 25.12
CA SER A 1047 19.50 -39.12 24.28
C SER A 1047 20.30 -37.97 24.90
N LEU A 1048 19.64 -36.92 25.39
CA LEU A 1048 20.32 -35.79 26.07
C LEU A 1048 21.08 -36.24 27.33
N GLU A 1049 20.45 -37.10 28.15
CA GLU A 1049 21.09 -37.69 29.33
C GLU A 1049 22.28 -38.56 28.96
N SER A 1050 22.11 -39.41 27.94
CA SER A 1050 23.14 -40.32 27.44
C SER A 1050 24.35 -39.53 26.96
N HIS A 1051 24.16 -38.48 26.15
CA HIS A 1051 25.25 -37.61 25.71
C HIS A 1051 26.04 -37.01 26.88
N THR A 1052 25.34 -36.54 27.92
CA THR A 1052 26.04 -35.94 29.06
C THR A 1052 26.82 -36.98 29.88
N GLU A 1053 26.29 -38.19 30.04
CA GLU A 1053 27.01 -39.27 30.74
C GLU A 1053 28.17 -39.83 29.90
N VAL A 1054 28.07 -39.83 28.57
CA VAL A 1054 29.18 -40.16 27.66
C VAL A 1054 30.35 -39.17 27.86
N GLU A 1055 30.09 -37.86 27.93
CA GLU A 1055 31.14 -36.87 28.19
C GLU A 1055 31.85 -37.12 29.53
N ARG A 1056 31.07 -37.43 30.59
CA ARG A 1056 31.64 -37.78 31.91
C ARG A 1056 32.47 -39.06 31.84
N TYR A 1057 31.96 -40.10 31.21
CA TYR A 1057 32.68 -41.36 31.02
C TYR A 1057 33.99 -41.16 30.27
N ASN A 1058 33.99 -40.37 29.19
CA ASN A 1058 35.19 -40.05 28.42
C ASN A 1058 36.22 -39.28 29.26
N SER A 1059 35.76 -38.33 30.11
CA SER A 1059 36.65 -37.59 31.01
C SER A 1059 37.33 -38.49 32.04
N PHE A 1060 36.60 -39.44 32.64
CA PHE A 1060 37.18 -40.42 33.56
C PHE A 1060 38.09 -41.42 32.84
N THR A 1061 37.76 -41.81 31.62
CA THR A 1061 38.60 -42.69 30.79
C THR A 1061 39.94 -42.04 30.50
N ALA A 1062 39.95 -40.77 30.08
CA ALA A 1062 41.19 -40.02 29.84
C ALA A 1062 42.06 -39.89 31.11
N GLU A 1063 41.42 -39.72 32.28
CA GLU A 1063 42.10 -39.68 33.58
C GLU A 1063 42.72 -41.04 33.95
N VAL A 1064 41.98 -42.13 33.75
CA VAL A 1064 42.48 -43.50 33.94
C VAL A 1064 43.67 -43.76 33.01
N ASP A 1065 43.55 -43.46 31.72
CA ASP A 1065 44.62 -43.65 30.73
C ASP A 1065 45.88 -42.84 31.06
N ARG A 1066 45.72 -41.64 31.64
CA ARG A 1066 46.85 -40.83 32.12
C ARG A 1066 47.54 -41.49 33.31
N LEU A 1067 46.76 -41.90 34.33
CA LEU A 1067 47.31 -42.53 35.54
C LEU A 1067 47.92 -43.91 35.27
N GLU A 1068 47.39 -44.66 34.32
CA GLU A 1068 47.97 -45.94 33.88
C GLU A 1068 49.29 -45.75 33.13
N ARG A 1069 49.40 -44.71 32.29
CA ARG A 1069 50.68 -44.33 31.67
C ARG A 1069 51.71 -43.92 32.72
N ASP A 1070 51.34 -43.07 33.68
CA ASP A 1070 52.23 -42.65 34.76
C ASP A 1070 52.68 -43.84 35.64
N GLN A 1071 51.79 -44.80 35.88
CA GLN A 1071 52.09 -46.05 36.59
C GLN A 1071 53.08 -46.91 35.80
N TYR A 1072 52.87 -47.06 34.49
CA TYR A 1072 53.76 -47.80 33.61
C TYR A 1072 55.17 -47.18 33.56
N ASP A 1073 55.27 -45.86 33.42
CA ASP A 1073 56.55 -45.14 33.42
C ASP A 1073 57.27 -45.26 34.78
N ALA A 1074 56.52 -45.19 35.89
CA ALA A 1074 57.08 -45.38 37.22
C ALA A 1074 57.64 -46.80 37.43
N LEU A 1075 56.91 -47.82 36.98
CA LEU A 1075 57.34 -49.23 37.01
C LEU A 1075 58.59 -49.47 36.15
N LYS A 1076 58.63 -48.86 34.96
CA LYS A 1076 59.77 -48.95 34.04
C LYS A 1076 61.04 -48.29 34.60
N GLU A 1077 60.89 -47.19 35.32
CA GLU A 1077 61.99 -46.46 35.97
C GLU A 1077 62.37 -47.01 37.35
N GLY A 1078 61.66 -48.03 37.86
CA GLY A 1078 61.91 -48.63 39.18
C GLY A 1078 61.53 -47.74 40.36
N ARG A 1079 60.69 -46.71 40.15
CA ARG A 1079 60.19 -45.79 41.18
C ARG A 1079 58.79 -46.19 41.67
N ALA A 1080 58.48 -45.92 42.94
CA ALA A 1080 57.17 -46.20 43.50
C ALA A 1080 56.10 -45.23 42.96
N PHE A 1081 54.95 -45.74 42.53
CA PHE A 1081 53.82 -44.94 42.07
C PHE A 1081 53.06 -44.32 43.25
N LEU A 1082 52.96 -42.99 43.27
CA LEU A 1082 52.41 -42.23 44.42
C LEU A 1082 50.89 -42.02 44.34
N TYR A 1083 50.25 -42.21 43.19
CA TYR A 1083 48.85 -41.87 42.92
C TYR A 1083 47.91 -43.08 42.85
N GLU A 1084 48.22 -44.18 43.55
CA GLU A 1084 47.44 -45.43 43.50
C GLU A 1084 46.00 -45.26 44.02
N SER A 1085 45.79 -44.40 45.02
CA SER A 1085 44.46 -44.09 45.54
C SER A 1085 43.61 -43.30 44.54
N ASP A 1086 44.22 -42.33 43.84
CA ASP A 1086 43.58 -41.54 42.80
C ASP A 1086 43.20 -42.41 41.59
N ARG A 1087 44.07 -43.34 41.20
CA ARG A 1087 43.79 -44.34 40.14
C ARG A 1087 42.59 -45.20 40.48
N LYS A 1088 42.53 -45.76 41.69
CA LYS A 1088 41.37 -46.58 42.13
C LYS A 1088 40.08 -45.76 42.14
N ARG A 1089 40.12 -44.50 42.56
CA ARG A 1089 38.97 -43.59 42.52
C ARG A 1089 38.52 -43.29 41.09
N ALA A 1090 39.46 -43.04 40.18
CA ALA A 1090 39.16 -42.79 38.78
C ALA A 1090 38.51 -44.00 38.10
N ILE A 1091 39.03 -45.22 38.34
CA ILE A 1091 38.42 -46.47 37.84
C ILE A 1091 37.01 -46.67 38.40
N ALA A 1092 36.82 -46.45 39.71
CA ALA A 1092 35.50 -46.59 40.33
C ALA A 1092 34.48 -45.60 39.74
N ASN A 1093 34.87 -44.33 39.53
CA ASN A 1093 34.03 -43.32 38.89
C ASN A 1093 33.71 -43.67 37.42
N GLN A 1094 34.69 -44.18 36.67
CA GLN A 1094 34.51 -44.65 35.30
C GLN A 1094 33.49 -45.80 35.26
N GLN A 1095 33.63 -46.81 36.13
CA GLN A 1095 32.71 -47.94 36.22
C GLN A 1095 31.30 -47.49 36.60
N GLN A 1096 31.16 -46.58 37.56
CA GLN A 1096 29.87 -46.01 37.95
C GLN A 1096 29.21 -45.28 36.77
N SER A 1097 29.97 -44.47 36.03
CA SER A 1097 29.49 -43.77 34.83
C SER A 1097 29.10 -44.75 33.73
N ALA A 1098 29.87 -45.83 33.55
CA ALA A 1098 29.59 -46.89 32.58
C ALA A 1098 28.28 -47.62 32.90
N SER A 1099 28.05 -48.01 34.15
CA SER A 1099 26.80 -48.67 34.56
C SER A 1099 25.58 -47.77 34.37
N LYS A 1100 25.71 -46.46 34.64
CA LYS A 1100 24.62 -45.51 34.38
C LYS A 1100 24.36 -45.35 32.88
N LEU A 1101 25.42 -45.25 32.08
CA LEU A 1101 25.32 -45.13 30.63
C LEU A 1101 24.69 -46.38 30.00
N ASP A 1102 25.05 -47.57 30.46
CA ASP A 1102 24.46 -48.84 30.01
C ASP A 1102 22.94 -48.86 30.23
N ALA A 1103 22.46 -48.43 31.40
CA ALA A 1103 21.02 -48.35 31.68
C ALA A 1103 20.29 -47.38 30.71
N LEU A 1104 20.87 -46.20 30.46
CA LEU A 1104 20.29 -45.19 29.55
C LEU A 1104 20.28 -45.66 28.09
N LEU A 1105 21.37 -46.26 27.62
CA LEU A 1105 21.47 -46.77 26.25
C LEU A 1105 20.50 -47.92 26.01
N ASN A 1106 20.32 -48.81 26.98
CA ASN A 1106 19.32 -49.87 26.89
C ASN A 1106 17.90 -49.28 26.78
N ASP A 1107 17.55 -48.29 27.60
CA ASP A 1107 16.26 -47.60 27.50
C ASP A 1107 16.05 -46.96 26.13
N ALA A 1108 17.08 -46.27 25.60
CA ALA A 1108 17.04 -45.67 24.27
C ALA A 1108 16.81 -46.72 23.17
N VAL A 1109 17.44 -47.89 23.28
CA VAL A 1109 17.24 -49.01 22.35
C VAL A 1109 15.81 -49.54 22.42
N PHE A 1110 15.22 -49.71 23.61
CA PHE A 1110 13.83 -50.14 23.74
C PHE A 1110 12.85 -49.11 23.16
N ALA A 1111 13.03 -47.83 23.47
CA ALA A 1111 12.22 -46.75 22.89
C ALA A 1111 12.33 -46.75 21.35
N TYR A 1112 13.53 -46.90 20.80
CA TYR A 1112 13.76 -46.97 19.36
C TYR A 1112 13.10 -48.20 18.71
N ARG A 1113 13.16 -49.37 19.35
CA ARG A 1113 12.45 -50.58 18.87
C ARG A 1113 10.94 -50.36 18.79
N PHE A 1114 10.33 -49.70 19.78
CA PHE A 1114 8.91 -49.39 19.72
C PHE A 1114 8.58 -48.38 18.62
N MET A 1115 9.43 -47.38 18.40
CA MET A 1115 9.25 -46.44 17.29
C MET A 1115 9.31 -47.14 15.92
N LEU A 1116 10.27 -48.04 15.71
CA LEU A 1116 10.35 -48.87 14.49
C LEU A 1116 9.10 -49.75 14.32
N GLY A 1117 8.61 -50.37 15.40
CA GLY A 1117 7.39 -51.17 15.36
C GLY A 1117 6.15 -50.34 14.98
N CYS A 1118 6.08 -49.08 15.41
CA CYS A 1118 5.02 -48.16 14.95
C CYS A 1118 5.15 -47.86 13.45
N GLU A 1119 6.36 -47.62 12.94
CA GLU A 1119 6.59 -47.39 11.50
C GLU A 1119 6.18 -48.61 10.66
N GLU A 1120 6.48 -49.83 11.11
CA GLU A 1120 6.06 -51.07 10.45
C GLU A 1120 4.54 -51.19 10.41
N LEU A 1121 3.84 -50.94 11.53
CA LEU A 1121 2.37 -50.94 11.57
C LEU A 1121 1.75 -49.88 10.65
N ILE A 1122 2.37 -48.70 10.53
CA ILE A 1122 1.95 -47.65 9.60
C ILE A 1122 2.11 -48.13 8.14
N LYS A 1123 3.19 -48.85 7.83
CA LYS A 1123 3.43 -49.43 6.48
C LYS A 1123 2.46 -50.56 6.16
N GLU A 1124 2.23 -51.50 7.08
CA GLU A 1124 1.33 -52.65 6.87
C GLU A 1124 -0.14 -52.22 6.73
N SER A 1125 -0.58 -51.23 7.52
CA SER A 1125 -1.95 -50.68 7.42
C SER A 1125 -2.18 -49.86 6.13
N ALA A 1126 -1.13 -49.50 5.40
CA ALA A 1126 -1.22 -48.86 4.08
C ALA A 1126 -1.71 -49.82 2.97
N GLU A 1127 -1.59 -51.14 3.15
CA GLU A 1127 -1.99 -52.15 2.15
C GLU A 1127 -3.45 -52.62 2.28
N ILE A 1128 -4.09 -52.43 3.45
CA ILE A 1128 -5.46 -52.88 3.74
C ILE A 1128 -6.48 -51.79 3.35
N LYS A 1129 -7.39 -52.09 2.41
CA LYS A 1129 -8.29 -51.14 1.73
C LYS A 1129 -9.61 -50.77 2.46
N ASP A 1130 -10.01 -51.47 3.52
CA ASP A 1130 -11.39 -51.36 4.06
C ASP A 1130 -11.51 -50.96 5.56
N GLY A 1131 -10.42 -50.58 6.24
CA GLY A 1131 -10.49 -49.99 7.58
C GLY A 1131 -10.54 -48.46 7.49
N ILE A 1132 -11.47 -47.81 8.20
CA ILE A 1132 -11.59 -46.34 8.24
C ILE A 1132 -10.25 -45.72 8.66
N ARG A 1133 -9.56 -45.10 7.69
CA ARG A 1133 -8.36 -44.29 7.89
C ARG A 1133 -8.76 -42.91 8.40
N LEU A 1134 -8.17 -42.48 9.52
CA LEU A 1134 -8.29 -41.09 10.01
C LEU A 1134 -6.94 -40.35 10.09
N ILE A 1135 -5.86 -41.00 9.67
CA ILE A 1135 -4.58 -40.36 9.36
C ILE A 1135 -4.40 -40.50 7.85
N ALA A 1136 -4.44 -39.39 7.12
CA ALA A 1136 -4.30 -39.43 5.67
C ALA A 1136 -2.90 -39.96 5.31
N GLY A 1137 -2.85 -41.11 4.64
CA GLY A 1137 -1.62 -41.77 4.20
C GLY A 1137 -0.78 -41.01 3.16
N GLY A 1138 -0.90 -39.68 3.10
CA GLY A 1138 0.00 -38.80 2.35
C GLY A 1138 1.13 -38.22 3.21
N ASP A 1139 0.92 -38.03 4.53
CA ASP A 1139 1.76 -37.14 5.34
C ASP A 1139 2.73 -37.87 6.30
N LEU A 1140 2.73 -39.21 6.30
CA LEU A 1140 3.62 -40.05 7.13
C LEU A 1140 4.64 -40.88 6.34
N TYR A 1141 4.58 -40.86 4.99
CA TYR A 1141 5.58 -41.53 4.16
C TYR A 1141 6.99 -40.88 4.28
N GLU A 1142 7.11 -39.75 4.97
CA GLU A 1142 8.37 -39.07 5.29
C GLU A 1142 8.73 -39.04 6.78
N VAL A 1143 7.99 -39.70 7.68
CA VAL A 1143 8.46 -39.87 9.07
C VAL A 1143 9.31 -41.12 9.13
N GLY A 1144 10.57 -40.97 8.73
CA GLY A 1144 11.61 -41.89 9.15
C GLY A 1144 12.28 -41.34 10.40
N VAL A 1145 12.63 -42.20 11.35
CA VAL A 1145 13.58 -41.81 12.40
C VAL A 1145 14.95 -41.54 11.75
N ALA A 1146 15.23 -40.27 11.46
CA ALA A 1146 16.55 -39.81 11.04
C ALA A 1146 17.34 -39.38 12.27
N ILE A 1147 18.44 -40.07 12.56
CA ILE A 1147 19.43 -39.60 13.53
C ILE A 1147 20.33 -38.62 12.77
N GLU A 1148 20.10 -37.33 12.96
CA GLU A 1148 20.87 -36.27 12.33
C GLU A 1148 22.00 -35.82 13.27
N GLU A 1149 23.26 -35.97 12.83
CA GLU A 1149 24.41 -35.38 13.52
C GLU A 1149 24.39 -33.87 13.32
N SER A 1150 24.07 -33.12 14.38
CA SER A 1150 24.12 -31.66 14.41
C SER A 1150 25.46 -31.18 14.96
N LYS A 1151 25.94 -30.02 14.47
CA LYS A 1151 27.18 -29.40 15.00
C LYS A 1151 27.03 -28.96 16.45
N THR A 1152 25.80 -28.65 16.87
CA THR A 1152 25.48 -28.21 18.22
C THR A 1152 24.29 -28.99 18.75
N ASN A 1153 24.22 -29.19 20.07
CA ASN A 1153 23.06 -29.84 20.70
C ASN A 1153 21.81 -28.93 20.72
N TYR A 1154 21.82 -27.78 20.05
CA TYR A 1154 20.72 -26.81 20.11
C TYR A 1154 19.41 -27.39 19.57
N HIS A 1155 19.46 -28.11 18.44
CA HIS A 1155 18.28 -28.71 17.83
C HIS A 1155 17.57 -29.68 18.79
N LEU A 1156 18.33 -30.61 19.39
CA LEU A 1156 17.80 -31.55 20.39
C LEU A 1156 17.20 -30.82 21.61
N LEU A 1157 17.89 -29.80 22.13
CA LEU A 1157 17.42 -29.01 23.26
C LEU A 1157 16.12 -28.24 22.94
N ALA A 1158 16.04 -27.69 21.72
CA ALA A 1158 14.87 -26.98 21.22
C ALA A 1158 13.67 -27.92 21.09
N GLU A 1159 13.89 -29.13 20.58
CA GLU A 1159 12.85 -30.13 20.43
C GLU A 1159 12.31 -30.61 21.78
N ILE A 1160 13.19 -30.86 22.77
CA ILE A 1160 12.77 -31.21 24.14
C ILE A 1160 11.94 -30.07 24.76
N CYS A 1161 12.34 -28.81 24.59
CA CYS A 1161 11.59 -27.66 25.09
C CYS A 1161 10.23 -27.50 24.40
N GLN A 1162 10.14 -27.83 23.11
CA GLN A 1162 8.87 -27.86 22.40
C GLN A 1162 7.98 -29.01 22.90
N ASN A 1163 8.54 -30.22 23.03
CA ASN A 1163 7.84 -31.41 23.50
C ASN A 1163 7.27 -31.22 24.91
N ALA A 1164 7.97 -30.51 25.80
CA ALA A 1164 7.48 -30.19 27.14
C ALA A 1164 6.27 -29.24 27.17
N THR A 1165 5.95 -28.56 26.06
CA THR A 1165 4.68 -27.81 25.92
C THR A 1165 3.53 -28.66 25.39
N ILE A 1166 3.84 -29.85 24.88
CA ILE A 1166 2.92 -30.75 24.19
C ILE A 1166 2.55 -31.95 25.09
N TYR A 1167 3.55 -32.65 25.62
CA TYR A 1167 3.40 -33.85 26.44
C TYR A 1167 3.48 -33.52 27.93
N GLN A 1168 2.55 -34.06 28.71
CA GLN A 1168 2.49 -33.85 30.17
C GLN A 1168 3.62 -34.58 30.89
N SER A 1169 4.08 -35.69 30.33
CA SER A 1169 5.06 -36.57 30.94
C SER A 1169 6.51 -36.21 30.60
N SER A 1170 6.72 -35.18 29.77
CA SER A 1170 8.06 -34.73 29.36
C SER A 1170 8.75 -33.93 30.46
N ASN A 1171 10.05 -34.17 30.68
CA ASN A 1171 10.82 -33.50 31.72
C ASN A 1171 11.93 -32.58 31.14
N PRO A 1172 11.65 -31.27 30.97
CA PRO A 1172 12.61 -30.34 30.37
C PRO A 1172 13.68 -29.82 31.35
N SER A 1173 13.73 -30.30 32.59
CA SER A 1173 14.51 -29.68 33.68
C SER A 1173 16.01 -29.52 33.34
N ARG A 1174 16.59 -30.46 32.60
CA ARG A 1174 18.00 -30.39 32.15
C ARG A 1174 18.18 -29.56 30.88
N ALA A 1175 17.19 -29.57 29.99
CA ALA A 1175 17.27 -28.87 28.71
C ALA A 1175 17.15 -27.35 28.87
N ILE A 1176 16.26 -26.87 29.74
CA ILE A 1176 15.98 -25.43 29.98
C ILE A 1176 17.23 -24.61 30.31
N PRO A 1177 18.10 -24.98 31.29
CA PRO A 1177 19.29 -24.21 31.58
C PRO A 1177 20.31 -24.24 30.43
N LEU A 1178 20.45 -25.37 29.74
CA LEU A 1178 21.39 -25.54 28.64
C LEU A 1178 20.99 -24.69 27.43
N ILE A 1179 19.71 -24.69 27.07
CA ILE A 1179 19.22 -23.87 25.95
C ILE A 1179 19.23 -22.38 26.28
N ALA A 1180 18.93 -22.01 27.52
CA ALA A 1180 19.04 -20.62 27.96
C ALA A 1180 20.48 -20.11 27.83
N GLN A 1181 21.47 -20.92 28.23
CA GLN A 1181 22.89 -20.59 28.06
C GLN A 1181 23.32 -20.55 26.59
N ALA A 1182 22.77 -21.43 25.74
CA ALA A 1182 23.04 -21.38 24.30
C ALA A 1182 22.50 -20.09 23.66
N ILE A 1183 21.27 -19.69 24.02
CA ILE A 1183 20.62 -18.46 23.52
C ILE A 1183 21.35 -17.22 24.04
N ASP A 1184 21.72 -17.19 25.32
CA ASP A 1184 22.46 -16.06 25.89
C ASP A 1184 23.86 -15.91 25.25
N ARG A 1185 24.55 -17.03 24.96
CA ARG A 1185 25.82 -17.03 24.20
C ARG A 1185 25.65 -16.51 22.78
N MET A 1186 24.61 -16.97 22.07
CA MET A 1186 24.29 -16.47 20.73
C MET A 1186 23.98 -14.98 20.74
N ALA A 1187 23.23 -14.50 21.74
CA ALA A 1187 22.94 -13.08 21.90
C ALA A 1187 24.23 -12.26 22.10
N GLU A 1188 25.12 -12.71 22.99
CA GLU A 1188 26.40 -12.02 23.25
C GLU A 1188 27.31 -11.97 22.03
N ASN A 1189 27.45 -13.10 21.30
CA ASN A 1189 28.25 -13.18 20.06
C ASN A 1189 27.75 -12.19 18.99
N ASN A 1190 26.46 -11.86 19.01
CA ASN A 1190 25.83 -10.94 18.08
C ASN A 1190 25.67 -9.49 18.61
N GLY A 1191 26.28 -9.17 19.75
CA GLY A 1191 26.19 -7.84 20.37
C GLY A 1191 24.81 -7.50 20.96
N LEU A 1192 23.96 -8.51 21.15
CA LEU A 1192 22.68 -8.40 21.84
C LEU A 1192 22.89 -8.60 23.35
N LYS A 1193 21.98 -8.05 24.16
CA LYS A 1193 22.03 -8.19 25.63
C LYS A 1193 21.44 -9.54 26.04
N PRO A 1194 22.23 -10.44 26.68
CA PRO A 1194 21.71 -11.69 27.24
C PRO A 1194 20.65 -11.41 28.31
N ALA A 1195 19.58 -12.21 28.32
CA ALA A 1195 18.43 -12.00 29.21
C ALA A 1195 17.73 -13.30 29.64
N MET A 1196 18.02 -14.45 29.02
CA MET A 1196 17.34 -15.72 29.34
C MET A 1196 17.56 -16.14 30.79
N PHE A 1197 18.75 -15.86 31.34
CA PHE A 1197 19.06 -16.14 32.75
C PHE A 1197 18.15 -15.42 33.76
N ARG A 1198 17.47 -14.32 33.37
CA ARG A 1198 16.57 -13.54 34.26
C ARG A 1198 15.14 -14.08 34.27
N LEU A 1199 14.80 -14.98 33.35
CA LEU A 1199 13.45 -15.50 33.17
C LEU A 1199 13.18 -16.70 34.07
N THR A 1200 11.90 -16.94 34.37
CA THR A 1200 11.44 -18.19 35.00
C THR A 1200 11.42 -19.32 33.98
N ASP A 1201 11.49 -20.58 34.43
CA ASP A 1201 11.58 -21.74 33.51
C ASP A 1201 10.39 -21.84 32.54
N GLN A 1202 9.18 -21.56 33.00
CA GLN A 1202 7.99 -21.46 32.12
C GLN A 1202 8.13 -20.36 31.05
N LYS A 1203 8.73 -19.21 31.39
CA LYS A 1203 8.96 -18.11 30.45
C LYS A 1203 10.07 -18.43 29.47
N LYS A 1204 11.12 -19.14 29.91
CA LYS A 1204 12.20 -19.63 29.04
C LYS A 1204 11.67 -20.54 27.94
N LEU A 1205 10.74 -21.45 28.27
CA LEU A 1205 10.10 -22.33 27.29
C LEU A 1205 9.33 -21.54 26.22
N VAL A 1206 8.52 -20.56 26.63
CA VAL A 1206 7.79 -19.68 25.70
C VAL A 1206 8.75 -18.92 24.78
N VAL A 1207 9.75 -18.27 25.36
CA VAL A 1207 10.73 -17.47 24.62
C VAL A 1207 11.55 -18.34 23.66
N CYS A 1208 11.96 -19.54 24.08
CA CYS A 1208 12.69 -20.49 23.24
C CYS A 1208 11.85 -20.93 22.02
N ASN A 1209 10.59 -21.30 22.24
CA ASN A 1209 9.72 -21.76 21.15
C ASN A 1209 9.42 -20.64 20.14
N GLU A 1210 9.19 -19.41 20.61
CA GLU A 1210 8.99 -18.27 19.71
C GLU A 1210 10.28 -17.88 18.97
N LEU A 1211 11.45 -17.96 19.63
CA LEU A 1211 12.74 -17.74 18.98
C LEU A 1211 12.97 -18.77 17.87
N ASN A 1212 12.72 -20.05 18.13
CA ASN A 1212 12.88 -21.11 17.13
C ASN A 1212 11.98 -20.89 15.91
N ARG A 1213 10.72 -20.48 16.11
CA ARG A 1213 9.82 -20.13 15.01
C ARG A 1213 10.38 -18.99 14.17
N LEU A 1214 10.85 -17.94 14.82
CA LEU A 1214 11.43 -16.77 14.16
C LEU A 1214 12.68 -17.14 13.36
N LEU A 1215 13.58 -17.94 13.95
CA LEU A 1215 14.81 -18.38 13.29
C LEU A 1215 14.54 -19.30 12.11
N LEU A 1216 13.65 -20.30 12.25
CA LEU A 1216 13.27 -21.19 11.15
C LEU A 1216 12.59 -20.43 10.00
N GLN A 1217 11.76 -19.43 10.31
CA GLN A 1217 11.11 -18.60 9.30
C GLN A 1217 12.12 -17.80 8.46
N ARG A 1218 13.21 -17.35 9.08
CA ARG A 1218 14.19 -16.46 8.44
C ARG A 1218 15.35 -17.21 7.79
N LEU A 1219 15.81 -18.29 8.41
CA LEU A 1219 16.99 -19.05 7.99
C LEU A 1219 16.63 -20.27 7.13
N GLY A 1220 15.42 -20.82 7.30
CA GLY A 1220 14.85 -21.88 6.47
C GLY A 1220 15.36 -23.30 6.76
N SER A 1221 16.52 -23.47 7.39
CA SER A 1221 17.09 -24.78 7.75
C SER A 1221 17.71 -24.81 9.14
N TRP A 1222 17.68 -25.98 9.77
CA TRP A 1222 18.32 -26.23 11.07
C TRP A 1222 19.85 -26.13 10.99
N GLU A 1223 20.48 -26.52 9.89
CA GLU A 1223 21.92 -26.38 9.66
C GLU A 1223 22.41 -24.93 9.82
N ARG A 1224 21.66 -23.96 9.27
CA ARG A 1224 22.02 -22.54 9.37
C ARG A 1224 21.77 -21.97 10.76
N ILE A 1225 20.84 -22.56 11.51
CA ILE A 1225 20.62 -22.23 12.92
C ILE A 1225 21.80 -22.78 13.73
N ASP A 1226 22.24 -24.00 13.49
CA ASP A 1226 23.43 -24.55 14.14
C ASP A 1226 24.69 -23.73 13.85
N ASP A 1227 24.89 -23.25 12.61
CA ASP A 1227 26.00 -22.34 12.28
C ASP A 1227 25.93 -21.03 13.08
N LEU A 1228 24.72 -20.50 13.32
CA LEU A 1228 24.50 -19.31 14.14
C LEU A 1228 24.84 -19.57 15.61
N PHE A 1229 24.44 -20.70 16.16
CA PHE A 1229 24.72 -21.07 17.55
C PHE A 1229 26.17 -21.53 17.77
N ALA A 1230 26.83 -22.06 16.74
CA ALA A 1230 28.27 -22.34 16.74
C ALA A 1230 29.12 -21.06 16.65
N GLY A 1231 28.56 -19.96 16.14
CA GLY A 1231 29.26 -18.70 15.92
C GLY A 1231 29.95 -18.59 14.56
N ASP A 1232 29.72 -19.56 13.66
CA ASP A 1232 30.20 -19.55 12.27
C ASP A 1232 29.41 -18.56 11.39
N LEU A 1233 28.17 -18.23 11.80
CA LEU A 1233 27.29 -17.28 11.13
C LEU A 1233 26.81 -16.21 12.12
N MET A 1234 26.96 -14.92 11.77
CA MET A 1234 26.44 -13.82 12.60
C MET A 1234 25.08 -13.31 12.08
N LEU A 1235 24.22 -12.86 12.99
CA LEU A 1235 22.95 -12.17 12.68
C LEU A 1235 23.16 -10.93 11.79
N LEU A 1236 24.28 -10.23 11.96
CA LEU A 1236 24.65 -9.09 11.12
C LEU A 1236 24.90 -9.49 9.65
N ASP A 1237 25.47 -10.68 9.43
CA ASP A 1237 25.74 -11.19 8.07
C ASP A 1237 24.44 -11.59 7.37
N ILE A 1238 23.46 -12.07 8.14
CA ILE A 1238 22.10 -12.36 7.66
C ILE A 1238 21.36 -11.06 7.34
N ASP A 1239 21.45 -10.05 8.22
CA ASP A 1239 20.84 -8.73 8.02
C ASP A 1239 21.45 -7.96 6.83
N ALA A 1240 22.71 -8.24 6.44
CA ALA A 1240 23.40 -7.59 5.33
C ALA A 1240 22.97 -8.10 3.94
N HIS A 1241 22.53 -9.37 3.84
CA HIS A 1241 22.21 -10.01 2.55
C HIS A 1241 20.74 -9.86 2.11
N GLN A 1242 19.84 -9.37 2.99
CA GLN A 1242 18.42 -9.14 2.69
C GLN A 1242 17.90 -7.80 3.26
N PRO A 1243 18.31 -6.65 2.69
CA PRO A 1243 17.99 -5.32 3.22
C PRO A 1243 16.51 -4.89 3.08
N GLU A 1244 15.67 -5.67 2.39
CA GLU A 1244 14.24 -5.37 2.16
C GLU A 1244 13.31 -5.90 3.29
N LEU A 1245 13.85 -6.65 4.26
CA LEU A 1245 13.12 -7.20 5.41
C LEU A 1245 13.52 -6.50 6.73
N LYS A 1246 12.60 -6.42 7.71
CA LYS A 1246 12.92 -5.94 9.08
C LYS A 1246 14.13 -6.73 9.63
N ARG A 1247 15.11 -6.01 10.19
CA ARG A 1247 16.33 -6.60 10.78
C ARG A 1247 15.93 -7.61 11.87
N ILE A 1248 16.60 -8.76 11.90
CA ILE A 1248 16.29 -9.83 12.84
C ILE A 1248 16.81 -9.53 14.26
N SER A 1249 17.89 -8.76 14.34
CA SER A 1249 18.60 -8.43 15.59
C SER A 1249 17.71 -7.69 16.62
N PRO A 1250 16.93 -6.64 16.24
CA PRO A 1250 15.98 -5.98 17.15
C PRO A 1250 14.80 -6.86 17.59
N GLU A 1251 14.28 -7.71 16.70
CA GLU A 1251 13.15 -8.62 17.01
C GLU A 1251 13.57 -9.63 18.09
N ILE A 1252 14.78 -10.20 17.97
CA ILE A 1252 15.35 -11.12 18.97
C ILE A 1252 15.58 -10.38 20.30
N GLN A 1253 16.11 -9.15 20.27
CA GLN A 1253 16.32 -8.36 21.49
C GLN A 1253 15.01 -8.04 22.23
N LEU A 1254 13.94 -7.74 21.49
CA LEU A 1254 12.61 -7.49 22.05
C LEU A 1254 12.05 -8.76 22.70
N LEU A 1255 12.17 -9.90 22.02
CA LEU A 1255 11.72 -11.20 22.50
C LEU A 1255 12.44 -11.65 23.78
N LEU A 1256 13.77 -11.42 23.86
CA LEU A 1256 14.59 -11.69 25.04
C LEU A 1256 14.26 -10.76 26.22
N SER A 1257 13.92 -9.49 25.97
CA SER A 1257 13.66 -8.49 27.02
C SER A 1257 12.23 -8.51 27.57
N SER A 1258 11.25 -8.96 26.76
CA SER A 1258 9.82 -8.95 27.11
C SER A 1258 9.33 -10.22 27.83
N GLY A 1259 10.19 -11.22 28.04
CA GLY A 1259 9.92 -12.36 28.91
C GLY A 1259 8.65 -13.15 28.59
N GLY A 1260 8.31 -13.29 27.30
CA GLY A 1260 7.18 -14.10 26.84
C GLY A 1260 5.81 -13.43 26.93
N THR A 1261 5.70 -12.14 27.31
CA THR A 1261 4.44 -11.36 27.26
C THR A 1261 4.02 -10.96 25.83
N VAL A 1262 4.35 -11.80 24.87
CA VAL A 1262 4.41 -11.49 23.44
C VAL A 1262 3.28 -12.17 22.65
N LYS A 1263 2.37 -12.90 23.32
CA LYS A 1263 1.08 -13.24 22.69
C LYS A 1263 0.25 -11.99 22.37
N THR A 1264 0.54 -10.85 23.00
CA THR A 1264 -0.01 -9.54 22.65
C THR A 1264 1.01 -8.64 21.97
N ALA A 1265 2.29 -8.63 22.41
CA ALA A 1265 3.27 -7.67 21.88
C ALA A 1265 3.83 -7.98 20.47
N LEU A 1266 3.99 -9.22 19.98
CA LEU A 1266 4.41 -9.41 18.57
C LEU A 1266 3.24 -9.21 17.58
N ALA A 1267 2.01 -9.29 18.06
CA ALA A 1267 0.83 -8.86 17.31
C ALA A 1267 0.61 -7.33 17.37
N GLU A 1268 1.10 -6.66 18.42
CA GLU A 1268 0.96 -5.20 18.63
C GLU A 1268 2.20 -4.38 18.22
N ASP A 1269 3.41 -4.94 18.17
CA ASP A 1269 4.64 -4.23 17.80
C ASP A 1269 5.04 -4.45 16.32
N LEU A 1270 4.39 -5.38 15.63
CA LEU A 1270 4.26 -5.30 14.16
C LEU A 1270 3.31 -4.16 13.72
N ILE A 1271 2.61 -3.52 14.66
CA ILE A 1271 1.73 -2.34 14.44
C ILE A 1271 2.44 -1.02 14.81
N TYR A 1272 3.58 -1.05 15.49
CA TYR A 1272 4.37 0.15 15.83
C TYR A 1272 5.87 0.00 15.50
N GLU A 1273 6.17 -0.20 14.22
CA GLU A 1273 7.25 0.52 13.50
C GLU A 1273 6.99 0.44 11.99
#